data_AF-A0ABD3JRA9-F1
#
_entry.id   AF-A0ABD3JRA9-F1
#
_cell.length_a   1.000
_cell.length_b   1.000
_cell.length_c   1.000
_cell.angle_alpha   90.00
_cell.angle_beta   90.00
_cell.angle_gamma   90.00
#
_symmetry.space_group_name_H-M   'P 1'
#
loop_
_entity.id
_entity.type
_entity.pdbx_description
1 polymer ?
#
loop_
_entity_poly.entity_id
_entity_poly.type
_entity_poly.pdbx_seq_one_letter_code
_entity_poly.pdbx_strand_id
1 'polypeptide(L)'
;MSSSSSSSSSKAKWPFDVFLSFRGEDVRHDFLANLHKCLLHGGINAYIDSEDLRRGDEISPSLMKAIEESRIAVLVFSEDYASSRWCLDELVKVMECRRLKGQRVLPVFYKVKPGDIRGLRESYGDALASHEEKLGKDSERVKKWRQALIEAADLSGWPYGDGQSQDETEFIEKIVKEISNIVARAPLSVAKYPVGVGCRVEKVMSLLNMGSDDTRIIGIWGTGGVGKTTIANDVYNRIYSQFDGCSFLANVRETSGRPDSLVHLQEKLLREILWKESITVLNVNGGANQIRDRLCCRKILLVLDDVDHENQLNALAGECAWFGKGSRIIITTRDKQVLTSCPKDWIYEVEPLDRGEAFKLLSSFAFSGNQTKDISTDLIHNILDYANGLPLAIVVLGGLLCGRSRGEWESKLEELAESPLKDINKVLKISFDVLDDNQKDIFLDIACFFKGRERGYVTRVLDSYGPHPLFGIQTLIERSLVTIGDGGIVQMHDLIQLMGKDIVKHECLDDPGKQSRLWCYDDVYEVLSAAMGTNAIKGIVLQLPSQGELHISRGAFTCMRRLKLLILSNARISGGPVCLPDDLSAGRKKLVCFDGSGSQIKKFRGYLKDFEKLKFINLDGCQSLDYMPNVSCIPNLEELNLHGCKNLDRVHDSVANHRKLWKLNLEYCSKLQRFPDIPNKNESLREVRLGMTSIEELPASIGNLVSLNFISLLCCKKLAVLPSSIYRLQKLRILQLFGCSRLIKFPKEEEDLSEPHTETGFLMLAFLNLHECNLSEAEFLENLSCPHLSRLFLSGNNFTNLPTLERLNDLEELEVSNCQQLQEIPKIPGKLRRLEANNCKSLTRIPSNIRDVEDVELYSSWELVRNGFPVNDLFMPEKFHCQPNCRVVLPGGEMPKWLLPNKEGYISFMASKDLYEKILGVAICVVFQVEAKLYEPDDSCNFELIGFVNCKGKRHNRNFKLFDLDNVWLEYLESKDLWTVDHFGPNDLTHFHISIRVCNYNCGAFDKDLLVKKCGFRLICKPLENDSEVLLQDDQLLDPALFYEVLHADNPISWSSQGLTMVDFSIEHRYSEKWSTYRNISPGREMPKGFFLVEDGTISFKASQDLYNKFVGLYLCVVFDVEDGEKEVSFDIIPSVNGQRRNEKSGTLSSFDIDHMWFQFFKPNVLWGFLEGAVDFGQFDKSYLIFSLDIRVAGATVKRLGYMMQSDPLEDALKVKLEKNRLMDPASLLEDEHSPWYYGSSGWKDLCETLEYKHGGRDSTY
;
A
#
# COMPACT_ATOMS: atom_id res chain seq x y z
N MET A 1 3.84 22.22 38.09
CA MET A 1 3.88 20.83 38.55
C MET A 1 2.49 20.24 38.42
N SER A 2 2.23 19.45 37.37
CA SER A 2 1.07 18.56 37.25
C SER A 2 1.18 17.86 35.89
N SER A 3 1.56 16.59 35.88
CA SER A 3 1.77 15.82 34.66
C SER A 3 0.52 15.00 34.32
N SER A 4 -0.22 15.42 33.30
CA SER A 4 -1.14 14.52 32.59
C SER A 4 -0.30 13.44 31.89
N SER A 5 -0.46 12.19 32.33
CA SER A 5 0.21 11.04 31.70
C SER A 5 -0.70 10.44 30.64
N SER A 6 -0.18 10.26 29.43
CA SER A 6 -0.91 9.63 28.35
C SER A 6 -1.19 8.15 28.67
N SER A 7 -2.41 7.71 28.40
CA SER A 7 -2.89 6.37 28.70
C SER A 7 -2.32 5.31 27.75
N SER A 8 -1.06 4.94 27.97
CA SER A 8 -0.61 3.59 27.60
C SER A 8 -1.61 2.59 28.18
N SER A 9 -2.04 1.59 27.42
CA SER A 9 -2.81 0.47 27.94
C SER A 9 -1.91 -0.37 28.85
N SER A 10 -1.74 0.08 30.09
CA SER A 10 -1.03 -0.64 31.13
C SER A 10 -1.69 -2.01 31.28
N LYS A 11 -0.87 -3.06 31.21
CA LYS A 11 -1.34 -4.42 31.51
C LYS A 11 -2.08 -4.37 32.84
N ALA A 12 -3.27 -4.95 32.92
CA ALA A 12 -3.98 -5.15 34.17
C ALA A 12 -3.17 -6.09 35.06
N LYS A 13 -2.20 -5.51 35.78
CA LYS A 13 -1.50 -6.13 36.90
C LYS A 13 -2.53 -6.20 38.02
N TRP A 14 -3.26 -7.30 38.08
CA TRP A 14 -4.01 -7.68 39.28
C TRP A 14 -3.00 -7.74 40.45
N PRO A 15 -3.11 -6.91 41.49
CA PRO A 15 -2.28 -7.04 42.68
C PRO A 15 -2.35 -8.43 43.33
N PHE A 16 -3.50 -9.12 43.21
CA PHE A 16 -3.74 -10.44 43.76
C PHE A 16 -4.16 -11.43 42.66
N ASP A 17 -3.67 -12.66 42.73
CA ASP A 17 -4.12 -13.75 41.87
C ASP A 17 -5.50 -14.27 42.30
N VAL A 18 -5.77 -14.28 43.61
CA VAL A 18 -6.99 -14.85 44.21
C VAL A 18 -7.56 -13.94 45.30
N PHE A 19 -8.87 -13.70 45.25
CA PHE A 19 -9.68 -13.24 46.38
C PHE A 19 -10.36 -14.42 47.06
N LEU A 20 -10.35 -14.49 48.38
CA LEU A 20 -11.10 -15.48 49.17
C LEU A 20 -12.32 -14.81 49.83
N SER A 21 -13.55 -15.15 49.41
CA SER A 21 -14.78 -14.78 50.13
C SER A 21 -15.27 -15.97 50.95
N PHE A 22 -15.60 -15.74 52.22
CA PHE A 22 -15.91 -16.80 53.19
C PHE A 22 -16.66 -16.24 54.40
N ARG A 23 -17.26 -17.13 55.22
CA ARG A 23 -17.81 -16.75 56.53
C ARG A 23 -16.74 -16.92 57.61
N GLY A 24 -16.35 -15.80 58.22
CA GLY A 24 -15.22 -15.75 59.17
C GLY A 24 -15.42 -16.42 60.53
N GLU A 25 -16.62 -16.94 60.82
CA GLU A 25 -16.93 -17.75 62.02
C GLU A 25 -16.89 -19.27 61.72
N ASP A 26 -17.15 -19.67 60.47
CA ASP A 26 -17.40 -21.07 60.08
C ASP A 26 -16.12 -21.82 59.66
N VAL A 27 -15.23 -21.16 58.91
CA VAL A 27 -14.11 -21.82 58.18
C VAL A 27 -12.74 -21.20 58.39
N ARG A 28 -12.65 -20.09 59.13
CA ARG A 28 -11.45 -19.23 59.20
C ARG A 28 -10.21 -19.92 59.76
N HIS A 29 -10.35 -20.72 60.81
CA HIS A 29 -9.21 -21.26 61.56
C HIS A 29 -8.74 -22.65 61.12
N ASP A 30 -9.56 -23.37 60.35
CA ASP A 30 -9.28 -24.72 59.87
C ASP A 30 -9.05 -24.72 58.35
N PHE A 31 -10.07 -25.10 57.57
CA PHE A 31 -10.03 -25.23 56.11
C PHE A 31 -9.39 -24.03 55.38
N LEU A 32 -9.84 -22.81 55.70
CA LEU A 32 -9.42 -21.62 54.95
C LEU A 32 -7.96 -21.24 55.23
N ALA A 33 -7.51 -21.35 56.48
CA ALA A 33 -6.11 -21.09 56.85
C ALA A 33 -5.17 -22.06 56.12
N ASN A 34 -5.57 -23.33 56.01
CA ASN A 34 -4.81 -24.33 55.24
C ASN A 34 -4.84 -24.03 53.73
N LEU A 35 -5.99 -23.65 53.16
CA LEU A 35 -6.12 -23.29 51.75
C LEU A 35 -5.27 -22.07 51.37
N HIS A 36 -5.38 -20.97 52.13
CA HIS A 36 -4.60 -19.74 51.92
C HIS A 36 -3.09 -20.01 52.03
N LYS A 37 -2.66 -20.74 53.07
CA LYS A 37 -1.27 -21.17 53.23
C LYS A 37 -0.77 -21.99 52.04
N CYS A 38 -1.57 -22.93 51.53
CA CYS A 38 -1.19 -23.77 50.40
C CYS A 38 -1.14 -23.00 49.08
N LEU A 39 -2.02 -22.01 48.86
CA LEU A 39 -1.94 -21.07 47.73
C LEU A 39 -0.62 -20.28 47.77
N LEU A 40 -0.26 -19.72 48.93
CA LEU A 40 1.00 -19.00 49.11
C LEU A 40 2.24 -19.89 48.91
N HIS A 41 2.22 -21.15 49.40
CA HIS A 41 3.30 -22.12 49.15
C HIS A 41 3.38 -22.52 47.67
N GLY A 42 2.26 -22.51 46.94
CA GLY A 42 2.18 -22.66 45.49
C GLY A 42 2.60 -21.42 44.70
N GLY A 43 3.03 -20.33 45.36
CA GLY A 43 3.46 -19.08 44.72
C GLY A 43 2.32 -18.19 44.19
N ILE A 44 1.08 -18.42 44.65
CA ILE A 44 -0.13 -17.71 44.21
C ILE A 44 -0.44 -16.61 45.22
N ASN A 45 -0.55 -15.35 44.78
CA ASN A 45 -0.82 -14.24 45.70
C ASN A 45 -2.31 -14.16 46.08
N ALA A 46 -2.70 -14.71 47.23
CA ALA A 46 -4.08 -14.79 47.68
C ALA A 46 -4.40 -13.77 48.79
N TYR A 47 -5.39 -12.91 48.54
CA TYR A 47 -5.88 -11.90 49.49
C TYR A 47 -6.77 -12.51 50.57
N ILE A 48 -6.57 -12.12 51.83
CA ILE A 48 -7.45 -12.48 52.96
C ILE A 48 -7.69 -11.29 53.91
N ASP A 49 -8.93 -11.16 54.41
CA ASP A 49 -9.37 -10.00 55.21
C ASP A 49 -8.57 -9.78 56.50
N SER A 50 -8.07 -10.86 57.11
CA SER A 50 -7.39 -10.83 58.41
C SER A 50 -5.93 -10.41 58.37
N GLU A 51 -5.27 -10.43 57.20
CA GLU A 51 -3.83 -10.17 57.07
C GLU A 51 -3.51 -8.97 56.16
N ASP A 52 -4.26 -8.78 55.05
CA ASP A 52 -3.95 -7.76 54.03
C ASP A 52 -4.58 -6.38 54.27
N LEU A 53 -5.55 -6.26 55.20
CA LEU A 53 -6.18 -4.99 55.55
C LEU A 53 -5.26 -4.10 56.40
N ARG A 54 -4.94 -2.91 55.89
CA ARG A 54 -4.08 -1.94 56.60
C ARG A 54 -4.80 -1.34 57.80
N ARG A 55 -4.12 -1.31 58.94
CA ARG A 55 -4.64 -0.74 60.20
C ARG A 55 -4.83 0.77 60.06
N GLY A 56 -6.07 1.19 59.83
CA GLY A 56 -6.47 2.59 59.67
C GLY A 56 -7.37 2.85 58.45
N ASP A 57 -7.41 1.92 57.49
CA ASP A 57 -8.26 2.04 56.31
C ASP A 57 -9.72 1.69 56.62
N GLU A 58 -10.68 2.27 55.90
CA GLU A 58 -12.07 1.81 55.94
C GLU A 58 -12.19 0.41 55.32
N ILE A 59 -12.84 -0.51 56.03
CA ILE A 59 -12.92 -1.93 55.64
C ILE A 59 -13.67 -2.11 54.32
N SER A 60 -14.83 -1.46 54.15
CA SER A 60 -15.70 -1.67 52.99
C SER A 60 -15.08 -1.24 51.65
N PRO A 61 -14.58 0.01 51.49
CA PRO A 61 -14.03 0.44 50.20
C PRO A 61 -12.77 -0.35 49.82
N SER A 62 -11.92 -0.66 50.80
CA SER A 62 -10.67 -1.40 50.60
C SER A 62 -10.90 -2.84 50.15
N LEU A 63 -11.88 -3.52 50.73
CA LEU A 63 -12.19 -4.92 50.41
C LEU A 63 -13.00 -5.04 49.10
N MET A 64 -13.91 -4.10 48.82
CA MET A 64 -14.55 -3.98 47.49
C MET A 64 -13.53 -3.72 46.38
N LYS A 65 -12.49 -2.92 46.68
CA LYS A 65 -11.35 -2.70 45.79
C LYS A 65 -10.50 -3.96 45.61
N ALA A 66 -10.23 -4.73 46.67
CA ALA A 66 -9.49 -5.99 46.58
C ALA A 66 -10.18 -7.03 45.68
N ILE A 67 -11.52 -7.12 45.73
CA ILE A 67 -12.31 -7.91 44.77
C ILE A 67 -12.08 -7.41 43.34
N GLU A 68 -12.13 -6.10 43.11
CA GLU A 68 -11.88 -5.49 41.80
C GLU A 68 -10.44 -5.61 41.29
N GLU A 69 -9.50 -5.93 42.18
CA GLU A 69 -8.05 -6.04 41.97
C GLU A 69 -7.54 -7.51 41.98
N SER A 70 -8.44 -8.50 42.07
CA SER A 70 -8.08 -9.93 42.08
C SER A 70 -8.40 -10.66 40.75
N ARG A 71 -7.47 -11.46 40.23
CA ARG A 71 -7.65 -12.20 38.95
C ARG A 71 -8.72 -13.30 39.02
N ILE A 72 -8.82 -13.98 40.16
CA ILE A 72 -9.74 -15.08 40.45
C ILE A 72 -10.48 -14.74 41.76
N ALA A 73 -11.75 -15.13 41.88
CA ALA A 73 -12.48 -15.10 43.14
C ALA A 73 -12.91 -16.52 43.53
N VAL A 74 -12.51 -16.98 44.71
CA VAL A 74 -12.95 -18.25 45.30
C VAL A 74 -14.05 -17.94 46.32
N LEU A 75 -15.21 -18.57 46.15
CA LEU A 75 -16.37 -18.40 47.02
C LEU A 75 -16.50 -19.63 47.91
N VAL A 76 -16.10 -19.53 49.18
CA VAL A 76 -16.22 -20.61 50.17
C VAL A 76 -17.56 -20.50 50.87
N PHE A 77 -18.54 -21.21 50.33
CA PHE A 77 -19.88 -21.33 50.90
C PHE A 77 -19.87 -22.33 52.07
N SER A 78 -20.44 -21.90 53.20
CA SER A 78 -20.54 -22.61 54.47
C SER A 78 -21.94 -22.37 55.08
N GLU A 79 -22.31 -23.15 56.11
CA GLU A 79 -23.69 -23.18 56.64
C GLU A 79 -24.26 -21.79 56.97
N ASP A 80 -23.47 -20.91 57.60
CA ASP A 80 -23.91 -19.57 58.01
C ASP A 80 -23.45 -18.44 57.05
N TYR A 81 -22.96 -18.75 55.85
CA TYR A 81 -22.46 -17.74 54.89
C TYR A 81 -23.49 -16.63 54.59
N ALA A 82 -24.75 -16.99 54.37
CA ALA A 82 -25.82 -16.04 54.06
C ALA A 82 -26.29 -15.21 55.27
N SER A 83 -25.87 -15.53 56.51
CA SER A 83 -26.16 -14.70 57.70
C SER A 83 -25.41 -13.37 57.69
N SER A 84 -24.30 -13.30 56.94
CA SER A 84 -23.40 -12.14 56.89
C SER A 84 -23.72 -11.23 55.70
N ARG A 85 -24.19 -10.01 56.02
CA ARG A 85 -24.37 -8.92 55.05
C ARG A 85 -23.09 -8.64 54.25
N TRP A 86 -21.92 -8.73 54.89
CA TRP A 86 -20.62 -8.53 54.24
C TRP A 86 -20.37 -9.56 53.15
N CYS A 87 -20.49 -10.85 53.48
CA CYS A 87 -20.30 -11.94 52.53
C CYS A 87 -21.29 -11.86 51.35
N LEU A 88 -22.52 -11.40 51.60
CA LEU A 88 -23.52 -11.18 50.55
C LEU A 88 -23.24 -9.95 49.67
N ASP A 89 -22.73 -8.84 50.22
CA ASP A 89 -22.30 -7.68 49.44
C ASP A 89 -21.02 -7.99 48.62
N GLU A 90 -20.05 -8.71 49.20
CA GLU A 90 -18.89 -9.27 48.50
C GLU A 90 -19.30 -10.13 47.31
N LEU A 91 -20.24 -11.06 47.53
CA LEU A 91 -20.76 -11.95 46.50
C LEU A 91 -21.39 -11.18 45.34
N VAL A 92 -22.19 -10.14 45.63
CA VAL A 92 -22.73 -9.25 44.59
C VAL A 92 -21.60 -8.57 43.82
N LYS A 93 -20.53 -8.12 44.49
CA LYS A 93 -19.39 -7.47 43.84
C LYS A 93 -18.55 -8.42 42.98
N VAL A 94 -18.32 -9.64 43.44
CA VAL A 94 -17.65 -10.71 42.67
C VAL A 94 -18.45 -11.02 41.40
N MET A 95 -19.78 -11.13 41.51
CA MET A 95 -20.65 -11.46 40.36
C MET A 95 -20.87 -10.26 39.43
N GLU A 96 -20.69 -9.02 39.90
CA GLU A 96 -20.51 -7.83 39.04
C GLU A 96 -19.17 -7.90 38.27
N CYS A 97 -18.06 -8.15 38.97
CA CYS A 97 -16.72 -8.24 38.36
C CYS A 97 -16.59 -9.40 37.37
N ARG A 98 -17.26 -10.53 37.62
CA ARG A 98 -17.42 -11.63 36.65
C ARG A 98 -18.03 -11.15 35.33
N ARG A 99 -19.09 -10.34 35.38
CA ARG A 99 -19.81 -9.83 34.21
C ARG A 99 -19.08 -8.71 33.49
N LEU A 100 -18.53 -7.74 34.24
CA LEU A 100 -17.95 -6.52 33.66
C LEU A 100 -16.44 -6.62 33.36
N LYS A 101 -15.68 -7.43 34.12
CA LYS A 101 -14.23 -7.58 33.96
C LYS A 101 -13.79 -8.99 33.52
N GLY A 102 -14.73 -9.93 33.36
CA GLY A 102 -14.42 -11.33 33.03
C GLY A 102 -13.71 -12.10 34.15
N GLN A 103 -13.81 -11.64 35.40
CA GLN A 103 -13.17 -12.29 36.55
C GLN A 103 -13.64 -13.75 36.69
N ARG A 104 -12.69 -14.68 36.90
CA ARG A 104 -13.03 -16.10 37.03
C ARG A 104 -13.48 -16.42 38.45
N VAL A 105 -14.69 -16.93 38.60
CA VAL A 105 -15.32 -17.27 39.88
C VAL A 105 -15.34 -18.78 40.07
N LEU A 106 -14.93 -19.26 41.24
CA LEU A 106 -14.76 -20.68 41.56
C LEU A 106 -15.42 -21.01 42.92
N PRO A 107 -16.58 -21.69 42.96
CA PRO A 107 -17.23 -22.05 44.21
C PRO A 107 -16.58 -23.25 44.91
N VAL A 108 -16.45 -23.16 46.22
CA VAL A 108 -16.23 -24.29 47.14
C VAL A 108 -17.49 -24.40 48.00
N PHE A 109 -18.13 -25.57 48.00
CA PHE A 109 -19.31 -25.83 48.82
C PHE A 109 -18.87 -26.69 50.02
N TYR A 110 -18.50 -26.01 51.11
CA TYR A 110 -17.93 -26.62 52.32
C TYR A 110 -19.05 -26.99 53.29
N LYS A 111 -19.30 -28.30 53.42
CA LYS A 111 -20.37 -28.93 54.23
C LYS A 111 -21.81 -28.56 53.85
N VAL A 112 -22.00 -27.76 52.80
CA VAL A 112 -23.31 -27.37 52.23
C VAL A 112 -23.47 -27.95 50.82
N LYS A 113 -24.72 -28.18 50.36
CA LYS A 113 -24.97 -28.70 49.00
C LYS A 113 -25.31 -27.53 48.05
N PRO A 114 -24.84 -27.53 46.79
CA PRO A 114 -25.17 -26.46 45.83
C PRO A 114 -26.68 -26.26 45.62
N GLY A 115 -27.46 -27.34 45.72
CA GLY A 115 -28.91 -27.31 45.55
C GLY A 115 -29.67 -26.59 46.67
N ASP A 116 -29.09 -26.52 47.87
CA ASP A 116 -29.73 -25.85 49.01
C ASP A 116 -29.52 -24.34 48.94
N ILE A 117 -28.34 -23.91 48.49
CA ILE A 117 -28.06 -22.50 48.13
C ILE A 117 -28.91 -22.07 46.93
N ARG A 118 -28.92 -22.84 45.84
CA ARG A 118 -29.69 -22.51 44.63
C ARG A 118 -31.20 -22.49 44.87
N GLY A 119 -31.68 -23.41 45.70
CA GLY A 119 -33.09 -23.48 46.12
C GLY A 119 -33.44 -22.51 47.26
N LEU A 120 -32.46 -21.82 47.85
CA LEU A 120 -32.57 -20.95 49.03
C LEU A 120 -33.34 -21.63 50.17
N ARG A 121 -32.86 -22.81 50.54
CA ARG A 121 -33.39 -23.70 51.57
C ARG A 121 -32.51 -23.68 52.81
N GLU A 122 -33.01 -24.26 53.90
CA GLU A 122 -32.27 -24.40 55.16
C GLU A 122 -31.75 -23.01 55.61
N SER A 123 -30.55 -22.93 56.21
CA SER A 123 -29.97 -21.68 56.72
C SER A 123 -29.95 -20.50 55.72
N TYR A 124 -29.77 -20.78 54.42
CA TYR A 124 -29.72 -19.77 53.36
C TYR A 124 -31.08 -19.10 53.11
N GLY A 125 -32.18 -19.85 53.28
CA GLY A 125 -33.53 -19.30 53.18
C GLY A 125 -33.88 -18.42 54.38
N ASP A 126 -33.61 -18.93 55.59
CA ASP A 126 -33.92 -18.26 56.86
C ASP A 126 -33.07 -17.00 57.07
N ALA A 127 -31.79 -17.02 56.68
CA ALA A 127 -30.92 -15.85 56.74
C ALA A 127 -31.40 -14.70 55.84
N LEU A 128 -31.80 -15.00 54.60
CA LEU A 128 -32.40 -14.01 53.70
C LEU A 128 -33.73 -13.49 54.26
N ALA A 129 -34.61 -14.36 54.78
CA ALA A 129 -35.87 -13.92 55.39
C ALA A 129 -35.63 -12.97 56.58
N SER A 130 -34.64 -13.27 57.44
CA SER A 130 -34.22 -12.37 58.52
C SER A 130 -33.61 -11.06 58.02
N HIS A 131 -33.03 -11.04 56.82
CA HIS A 131 -32.55 -9.81 56.18
C HIS A 131 -33.69 -8.98 55.56
N GLU A 132 -34.70 -9.61 54.95
CA GLU A 132 -35.91 -8.95 54.45
C GLU A 132 -36.74 -8.32 55.57
N GLU A 133 -36.85 -8.98 56.73
CA GLU A 133 -37.48 -8.40 57.92
C GLU A 133 -36.74 -7.15 58.42
N LYS A 134 -35.41 -7.18 58.43
CA LYS A 134 -34.55 -6.09 58.93
C LYS A 134 -34.31 -4.95 57.94
N LEU A 135 -34.73 -5.08 56.67
CA LEU A 135 -34.47 -4.11 55.59
C LEU A 135 -35.71 -3.75 54.75
N GLY A 136 -36.85 -4.40 54.99
CA GLY A 136 -38.07 -4.30 54.18
C GLY A 136 -38.09 -5.32 53.04
N LYS A 137 -39.27 -5.92 52.80
CA LYS A 137 -39.46 -6.99 51.80
C LYS A 137 -39.11 -6.58 50.36
N ASP A 138 -39.31 -5.30 50.02
CA ASP A 138 -39.01 -4.76 48.70
C ASP A 138 -37.55 -4.27 48.54
N SER A 139 -36.67 -4.53 49.51
CA SER A 139 -35.28 -4.06 49.49
C SER A 139 -34.50 -4.60 48.29
N GLU A 140 -34.18 -3.70 47.36
CA GLU A 140 -33.34 -3.97 46.16
C GLU A 140 -32.00 -4.63 46.51
N ARG A 141 -31.44 -4.35 47.69
CA ARG A 141 -30.19 -4.96 48.15
C ARG A 141 -30.37 -6.46 48.41
N VAL A 142 -31.49 -6.87 49.02
CA VAL A 142 -31.79 -8.29 49.25
C VAL A 142 -32.15 -9.00 47.95
N LYS A 143 -32.82 -8.34 47.01
CA LYS A 143 -33.04 -8.87 45.64
C LYS A 143 -31.72 -9.16 44.93
N LYS A 144 -30.74 -8.25 45.03
CA LYS A 144 -29.37 -8.45 44.49
C LYS A 144 -28.63 -9.60 45.18
N TRP A 145 -28.65 -9.69 46.50
CA TRP A 145 -28.08 -10.82 47.25
C TRP A 145 -28.69 -12.16 46.83
N ARG A 146 -30.03 -12.22 46.74
CA ARG A 146 -30.81 -13.40 46.31
C ARG A 146 -30.40 -13.85 44.89
N GLN A 147 -30.27 -12.91 43.95
CA GLN A 147 -29.84 -13.21 42.58
C GLN A 147 -28.39 -13.70 42.51
N ALA A 148 -27.47 -13.08 43.26
CA ALA A 148 -26.05 -13.44 43.23
C ALA A 148 -25.78 -14.82 43.86
N LEU A 149 -26.54 -15.21 44.91
CA LEU A 149 -26.51 -16.56 45.48
C LEU A 149 -26.90 -17.64 44.46
N ILE A 150 -28.01 -17.43 43.73
CA ILE A 150 -28.47 -18.36 42.69
C ILE A 150 -27.43 -18.46 41.56
N GLU A 151 -26.99 -17.31 41.03
CA GLU A 151 -26.04 -17.23 39.92
C GLU A 151 -24.65 -17.82 40.24
N ALA A 152 -24.27 -17.84 41.52
CA ALA A 152 -23.06 -18.49 42.01
C ALA A 152 -23.25 -19.97 42.36
N ALA A 153 -24.46 -20.38 42.77
CA ALA A 153 -24.81 -21.80 42.98
C ALA A 153 -25.13 -22.55 41.67
N ASP A 154 -25.33 -21.84 40.56
CA ASP A 154 -25.38 -22.38 39.19
C ASP A 154 -23.97 -22.62 38.58
N LEU A 155 -22.89 -22.10 39.19
CA LEU A 155 -21.52 -22.42 38.78
C LEU A 155 -21.13 -23.85 39.17
N SER A 156 -20.34 -24.49 38.31
CA SER A 156 -19.60 -25.71 38.69
C SER A 156 -18.50 -25.36 39.69
N GLY A 157 -18.49 -26.05 40.82
CA GLY A 157 -17.52 -25.88 41.91
C GLY A 157 -17.30 -27.19 42.66
N TRP A 158 -16.46 -27.18 43.70
CA TRP A 158 -16.09 -28.40 44.42
C TRP A 158 -16.92 -28.58 45.70
N PRO A 159 -17.74 -29.64 45.82
CA PRO A 159 -18.43 -29.98 47.06
C PRO A 159 -17.54 -30.78 48.01
N TYR A 160 -17.68 -30.54 49.30
CA TYR A 160 -17.04 -31.27 50.41
C TYR A 160 -18.07 -31.45 51.53
N GLY A 161 -18.11 -32.60 52.20
CA GLY A 161 -19.11 -32.86 53.24
C GLY A 161 -19.02 -34.24 53.88
N ASP A 162 -19.60 -34.35 55.08
CA ASP A 162 -19.34 -35.41 56.08
C ASP A 162 -19.74 -36.85 55.70
N GLY A 163 -20.22 -37.07 54.46
CA GLY A 163 -20.59 -38.38 53.93
C GLY A 163 -19.53 -39.04 53.03
N GLN A 164 -18.40 -38.38 52.74
CA GLN A 164 -17.31 -38.94 51.94
C GLN A 164 -16.02 -39.03 52.76
N SER A 165 -15.30 -40.16 52.65
CA SER A 165 -14.00 -40.37 53.29
C SER A 165 -12.87 -39.69 52.51
N GLN A 166 -13.00 -38.38 52.30
CA GLN A 166 -12.08 -37.56 51.53
C GLN A 166 -11.21 -36.73 52.49
N ASP A 167 -9.90 -36.82 52.36
CA ASP A 167 -8.97 -36.02 53.16
C ASP A 167 -9.07 -34.53 52.77
N GLU A 168 -9.12 -33.66 53.78
CA GLU A 168 -9.17 -32.21 53.58
C GLU A 168 -7.88 -31.70 52.93
N THR A 169 -6.73 -32.35 53.21
CA THR A 169 -5.44 -32.01 52.60
C THR A 169 -5.43 -32.32 51.11
N GLU A 170 -5.78 -33.54 50.69
CA GLU A 170 -5.92 -33.92 49.28
C GLU A 170 -6.94 -33.02 48.53
N PHE A 171 -8.04 -32.65 49.20
CA PHE A 171 -9.05 -31.76 48.64
C PHE A 171 -8.51 -30.33 48.43
N ILE A 172 -7.75 -29.78 49.39
CA ILE A 172 -7.08 -28.48 49.27
C ILE A 172 -6.00 -28.53 48.18
N GLU A 173 -5.15 -29.56 48.15
CA GLU A 173 -4.11 -29.73 47.12
C GLU A 173 -4.71 -29.74 45.71
N LYS A 174 -5.85 -30.40 45.52
CA LYS A 174 -6.59 -30.40 44.25
C LYS A 174 -7.05 -29.01 43.84
N ILE A 175 -7.63 -28.23 44.75
CA ILE A 175 -8.06 -26.84 44.49
C ILE A 175 -6.85 -25.96 44.15
N VAL A 176 -5.78 -26.03 44.95
CA VAL A 176 -4.55 -25.26 44.74
C VAL A 176 -3.89 -25.61 43.41
N LYS A 177 -3.87 -26.90 43.02
CA LYS A 177 -3.36 -27.35 41.73
C LYS A 177 -4.18 -26.82 40.56
N GLU A 178 -5.51 -26.80 40.66
CA GLU A 178 -6.37 -26.26 39.60
C GLU A 178 -6.22 -24.73 39.47
N ILE A 179 -6.14 -24.00 40.59
CA ILE A 179 -5.87 -22.55 40.61
C ILE A 179 -4.47 -22.24 40.07
N SER A 180 -3.45 -22.98 40.49
CA SER A 180 -2.06 -22.84 40.00
C SER A 180 -2.00 -22.99 38.47
N ASN A 181 -2.70 -23.99 37.90
CA ASN A 181 -2.79 -24.17 36.46
C ASN A 181 -3.52 -23.02 35.72
N ILE A 182 -4.49 -22.35 36.37
CA ILE A 182 -5.14 -21.14 35.82
C ILE A 182 -4.20 -19.94 35.88
N VAL A 183 -3.47 -19.76 36.99
CA VAL A 183 -2.51 -18.67 37.19
C VAL A 183 -1.32 -18.81 36.21
N ALA A 184 -0.78 -20.02 36.07
CA ALA A 184 0.34 -20.37 35.19
C ALA A 184 0.06 -20.19 33.70
N ARG A 185 -1.21 -20.05 33.27
CA ARG A 185 -1.55 -19.47 31.96
C ARG A 185 -1.29 -17.95 32.00
N ALA A 186 -0.02 -17.57 32.11
CA ALA A 186 0.43 -16.18 31.99
C ALA A 186 0.56 -15.80 30.50
N PRO A 187 0.26 -14.54 30.11
CA PRO A 187 0.43 -14.09 28.74
C PRO A 187 1.91 -14.06 28.34
N LEU A 188 2.21 -14.54 27.14
CA LEU A 188 3.53 -14.60 26.53
C LEU A 188 4.15 -13.21 26.38
N SER A 189 5.47 -13.12 26.43
CA SER A 189 6.17 -11.87 26.17
C SER A 189 6.17 -11.56 24.66
N VAL A 190 5.43 -10.53 24.26
CA VAL A 190 5.30 -10.10 22.85
C VAL A 190 6.59 -9.40 22.38
N ALA A 191 6.88 -8.24 22.96
CA ALA A 191 8.09 -7.45 22.72
C ALA A 191 8.30 -6.45 23.89
N LYS A 192 9.52 -5.87 24.00
CA LYS A 192 9.79 -4.75 24.92
C LYS A 192 8.98 -3.50 24.54
N TYR A 193 8.89 -3.22 23.24
CA TYR A 193 8.06 -2.16 22.64
C TYR A 193 7.35 -2.74 21.39
N PRO A 194 6.04 -3.05 21.45
CA PRO A 194 5.32 -3.75 20.38
C PRO A 194 4.87 -2.82 19.24
N VAL A 195 5.82 -2.06 18.66
CA VAL A 195 5.55 -1.14 17.55
C VAL A 195 5.19 -1.92 16.29
N GLY A 196 4.12 -1.51 15.59
CA GLY A 196 3.64 -2.14 14.35
C GLY A 196 3.06 -3.55 14.49
N VAL A 197 3.02 -4.12 15.70
CA VAL A 197 2.49 -5.48 15.92
C VAL A 197 0.97 -5.52 15.70
N GLY A 198 0.23 -4.52 16.19
CA GLY A 198 -1.24 -4.51 16.20
C GLY A 198 -1.90 -4.71 14.83
N CYS A 199 -1.54 -3.92 13.83
CA CYS A 199 -2.12 -4.02 12.47
C CYS A 199 -1.83 -5.37 11.79
N ARG A 200 -0.64 -5.94 12.04
CA ARG A 200 -0.21 -7.26 11.52
C ARG A 200 -0.93 -8.39 12.27
N VAL A 201 -1.30 -8.18 13.53
CA VAL A 201 -2.14 -9.10 14.31
C VAL A 201 -3.59 -9.07 13.84
N GLU A 202 -4.18 -7.90 13.51
CA GLU A 202 -5.54 -7.87 12.96
C GLU A 202 -5.64 -8.64 11.62
N LYS A 203 -4.60 -8.55 10.77
CA LYS A 203 -4.48 -9.36 9.55
C LYS A 203 -4.49 -10.88 9.82
N VAL A 204 -3.99 -11.34 10.96
CA VAL A 204 -4.06 -12.78 11.36
C VAL A 204 -5.40 -13.10 12.04
N MET A 205 -5.97 -12.17 12.81
CA MET A 205 -7.26 -12.34 13.48
C MET A 205 -8.43 -12.49 12.50
N SER A 206 -8.39 -11.83 11.34
CA SER A 206 -9.38 -12.04 10.28
C SER A 206 -9.27 -13.43 9.64
N LEU A 207 -8.04 -13.89 9.33
CA LEU A 207 -7.78 -15.24 8.81
C LEU A 207 -8.21 -16.34 9.80
N LEU A 208 -8.04 -16.09 11.10
CA LEU A 208 -8.52 -16.97 12.17
C LEU A 208 -10.05 -17.13 12.17
N ASN A 209 -10.83 -16.15 11.69
CA ASN A 209 -12.29 -16.18 11.63
C ASN A 209 -12.93 -16.82 12.89
N MET A 210 -12.86 -16.11 14.02
CA MET A 210 -13.24 -16.67 15.33
C MET A 210 -14.75 -16.98 15.48
N GLY A 211 -15.59 -16.57 14.53
CA GLY A 211 -17.02 -16.91 14.48
C GLY A 211 -17.35 -18.23 13.74
N SER A 212 -16.34 -19.02 13.35
CA SER A 212 -16.51 -20.25 12.57
C SER A 212 -16.09 -21.51 13.33
N ASP A 213 -16.92 -22.55 13.30
CA ASP A 213 -16.69 -23.86 13.92
C ASP A 213 -15.76 -24.80 13.11
N ASP A 214 -15.19 -24.34 12.00
CA ASP A 214 -14.16 -25.09 11.27
C ASP A 214 -12.86 -25.25 12.08
N THR A 215 -11.98 -26.15 11.63
CA THR A 215 -10.61 -26.28 12.16
C THR A 215 -9.63 -25.70 11.14
N ARG A 216 -8.83 -24.72 11.56
CA ARG A 216 -7.91 -23.98 10.67
C ARG A 216 -6.45 -24.20 11.06
N ILE A 217 -5.62 -24.46 10.06
CA ILE A 217 -4.15 -24.39 10.15
C ILE A 217 -3.72 -23.16 9.34
N ILE A 218 -3.07 -22.19 10.00
CA ILE A 218 -2.68 -20.90 9.42
C ILE A 218 -1.16 -20.78 9.39
N GLY A 219 -0.61 -20.40 8.24
CA GLY A 219 0.81 -20.14 8.08
C GLY A 219 1.15 -18.66 8.28
N ILE A 220 2.16 -18.36 9.08
CA ILE A 220 2.80 -17.05 9.19
C ILE A 220 4.22 -17.19 8.62
N TRP A 221 4.45 -16.55 7.47
CA TRP A 221 5.64 -16.73 6.63
C TRP A 221 6.38 -15.40 6.40
N GLY A 222 7.64 -15.48 5.96
CA GLY A 222 8.49 -14.31 5.68
C GLY A 222 9.92 -14.46 6.22
N THR A 223 10.72 -13.41 6.05
CA THR A 223 12.16 -13.35 6.35
C THR A 223 12.51 -13.65 7.81
N GLY A 224 13.75 -14.08 8.07
CA GLY A 224 14.32 -14.14 9.43
C GLY A 224 14.35 -12.75 10.08
N GLY A 225 13.89 -12.62 11.32
CA GLY A 225 13.90 -11.35 12.05
C GLY A 225 12.73 -10.38 11.76
N VAL A 226 11.78 -10.74 10.87
CA VAL A 226 10.63 -9.89 10.50
C VAL A 226 9.51 -9.80 11.55
N GLY A 227 9.60 -10.54 12.67
CA GLY A 227 8.66 -10.45 13.79
C GLY A 227 7.54 -11.51 13.84
N LYS A 228 7.59 -12.57 13.02
CA LYS A 228 6.59 -13.66 13.00
C LYS A 228 6.21 -14.19 14.40
N THR A 229 7.20 -14.54 15.22
CA THR A 229 7.02 -15.03 16.60
C THR A 229 6.35 -13.99 17.51
N THR A 230 6.70 -12.71 17.34
CA THR A 230 6.07 -11.59 18.07
C THR A 230 4.59 -11.45 17.73
N ILE A 231 4.22 -11.60 16.45
CA ILE A 231 2.81 -11.61 16.00
C ILE A 231 2.08 -12.81 16.59
N ALA A 232 2.67 -14.02 16.50
CA ALA A 232 2.10 -15.23 17.06
C ALA A 232 1.89 -15.17 18.59
N ASN A 233 2.82 -14.54 19.33
CA ASN A 233 2.68 -14.31 20.77
C ASN A 233 1.49 -13.39 21.11
N ASP A 234 1.28 -12.31 20.36
CA ASP A 234 0.17 -11.38 20.61
C ASP A 234 -1.19 -11.99 20.21
N VAL A 235 -1.24 -12.68 19.07
CA VAL A 235 -2.41 -13.48 18.65
C VAL A 235 -2.79 -14.50 19.73
N TYR A 236 -1.83 -15.30 20.20
CA TYR A 236 -2.05 -16.27 21.28
C TYR A 236 -2.61 -15.60 22.53
N ASN A 237 -2.00 -14.49 22.97
CA ASN A 237 -2.42 -13.74 24.16
C ASN A 237 -3.86 -13.20 24.09
N ARG A 238 -4.35 -12.87 22.89
CA ARG A 238 -5.73 -12.37 22.69
C ARG A 238 -6.79 -13.47 22.75
N ILE A 239 -6.44 -14.71 22.37
CA ILE A 239 -7.44 -15.77 22.11
C ILE A 239 -7.32 -17.02 23.00
N TYR A 240 -6.22 -17.25 23.71
CA TYR A 240 -5.98 -18.49 24.50
C TYR A 240 -7.04 -18.78 25.58
N SER A 241 -7.85 -17.81 25.98
CA SER A 241 -8.96 -17.98 26.93
C SER A 241 -10.21 -18.63 26.32
N GLN A 242 -10.29 -18.72 24.98
CA GLN A 242 -11.48 -19.16 24.22
C GLN A 242 -11.43 -20.64 23.79
N PHE A 243 -10.49 -21.41 24.32
CA PHE A 243 -10.16 -22.78 23.93
C PHE A 243 -10.04 -23.69 25.16
N ASP A 244 -10.34 -24.97 24.99
CA ASP A 244 -10.25 -25.97 26.06
C ASP A 244 -8.81 -26.08 26.57
N GLY A 245 -7.87 -26.27 25.63
CA GLY A 245 -6.45 -26.40 25.89
C GLY A 245 -5.58 -25.68 24.86
N CYS A 246 -4.43 -25.20 25.33
CA CYS A 246 -3.52 -24.35 24.58
C CYS A 246 -2.08 -24.84 24.75
N SER A 247 -1.26 -24.77 23.70
CA SER A 247 0.19 -25.04 23.77
C SER A 247 0.98 -24.12 22.83
N PHE A 248 2.17 -23.73 23.27
CA PHE A 248 3.13 -22.93 22.48
C PHE A 248 4.47 -23.68 22.38
N LEU A 249 4.77 -24.20 21.20
CA LEU A 249 6.03 -24.87 20.89
C LEU A 249 6.99 -23.88 20.23
N ALA A 250 7.73 -23.14 21.06
CA ALA A 250 8.81 -22.25 20.63
C ALA A 250 9.98 -23.01 19.99
N ASN A 251 10.61 -22.43 18.97
CA ASN A 251 11.85 -22.92 18.34
C ASN A 251 11.82 -24.40 17.96
N VAL A 252 10.83 -24.81 17.15
CA VAL A 252 10.63 -26.20 16.73
C VAL A 252 11.85 -26.75 15.98
N ARG A 253 12.43 -26.00 15.02
CA ARG A 253 13.71 -26.37 14.36
C ARG A 253 14.76 -26.79 15.38
N GLU A 254 15.14 -25.86 16.27
CA GLU A 254 16.31 -26.01 17.13
C GLU A 254 16.10 -27.07 18.21
N THR A 255 14.86 -27.25 18.65
CA THR A 255 14.50 -28.36 19.53
C THR A 255 14.59 -29.69 18.78
N SER A 256 14.06 -29.78 17.56
CA SER A 256 13.99 -31.01 16.75
C SER A 256 15.35 -31.58 16.29
N GLY A 257 16.43 -30.79 16.37
CA GLY A 257 17.78 -31.18 15.93
C GLY A 257 18.53 -32.15 16.85
N ARG A 258 17.88 -32.72 17.89
CA ARG A 258 18.47 -33.68 18.83
C ARG A 258 17.79 -35.05 18.72
N PRO A 259 18.48 -36.17 19.07
CA PRO A 259 17.83 -37.47 19.23
C PRO A 259 16.59 -37.38 20.13
N ASP A 260 15.52 -38.09 19.77
CA ASP A 260 14.25 -38.21 20.50
C ASP A 260 13.51 -36.89 20.85
N SER A 261 13.91 -35.77 20.24
CA SER A 261 13.35 -34.45 20.52
C SER A 261 11.91 -34.23 20.03
N LEU A 262 11.51 -34.83 18.90
CA LEU A 262 10.12 -34.78 18.44
C LEU A 262 9.18 -35.51 19.41
N VAL A 263 9.63 -36.61 20.01
CA VAL A 263 8.91 -37.31 21.09
C VAL A 263 8.74 -36.36 22.29
N HIS A 264 9.79 -35.65 22.70
CA HIS A 264 9.71 -34.67 23.79
C HIS A 264 8.75 -33.50 23.49
N LEU A 265 8.69 -33.01 22.23
CA LEU A 265 7.74 -31.98 21.81
C LEU A 265 6.29 -32.49 21.84
N GLN A 266 6.05 -33.74 21.44
CA GLN A 266 4.73 -34.38 21.52
C GLN A 266 4.30 -34.58 22.99
N GLU A 267 5.19 -35.01 23.87
CA GLU A 267 4.93 -35.11 25.32
C GLU A 267 4.64 -33.74 25.94
N LYS A 268 5.41 -32.70 25.57
CA LYS A 268 5.15 -31.31 26.01
C LYS A 268 3.75 -30.85 25.60
N LEU A 269 3.41 -30.96 24.31
CA LEU A 269 2.11 -30.58 23.75
C LEU A 269 0.96 -31.31 24.46
N LEU A 270 1.06 -32.63 24.60
CA LEU A 270 0.04 -33.45 25.26
C LEU A 270 -0.11 -33.08 26.74
N ARG A 271 0.98 -32.80 27.45
CA ARG A 271 0.98 -32.40 28.86
C ARG A 271 0.35 -31.01 29.07
N GLU A 272 0.67 -30.05 28.20
CA GLU A 272 0.13 -28.68 28.26
C GLU A 272 -1.38 -28.62 27.93
N ILE A 273 -1.86 -29.48 27.04
CA ILE A 273 -3.27 -29.49 26.59
C ILE A 273 -4.17 -30.42 27.44
N LEU A 274 -3.63 -31.51 28.01
CA LEU A 274 -4.40 -32.49 28.77
C LEU A 274 -4.20 -32.42 30.29
N TRP A 275 -3.23 -31.61 30.76
CA TRP A 275 -2.90 -31.39 32.18
C TRP A 275 -2.64 -32.67 32.98
N LYS A 276 -1.92 -33.62 32.37
CA LYS A 276 -1.46 -34.86 33.00
C LYS A 276 0.06 -34.90 33.09
N GLU A 277 0.57 -35.14 34.29
CA GLU A 277 2.01 -35.21 34.58
C GLU A 277 2.65 -36.48 33.97
N SER A 278 1.91 -37.58 33.92
CA SER A 278 2.32 -38.85 33.31
C SER A 278 1.70 -39.05 31.92
N ILE A 279 2.41 -38.58 30.89
CA ILE A 279 2.20 -38.97 29.49
C ILE A 279 3.54 -39.46 28.96
N THR A 280 3.56 -40.66 28.39
CA THR A 280 4.74 -41.28 27.79
C THR A 280 4.50 -41.54 26.32
N VAL A 281 5.43 -41.11 25.48
CA VAL A 281 5.40 -41.34 24.03
C VAL A 281 6.56 -42.25 23.64
N LEU A 282 6.24 -43.46 23.16
CA LEU A 282 7.25 -44.49 22.86
C LEU A 282 8.05 -44.23 21.57
N ASN A 283 7.49 -43.46 20.64
CA ASN A 283 8.10 -43.03 19.38
C ASN A 283 7.20 -41.99 18.69
N VAL A 284 7.73 -41.28 17.69
CA VAL A 284 7.06 -40.17 16.99
C VAL A 284 5.68 -40.57 16.43
N ASN A 285 5.56 -41.76 15.83
CA ASN A 285 4.28 -42.22 15.27
C ASN A 285 3.28 -42.55 16.39
N GLY A 286 3.72 -43.13 17.50
CA GLY A 286 2.90 -43.35 18.69
C GLY A 286 2.42 -42.03 19.32
N GLY A 287 3.25 -40.97 19.29
CA GLY A 287 2.88 -39.64 19.75
C GLY A 287 1.87 -38.96 18.85
N ALA A 288 2.06 -39.02 17.53
CA ALA A 288 1.11 -38.50 16.54
C ALA A 288 -0.30 -39.13 16.69
N ASN A 289 -0.36 -40.46 16.86
CA ASN A 289 -1.61 -41.14 17.18
C ASN A 289 -2.20 -40.65 18.52
N GLN A 290 -1.40 -40.54 19.59
CA GLN A 290 -1.88 -40.01 20.88
C GLN A 290 -2.37 -38.55 20.82
N ILE A 291 -1.85 -37.72 19.90
CA ILE A 291 -2.34 -36.36 19.65
C ILE A 291 -3.72 -36.43 19.00
N ARG A 292 -3.83 -37.06 17.82
CA ARG A 292 -5.10 -37.22 17.10
C ARG A 292 -6.20 -37.81 18.00
N ASP A 293 -5.92 -38.95 18.64
CA ASP A 293 -6.91 -39.74 19.37
C ASP A 293 -7.37 -39.09 20.69
N ARG A 294 -6.70 -38.02 21.15
CA ARG A 294 -7.06 -37.29 22.38
C ARG A 294 -7.53 -35.85 22.13
N LEU A 295 -7.22 -35.26 20.98
CA LEU A 295 -7.55 -33.86 20.66
C LEU A 295 -8.67 -33.70 19.63
N CYS A 296 -9.02 -34.75 18.86
CA CYS A 296 -10.07 -34.71 17.83
C CYS A 296 -11.47 -34.28 18.30
N CYS A 297 -11.73 -34.27 19.61
CA CYS A 297 -13.00 -33.86 20.21
C CYS A 297 -12.87 -32.63 21.14
N ARG A 298 -11.79 -31.84 21.04
CA ARG A 298 -11.53 -30.63 21.85
C ARG A 298 -11.26 -29.42 20.97
N LYS A 299 -11.67 -28.23 21.43
CA LYS A 299 -11.37 -26.94 20.80
C LYS A 299 -9.99 -26.48 21.26
N ILE A 300 -8.96 -26.63 20.44
CA ILE A 300 -7.54 -26.45 20.78
C ILE A 300 -6.94 -25.21 20.11
N LEU A 301 -6.07 -24.49 20.83
CA LEU A 301 -5.15 -23.50 20.29
C LEU A 301 -3.71 -24.06 20.31
N LEU A 302 -3.08 -24.18 19.14
CA LEU A 302 -1.70 -24.67 19.03
C LEU A 302 -0.84 -23.67 18.24
N VAL A 303 0.33 -23.33 18.77
CA VAL A 303 1.34 -22.55 18.03
C VAL A 303 2.61 -23.37 17.87
N LEU A 304 3.07 -23.52 16.63
CA LEU A 304 4.31 -24.17 16.23
C LEU A 304 5.23 -23.08 15.64
N ASP A 305 6.31 -22.73 16.33
CA ASP A 305 7.14 -21.55 16.00
C ASP A 305 8.55 -21.92 15.50
N ASP A 306 8.99 -21.24 14.43
CA ASP A 306 10.22 -21.49 13.66
C ASP A 306 10.35 -22.97 13.22
N VAL A 307 9.28 -23.48 12.57
CA VAL A 307 9.21 -24.78 11.89
C VAL A 307 9.93 -24.69 10.54
N ASP A 308 10.77 -25.66 10.17
CA ASP A 308 11.55 -25.64 8.92
C ASP A 308 11.53 -26.95 8.12
N HIS A 309 10.86 -28.01 8.60
CA HIS A 309 10.69 -29.25 7.83
C HIS A 309 9.30 -29.88 8.05
N GLU A 310 8.68 -30.34 6.96
CA GLU A 310 7.39 -31.07 6.95
C GLU A 310 7.29 -32.19 8.01
N ASN A 311 8.38 -32.93 8.27
CA ASN A 311 8.43 -33.99 9.30
C ASN A 311 8.11 -33.49 10.72
N GLN A 312 8.39 -32.22 11.03
CA GLN A 312 8.03 -31.60 12.31
C GLN A 312 6.51 -31.33 12.37
N LEU A 313 5.94 -30.83 11.27
CA LEU A 313 4.51 -30.57 11.14
C LEU A 313 3.71 -31.87 11.20
N ASN A 314 4.10 -32.87 10.39
CA ASN A 314 3.48 -34.19 10.35
C ASN A 314 3.58 -34.96 11.68
N ALA A 315 4.53 -34.60 12.56
CA ALA A 315 4.63 -35.16 13.91
C ALA A 315 3.73 -34.45 14.95
N LEU A 316 3.36 -33.18 14.74
CA LEU A 316 2.75 -32.32 15.77
C LEU A 316 1.31 -31.88 15.43
N ALA A 317 1.00 -31.68 14.15
CA ALA A 317 -0.30 -31.22 13.66
C ALA A 317 -0.51 -31.61 12.18
N GLY A 318 -0.43 -32.91 11.86
CA GLY A 318 -0.40 -33.38 10.46
C GLY A 318 -1.68 -33.11 9.64
N GLU A 319 -2.86 -33.11 10.28
CA GLU A 319 -4.14 -32.84 9.61
C GLU A 319 -5.11 -32.06 10.52
N CYS A 320 -6.01 -31.27 9.93
CA CYS A 320 -7.11 -30.63 10.66
C CYS A 320 -8.00 -31.63 11.42
N ALA A 321 -8.11 -32.87 10.93
CA ALA A 321 -8.90 -33.94 11.56
C ALA A 321 -8.37 -34.41 12.93
N TRP A 322 -7.15 -33.99 13.32
CA TRP A 322 -6.58 -34.31 14.63
C TRP A 322 -7.16 -33.44 15.77
N PHE A 323 -7.92 -32.39 15.45
CA PHE A 323 -8.42 -31.40 16.41
C PHE A 323 -9.92 -31.18 16.25
N GLY A 324 -10.63 -30.98 17.37
CA GLY A 324 -12.08 -30.75 17.37
C GLY A 324 -12.49 -29.42 16.74
N LYS A 325 -13.79 -29.28 16.48
CA LYS A 325 -14.39 -28.08 15.87
C LYS A 325 -13.99 -26.79 16.60
N GLY A 326 -13.82 -25.71 15.82
CA GLY A 326 -13.38 -24.41 16.32
C GLY A 326 -11.90 -24.34 16.73
N SER A 327 -11.09 -25.37 16.47
CA SER A 327 -9.65 -25.36 16.77
C SER A 327 -8.87 -24.45 15.83
N ARG A 328 -7.76 -23.90 16.33
CA ARG A 328 -6.86 -22.99 15.59
C ARG A 328 -5.41 -23.40 15.80
N ILE A 329 -4.72 -23.65 14.71
CA ILE A 329 -3.30 -24.02 14.67
C ILE A 329 -2.57 -22.94 13.90
N ILE A 330 -1.48 -22.41 14.46
CA ILE A 330 -0.66 -21.34 13.88
C ILE A 330 0.76 -21.88 13.71
N ILE A 331 1.28 -21.81 12.49
CA ILE A 331 2.65 -22.23 12.14
C ILE A 331 3.45 -20.98 11.79
N THR A 332 4.57 -20.72 12.47
CA THR A 332 5.54 -19.71 12.00
C THR A 332 6.70 -20.39 11.28
N THR A 333 7.07 -19.89 10.10
CA THR A 333 8.16 -20.48 9.31
C THR A 333 8.87 -19.45 8.42
N ARG A 334 10.07 -19.80 7.98
CA ARG A 334 10.85 -19.10 6.95
C ARG A 334 10.68 -19.72 5.56
N ASP A 335 10.16 -20.95 5.50
CA ASP A 335 10.10 -21.76 4.29
C ASP A 335 8.64 -22.06 3.92
N LYS A 336 8.20 -21.52 2.79
CA LYS A 336 6.83 -21.68 2.27
C LYS A 336 6.52 -23.12 1.89
N GLN A 337 7.53 -23.97 1.65
CA GLN A 337 7.34 -25.40 1.33
C GLN A 337 6.69 -26.15 2.51
N VAL A 338 6.97 -25.75 3.76
CA VAL A 338 6.36 -26.32 4.98
C VAL A 338 4.84 -26.07 5.04
N LEU A 339 4.35 -25.07 4.30
CA LEU A 339 2.93 -24.66 4.27
C LEU A 339 2.20 -25.17 3.02
N THR A 340 2.77 -26.11 2.26
CA THR A 340 2.16 -26.63 1.02
C THR A 340 0.85 -27.40 1.24
N SER A 341 0.62 -27.92 2.44
CA SER A 341 -0.65 -28.52 2.87
C SER A 341 -1.71 -27.49 3.32
N CYS A 342 -1.33 -26.23 3.53
CA CYS A 342 -2.25 -25.15 3.89
C CYS A 342 -2.88 -24.51 2.64
N PRO A 343 -4.19 -24.19 2.65
CA PRO A 343 -4.80 -23.34 1.64
C PRO A 343 -4.05 -22.00 1.53
N LYS A 344 -3.84 -21.51 0.30
CA LYS A 344 -3.08 -20.27 0.04
C LYS A 344 -3.67 -19.07 0.79
N ASP A 345 -4.99 -19.01 0.88
CA ASP A 345 -5.73 -17.94 1.53
C ASP A 345 -5.57 -17.95 3.07
N TRP A 346 -4.95 -18.99 3.64
CA TRP A 346 -4.63 -19.12 5.07
C TRP A 346 -3.12 -18.93 5.35
N ILE A 347 -2.36 -18.38 4.39
CA ILE A 347 -0.93 -18.05 4.54
C ILE A 347 -0.74 -16.53 4.56
N TYR A 348 -0.37 -15.99 5.73
CA TYR A 348 0.00 -14.59 5.90
C TYR A 348 1.52 -14.40 5.69
N GLU A 349 1.89 -13.55 4.74
CA GLU A 349 3.26 -13.08 4.54
C GLU A 349 3.49 -11.81 5.36
N VAL A 350 4.50 -11.80 6.23
CA VAL A 350 4.74 -10.70 7.16
C VAL A 350 5.54 -9.58 6.50
N GLU A 351 4.88 -8.47 6.25
CA GLU A 351 5.44 -7.21 5.79
C GLU A 351 6.44 -6.60 6.80
N PRO A 352 7.61 -6.08 6.36
CA PRO A 352 8.50 -5.24 7.17
C PRO A 352 7.80 -4.00 7.75
N LEU A 353 8.43 -3.34 8.73
CA LEU A 353 7.91 -2.10 9.32
C LEU A 353 7.94 -0.93 8.32
N ASP A 354 6.92 -0.09 8.32
CA ASP A 354 6.96 1.17 7.58
C ASP A 354 8.00 2.14 8.20
N ARG A 355 8.43 3.18 7.47
CA ARG A 355 9.51 4.08 7.93
C ARG A 355 9.18 4.81 9.24
N GLY A 356 7.89 5.04 9.54
CA GLY A 356 7.40 5.65 10.78
C GLY A 356 7.26 4.64 11.93
N GLU A 357 6.83 3.40 11.66
CA GLU A 357 6.92 2.29 12.61
C GLU A 357 8.39 2.01 12.98
N ALA A 358 9.27 1.94 11.99
CA ALA A 358 10.70 1.70 12.15
C ALA A 358 11.37 2.82 12.97
N PHE A 359 11.08 4.09 12.67
CA PHE A 359 11.53 5.23 13.47
C PHE A 359 11.08 5.13 14.93
N LYS A 360 9.80 4.85 15.19
CA LYS A 360 9.26 4.69 16.56
C LYS A 360 9.94 3.54 17.32
N LEU A 361 10.20 2.42 16.64
CA LEU A 361 10.92 1.29 17.24
C LEU A 361 12.37 1.64 17.55
N LEU A 362 13.09 2.27 16.61
CA LEU A 362 14.46 2.72 16.80
C LEU A 362 14.56 3.69 17.98
N SER A 363 13.70 4.72 18.02
CA SER A 363 13.67 5.70 19.10
C SER A 363 13.44 5.06 20.46
N SER A 364 12.59 4.02 20.54
CA SER A 364 12.30 3.30 21.78
C SER A 364 13.50 2.51 22.33
N PHE A 365 14.48 2.16 21.49
CA PHE A 365 15.70 1.46 21.90
C PHE A 365 16.92 2.38 22.03
N ALA A 366 17.07 3.38 21.14
CA ALA A 366 18.24 4.24 21.06
C ALA A 366 18.20 5.46 22.00
N PHE A 367 17.00 6.00 22.31
CA PHE A 367 16.87 7.28 23.01
C PHE A 367 16.19 7.11 24.38
N SER A 368 17.00 7.20 25.44
CA SER A 368 16.52 7.23 26.83
C SER A 368 16.12 8.64 27.27
N GLY A 369 14.88 9.03 26.98
CA GLY A 369 14.32 10.34 27.35
C GLY A 369 14.57 11.41 26.29
N ASN A 370 14.70 12.69 26.71
CA ASN A 370 14.77 13.85 25.82
C ASN A 370 16.10 14.01 25.03
N GLN A 371 16.86 12.93 24.82
CA GLN A 371 18.16 12.93 24.13
C GLN A 371 18.08 13.05 22.59
N THR A 372 16.88 13.19 22.02
CA THR A 372 16.65 13.34 20.57
C THR A 372 17.14 14.69 19.99
N LYS A 373 17.93 15.47 20.73
CA LYS A 373 18.45 16.78 20.30
C LYS A 373 19.89 16.76 19.78
N ASP A 374 20.67 15.72 20.09
CA ASP A 374 22.12 15.71 19.84
C ASP A 374 22.55 14.85 18.63
N ILE A 375 21.61 14.10 18.04
CA ILE A 375 21.82 13.26 16.83
C ILE A 375 21.04 13.87 15.67
N SER A 376 21.68 14.04 14.50
CA SER A 376 21.02 14.61 13.32
C SER A 376 20.05 13.62 12.66
N THR A 377 19.00 14.17 12.04
CA THR A 377 17.95 13.41 11.35
C THR A 377 18.52 12.50 10.26
N ASP A 378 19.58 12.93 9.57
CA ASP A 378 20.22 12.19 8.48
C ASP A 378 20.86 10.89 8.95
N LEU A 379 21.49 10.88 10.13
CA LEU A 379 22.07 9.67 10.73
C LEU A 379 20.98 8.68 11.13
N ILE A 380 19.84 9.18 11.61
CA ILE A 380 18.67 8.37 11.93
C ILE A 380 18.07 7.78 10.64
N HIS A 381 17.97 8.57 9.57
CA HIS A 381 17.54 8.07 8.26
C HIS A 381 18.49 7.01 7.71
N ASN A 382 19.80 7.23 7.72
CA ASN A 382 20.79 6.26 7.24
C ASN A 382 20.72 4.92 8.02
N ILE A 383 20.51 4.95 9.34
CA ILE A 383 20.30 3.73 10.15
C ILE A 383 18.98 3.02 9.81
N LEU A 384 17.89 3.77 9.59
CA LEU A 384 16.59 3.19 9.23
C LEU A 384 16.60 2.59 7.81
N ASP A 385 17.29 3.24 6.88
CA ASP A 385 17.38 2.82 5.49
C ASP A 385 18.33 1.62 5.34
N TYR A 386 19.43 1.55 6.13
CA TYR A 386 20.24 0.33 6.28
C TYR A 386 19.42 -0.85 6.83
N ALA A 387 18.58 -0.60 7.84
CA ALA A 387 17.73 -1.62 8.44
C ALA A 387 16.54 -2.04 7.55
N ASN A 388 16.14 -1.18 6.61
CA ASN A 388 15.00 -1.29 5.69
C ASN A 388 13.76 -1.97 6.30
N GLY A 389 13.29 -1.43 7.43
CA GLY A 389 12.09 -1.89 8.12
C GLY A 389 12.20 -3.23 8.89
N LEU A 390 13.35 -3.91 8.90
CA LEU A 390 13.52 -5.18 9.60
C LEU A 390 13.59 -4.99 11.14
N PRO A 391 12.62 -5.47 11.94
CA PRO A 391 12.60 -5.26 13.40
C PRO A 391 13.89 -5.71 14.10
N LEU A 392 14.42 -6.88 13.73
CA LEU A 392 15.66 -7.41 14.31
C LEU A 392 16.84 -6.44 14.15
N ALA A 393 17.02 -5.86 12.95
CA ALA A 393 18.11 -4.92 12.70
C ALA A 393 17.94 -3.64 13.50
N ILE A 394 16.73 -3.10 13.53
CA ILE A 394 16.38 -1.89 14.30
C ILE A 394 16.64 -2.08 15.80
N VAL A 395 16.27 -3.23 16.36
CA VAL A 395 16.48 -3.55 17.78
C VAL A 395 17.97 -3.70 18.12
N VAL A 396 18.74 -4.38 17.27
CA VAL A 396 20.19 -4.56 17.46
C VAL A 396 20.92 -3.23 17.34
N LEU A 397 20.63 -2.43 16.30
CA LEU A 397 21.26 -1.12 16.09
C LEU A 397 20.88 -0.13 17.20
N GLY A 398 19.60 -0.04 17.55
CA GLY A 398 19.14 0.82 18.65
C GLY A 398 19.79 0.45 19.99
N GLY A 399 19.97 -0.84 20.27
CA GLY A 399 20.70 -1.31 21.46
C GLY A 399 22.21 -1.00 21.44
N LEU A 400 22.86 -1.08 20.28
CA LEU A 400 24.29 -0.78 20.12
C LEU A 400 24.61 0.73 20.17
N LEU A 401 23.66 1.57 19.74
CA LEU A 401 23.80 3.03 19.63
C LEU A 401 23.23 3.79 20.83
N CYS A 402 22.49 3.11 21.71
CA CYS A 402 21.89 3.70 22.92
C CYS A 402 22.95 4.39 23.80
N GLY A 403 22.76 5.69 24.05
CA GLY A 403 23.66 6.50 24.88
C GLY A 403 25.01 6.88 24.25
N ARG A 404 25.23 6.60 22.95
CA ARG A 404 26.44 7.00 22.22
C ARG A 404 26.35 8.42 21.65
N SER A 405 27.52 9.02 21.45
CA SER A 405 27.68 10.35 20.83
C SER A 405 27.51 10.32 19.30
N ARG A 406 27.24 11.48 18.70
CA ARG A 406 27.07 11.63 17.24
C ARG A 406 28.23 11.03 16.43
N GLY A 407 29.48 11.30 16.81
CA GLY A 407 30.66 10.79 16.10
C GLY A 407 30.80 9.26 16.16
N GLU A 408 30.26 8.61 17.20
CA GLU A 408 30.18 7.15 17.25
C GLU A 408 29.06 6.59 16.36
N TRP A 409 27.96 7.33 16.15
CA TRP A 409 26.94 6.95 15.17
C TRP A 409 27.48 7.06 13.74
N GLU A 410 28.22 8.14 13.44
CA GLU A 410 28.90 8.35 12.16
C GLU A 410 29.92 7.23 11.89
N SER A 411 30.86 6.99 12.81
CA SER A 411 31.85 5.91 12.69
C SER A 411 31.22 4.51 12.65
N LYS A 412 30.09 4.28 13.33
CA LYS A 412 29.37 2.99 13.23
C LYS A 412 28.70 2.82 11.87
N LEU A 413 28.16 3.87 11.27
CA LEU A 413 27.61 3.81 9.91
C LEU A 413 28.69 3.52 8.86
N GLU A 414 29.90 4.04 9.03
CA GLU A 414 31.06 3.70 8.19
C GLU A 414 31.40 2.20 8.29
N GLU A 415 31.51 1.63 9.49
CA GLU A 415 31.75 0.19 9.69
C GLU A 415 30.65 -0.68 9.03
N LEU A 416 29.38 -0.26 9.14
CA LEU A 416 28.22 -0.96 8.56
C LEU A 416 28.19 -0.95 7.02
N ALA A 417 28.86 0.02 6.38
CA ALA A 417 29.03 0.06 4.93
C ALA A 417 30.10 -0.93 4.43
N GLU A 418 31.11 -1.22 5.26
CA GLU A 418 32.17 -2.18 4.94
C GLU A 418 31.76 -3.64 5.22
N SER A 419 31.16 -3.91 6.39
CA SER A 419 30.78 -5.25 6.86
C SER A 419 29.45 -5.23 7.65
N PRO A 420 28.55 -6.21 7.47
CA PRO A 420 27.27 -6.24 8.20
C PRO A 420 27.42 -6.86 9.59
N LEU A 421 26.55 -6.45 10.53
CA LEU A 421 26.63 -6.95 11.92
C LEU A 421 26.48 -8.47 12.02
N LYS A 422 27.46 -9.11 12.67
CA LYS A 422 27.55 -10.56 12.84
C LYS A 422 26.30 -11.18 13.47
N ASP A 423 25.64 -10.50 14.40
CA ASP A 423 24.41 -11.00 15.03
C ASP A 423 23.19 -10.96 14.08
N ILE A 424 23.10 -9.95 13.20
CA ILE A 424 22.07 -9.87 12.15
C ILE A 424 22.35 -10.95 11.09
N ASN A 425 23.59 -11.00 10.59
CA ASN A 425 24.01 -12.01 9.61
C ASN A 425 23.77 -13.43 10.13
N LYS A 426 24.07 -13.73 11.39
CA LYS A 426 23.83 -15.04 12.00
C LYS A 426 22.36 -15.48 11.92
N VAL A 427 21.39 -14.56 12.06
CA VAL A 427 19.96 -14.90 11.99
C VAL A 427 19.46 -15.00 10.55
N LEU A 428 19.94 -14.14 9.64
CA LEU A 428 19.59 -14.19 8.21
C LEU A 428 20.18 -15.42 7.51
N LYS A 429 21.43 -15.77 7.83
CA LYS A 429 22.19 -16.84 7.18
C LYS A 429 21.62 -18.25 7.41
N ILE A 430 20.78 -18.45 8.43
CA ILE A 430 20.06 -19.71 8.67
C ILE A 430 19.32 -20.19 7.40
N SER A 431 18.64 -19.29 6.68
CA SER A 431 17.93 -19.63 5.43
C SER A 431 18.87 -19.91 4.25
N PHE A 432 20.12 -19.43 4.30
CA PHE A 432 21.15 -19.65 3.28
C PHE A 432 21.94 -20.95 3.53
N ASP A 433 22.29 -21.26 4.77
CA ASP A 433 23.15 -22.40 5.09
C ASP A 433 22.51 -23.75 4.74
N VAL A 434 21.17 -23.84 4.78
CA VAL A 434 20.37 -25.02 4.39
C VAL A 434 20.22 -25.23 2.87
N LEU A 435 20.63 -24.26 2.04
CA LEU A 435 20.56 -24.38 0.57
C LEU A 435 21.61 -25.38 0.04
N ASP A 436 21.34 -26.01 -1.11
CA ASP A 436 22.37 -26.77 -1.84
C ASP A 436 23.40 -25.84 -2.51
N ASP A 437 24.56 -26.38 -2.93
CA ASP A 437 25.66 -25.60 -3.50
C ASP A 437 25.28 -24.82 -4.78
N ASN A 438 24.29 -25.30 -5.55
CA ASN A 438 23.80 -24.63 -6.75
C ASN A 438 22.80 -23.52 -6.41
N GLN A 439 21.91 -23.75 -5.45
CA GLN A 439 21.04 -22.73 -4.85
C GLN A 439 21.87 -21.61 -4.20
N LYS A 440 22.99 -21.96 -3.55
CA LYS A 440 23.97 -20.99 -3.01
C LYS A 440 24.66 -20.20 -4.12
N ASP A 441 25.09 -20.82 -5.23
CA ASP A 441 25.69 -20.10 -6.35
C ASP A 441 24.69 -19.11 -6.98
N ILE A 442 23.44 -19.52 -7.15
CA ILE A 442 22.33 -18.67 -7.65
C ILE A 442 22.05 -17.50 -6.70
N PHE A 443 21.99 -17.76 -5.38
CA PHE A 443 21.79 -16.70 -4.38
C PHE A 443 22.89 -15.64 -4.43
N LEU A 444 24.14 -16.06 -4.50
CA LEU A 444 25.29 -15.15 -4.55
C LEU A 444 25.36 -14.40 -5.89
N ASP A 445 25.00 -15.05 -7.01
CA ASP A 445 24.84 -14.36 -8.30
C ASP A 445 23.75 -13.27 -8.22
N ILE A 446 22.62 -13.52 -7.56
CA ILE A 446 21.57 -12.50 -7.38
C ILE A 446 22.02 -11.37 -6.46
N ALA A 447 22.62 -11.69 -5.31
CA ALA A 447 23.09 -10.71 -4.34
C ALA A 447 24.17 -9.78 -4.90
N CYS A 448 25.14 -10.33 -5.64
CA CYS A 448 26.20 -9.54 -6.25
C CYS A 448 25.74 -8.80 -7.52
N PHE A 449 24.94 -9.43 -8.39
CA PHE A 449 24.80 -8.99 -9.79
C PHE A 449 23.39 -8.73 -10.31
N PHE A 450 22.35 -9.42 -9.80
CA PHE A 450 21.04 -9.48 -10.46
C PHE A 450 19.83 -8.92 -9.69
N LYS A 451 20.00 -8.39 -8.47
CA LYS A 451 18.97 -7.53 -7.85
C LYS A 451 18.61 -6.37 -8.79
N GLY A 452 17.31 -6.10 -8.98
CA GLY A 452 16.84 -5.06 -9.89
C GLY A 452 16.92 -5.45 -11.37
N ARG A 453 16.87 -6.75 -11.71
CA ARG A 453 16.81 -7.26 -13.08
C ARG A 453 15.58 -8.17 -13.29
N GLU A 454 15.10 -8.24 -14.53
CA GLU A 454 13.92 -9.02 -14.94
C GLU A 454 14.15 -10.54 -14.75
N ARG A 455 13.20 -11.26 -14.11
CA ARG A 455 13.36 -12.68 -13.70
C ARG A 455 13.74 -13.59 -14.87
N GLY A 456 13.15 -13.39 -16.04
CA GLY A 456 13.46 -14.10 -17.27
C GLY A 456 14.92 -13.92 -17.70
N TYR A 457 15.42 -12.68 -17.81
CA TYR A 457 16.83 -12.39 -18.13
C TYR A 457 17.77 -13.09 -17.13
N VAL A 458 17.51 -12.94 -15.83
CA VAL A 458 18.31 -13.57 -14.76
C VAL A 458 18.29 -15.10 -14.92
N THR A 459 17.13 -15.70 -15.15
CA THR A 459 16.98 -17.14 -15.39
C THR A 459 17.77 -17.60 -16.62
N ARG A 460 17.67 -16.87 -17.75
CA ARG A 460 18.36 -17.20 -19.01
C ARG A 460 19.88 -17.09 -18.90
N VAL A 461 20.40 -16.11 -18.16
CA VAL A 461 21.84 -15.97 -17.91
C VAL A 461 22.34 -17.09 -16.99
N LEU A 462 21.62 -17.45 -15.93
CA LEU A 462 22.03 -18.53 -15.01
C LEU A 462 21.96 -19.93 -15.66
N ASP A 463 20.90 -20.21 -16.45
CA ASP A 463 20.65 -21.52 -17.10
C ASP A 463 21.81 -21.97 -17.99
N SER A 464 22.48 -20.99 -18.58
CA SER A 464 23.62 -21.20 -19.45
C SER A 464 24.85 -21.84 -18.80
N TYR A 465 24.94 -21.77 -17.46
CA TYR A 465 26.15 -22.13 -16.73
C TYR A 465 25.96 -22.78 -15.36
N GLY A 466 24.71 -23.03 -14.95
CA GLY A 466 24.32 -23.74 -13.74
C GLY A 466 22.98 -24.47 -13.94
N PRO A 467 22.80 -25.68 -13.38
CA PRO A 467 21.58 -26.46 -13.56
C PRO A 467 20.36 -25.82 -12.87
N HIS A 468 19.18 -25.99 -13.47
CA HIS A 468 17.86 -25.72 -12.87
C HIS A 468 17.68 -24.35 -12.18
N PRO A 469 18.08 -23.21 -12.80
CA PRO A 469 17.99 -21.89 -12.16
C PRO A 469 16.55 -21.47 -11.86
N LEU A 470 15.57 -21.88 -12.67
CA LEU A 470 14.16 -21.57 -12.46
C LEU A 470 13.67 -22.18 -11.13
N PHE A 471 14.09 -23.42 -10.83
CA PHE A 471 13.83 -24.08 -9.54
C PHE A 471 14.63 -23.42 -8.41
N GLY A 472 15.93 -23.14 -8.61
CA GLY A 472 16.76 -22.48 -7.60
C GLY A 472 16.22 -21.11 -7.18
N ILE A 473 15.85 -20.25 -8.14
CA ILE A 473 15.19 -18.96 -7.88
C ILE A 473 13.87 -19.17 -7.13
N GLN A 474 13.09 -20.19 -7.49
CA GLN A 474 11.82 -20.50 -6.83
C GLN A 474 12.02 -20.93 -5.37
N THR A 475 13.03 -21.75 -5.07
CA THR A 475 13.41 -22.10 -3.69
C THR A 475 13.89 -20.89 -2.88
N LEU A 476 14.61 -19.93 -3.50
CA LEU A 476 15.01 -18.69 -2.83
C LEU A 476 13.82 -17.77 -2.53
N ILE A 477 12.80 -17.77 -3.39
CA ILE A 477 11.53 -17.09 -3.12
C ILE A 477 10.81 -17.76 -1.95
N GLU A 478 10.69 -19.09 -1.97
CA GLU A 478 9.99 -19.86 -0.92
C GLU A 478 10.69 -19.77 0.45
N ARG A 479 12.00 -19.53 0.49
CA ARG A 479 12.78 -19.29 1.73
C ARG A 479 12.90 -17.83 2.17
N SER A 480 12.12 -16.92 1.54
CA SER A 480 12.13 -15.46 1.78
C SER A 480 13.53 -14.81 1.65
N LEU A 481 14.38 -15.35 0.78
CA LEU A 481 15.71 -14.79 0.46
C LEU A 481 15.66 -13.85 -0.75
N VAL A 482 14.68 -14.06 -1.63
CA VAL A 482 14.42 -13.29 -2.85
C VAL A 482 12.91 -13.03 -2.92
N THR A 483 12.51 -11.89 -3.48
CA THR A 483 11.12 -11.61 -3.85
C THR A 483 11.04 -11.22 -5.32
N ILE A 484 9.84 -11.27 -5.90
CA ILE A 484 9.58 -10.76 -7.24
C ILE A 484 8.64 -9.56 -7.10
N GLY A 485 9.12 -8.38 -7.46
CA GLY A 485 8.34 -7.16 -7.48
C GLY A 485 7.55 -6.98 -8.79
N ASP A 486 6.81 -5.88 -8.87
CA ASP A 486 6.02 -5.51 -10.03
C ASP A 486 6.86 -5.51 -11.33
N GLY A 487 6.22 -5.86 -12.44
CA GLY A 487 6.91 -6.08 -13.72
C GLY A 487 7.82 -7.32 -13.77
N GLY A 488 7.83 -8.17 -12.73
CA GLY A 488 8.63 -9.41 -12.72
C GLY A 488 10.10 -9.21 -12.34
N ILE A 489 10.42 -8.13 -11.63
CA ILE A 489 11.80 -7.77 -11.25
C ILE A 489 12.25 -8.56 -10.02
N VAL A 490 13.44 -9.15 -10.08
CA VAL A 490 14.09 -9.86 -8.96
C VAL A 490 14.53 -8.86 -7.91
N GLN A 491 14.01 -8.99 -6.69
CA GLN A 491 14.29 -8.15 -5.54
C GLN A 491 14.90 -8.96 -4.38
N MET A 492 15.64 -8.28 -3.51
CA MET A 492 16.30 -8.86 -2.34
C MET A 492 16.46 -7.76 -1.30
N HIS A 493 16.08 -8.04 -0.05
CA HIS A 493 16.23 -7.11 1.07
C HIS A 493 17.72 -6.74 1.28
N ASP A 494 18.02 -5.48 1.57
CA ASP A 494 19.40 -4.96 1.55
C ASP A 494 20.34 -5.71 2.48
N LEU A 495 19.93 -5.98 3.73
CA LEU A 495 20.67 -6.82 4.67
C LEU A 495 20.95 -8.25 4.16
N ILE A 496 20.04 -8.85 3.38
CA ILE A 496 20.26 -10.17 2.75
C ILE A 496 21.28 -10.04 1.60
N GLN A 497 21.21 -8.96 0.82
CA GLN A 497 22.17 -8.67 -0.23
C GLN A 497 23.58 -8.41 0.33
N LEU A 498 23.66 -7.65 1.42
CA LEU A 498 24.88 -7.35 2.15
C LEU A 498 25.48 -8.63 2.76
N MET A 499 24.67 -9.49 3.37
CA MET A 499 25.10 -10.83 3.81
C MET A 499 25.65 -11.68 2.66
N GLY A 500 25.01 -11.67 1.48
CA GLY A 500 25.51 -12.38 0.30
C GLY A 500 26.86 -11.85 -0.20
N LYS A 501 27.05 -10.53 -0.19
CA LYS A 501 28.33 -9.87 -0.52
C LYS A 501 29.42 -10.14 0.51
N ASP A 502 29.09 -10.10 1.80
CA ASP A 502 29.96 -10.45 2.93
C ASP A 502 30.49 -11.89 2.84
N ILE A 503 29.63 -12.84 2.45
CA ILE A 503 30.01 -14.24 2.19
C ILE A 503 31.07 -14.34 1.08
N VAL A 504 31.00 -13.55 0.00
CA VAL A 504 32.02 -13.56 -1.07
C VAL A 504 33.31 -12.86 -0.64
N LYS A 505 33.24 -11.70 0.04
CA LYS A 505 34.43 -11.04 0.62
C LYS A 505 35.21 -12.03 1.51
N HIS A 506 34.50 -12.82 2.30
CA HIS A 506 35.09 -13.84 3.17
C HIS A 506 35.65 -15.09 2.46
N GLU A 507 35.53 -15.23 1.13
CA GLU A 507 36.29 -16.25 0.37
C GLU A 507 37.80 -15.96 0.37
N CYS A 508 38.18 -14.68 0.25
CA CYS A 508 39.54 -14.19 0.48
C CYS A 508 39.52 -12.67 0.70
N LEU A 509 39.83 -12.24 1.93
CA LEU A 509 39.82 -10.82 2.30
C LEU A 509 40.99 -10.04 1.71
N ASP A 510 42.18 -10.67 1.66
CA ASP A 510 43.45 -10.00 1.31
C ASP A 510 43.80 -10.05 -0.20
N ASP A 511 42.95 -10.67 -1.04
CA ASP A 511 43.18 -10.79 -2.48
C ASP A 511 41.85 -10.92 -3.26
N PRO A 512 41.31 -9.83 -3.83
CA PRO A 512 40.10 -9.88 -4.67
C PRO A 512 40.28 -10.77 -5.90
N GLY A 513 41.51 -10.99 -6.39
CA GLY A 513 41.81 -11.93 -7.46
C GLY A 513 41.45 -13.39 -7.14
N LYS A 514 41.29 -13.74 -5.86
CA LYS A 514 40.85 -15.08 -5.40
C LYS A 514 39.35 -15.20 -5.12
N GLN A 515 38.57 -14.12 -5.14
CA GLN A 515 37.12 -14.17 -4.88
C GLN A 515 36.34 -14.71 -6.10
N SER A 516 35.17 -15.32 -5.86
CA SER A 516 34.34 -15.87 -6.93
C SER A 516 33.56 -14.82 -7.72
N ARG A 517 33.30 -13.64 -7.13
CA ARG A 517 32.50 -12.55 -7.72
C ARG A 517 33.09 -11.20 -7.36
N LEU A 518 33.19 -10.30 -8.34
CA LEU A 518 33.69 -8.94 -8.13
C LEU A 518 32.66 -7.91 -8.64
N TRP A 519 32.36 -6.92 -7.80
CA TRP A 519 31.40 -5.85 -8.11
C TRP A 519 31.82 -4.45 -7.60
N CYS A 520 32.83 -4.35 -6.74
CA CYS A 520 33.36 -3.05 -6.32
C CYS A 520 34.20 -2.42 -7.44
N TYR A 521 34.28 -1.10 -7.51
CA TYR A 521 35.15 -0.44 -8.48
C TYR A 521 36.62 -0.75 -8.22
N ASP A 522 37.08 -0.57 -6.99
CA ASP A 522 38.50 -0.68 -6.63
C ASP A 522 39.01 -2.13 -6.77
N ASP A 523 38.27 -3.12 -6.24
CA ASP A 523 38.57 -4.55 -6.42
C ASP A 523 38.69 -4.94 -7.91
N VAL A 524 37.76 -4.46 -8.75
CA VAL A 524 37.76 -4.76 -10.20
C VAL A 524 38.88 -4.00 -10.91
N TYR A 525 39.17 -2.76 -10.51
CA TYR A 525 40.27 -1.96 -11.04
C TYR A 525 41.61 -2.62 -10.73
N GLU A 526 41.87 -3.02 -9.48
CA GLU A 526 43.10 -3.73 -9.09
C GLU A 526 43.26 -5.04 -9.88
N VAL A 527 42.25 -5.91 -9.84
CA VAL A 527 42.29 -7.23 -10.49
C VAL A 527 42.50 -7.16 -12.00
N LEU A 528 41.92 -6.16 -12.68
CA LEU A 528 42.10 -5.96 -14.13
C LEU A 528 43.35 -5.16 -14.49
N SER A 529 43.78 -4.20 -13.67
CA SER A 529 44.96 -3.37 -13.96
C SER A 529 46.29 -4.06 -13.63
N ALA A 530 46.31 -4.97 -12.65
CA ALA A 530 47.49 -5.74 -12.23
C ALA A 530 47.48 -7.21 -12.69
N ALA A 531 46.46 -7.65 -13.44
CA ALA A 531 46.26 -9.03 -13.91
C ALA A 531 46.22 -10.12 -12.81
N MET A 532 45.81 -9.76 -11.59
CA MET A 532 45.76 -10.67 -10.42
C MET A 532 44.66 -11.75 -10.50
N GLY A 533 43.71 -11.61 -11.45
CA GLY A 533 42.51 -12.44 -11.52
C GLY A 533 42.75 -13.94 -11.71
N THR A 534 42.45 -14.74 -10.69
CA THR A 534 42.69 -16.18 -10.69
C THR A 534 41.53 -16.98 -11.31
N ASN A 535 41.70 -18.30 -11.36
CA ASN A 535 40.68 -19.25 -11.81
C ASN A 535 39.52 -19.45 -10.80
N ALA A 536 39.49 -18.70 -9.69
CA ALA A 536 38.36 -18.66 -8.77
C ALA A 536 37.18 -17.85 -9.35
N ILE A 537 37.48 -16.72 -10.01
CA ILE A 537 36.51 -15.75 -10.50
C ILE A 537 35.51 -16.42 -11.47
N LYS A 538 34.23 -16.33 -11.12
CA LYS A 538 33.07 -16.75 -11.90
C LYS A 538 32.41 -15.56 -12.60
N GLY A 539 32.40 -14.38 -12.00
CA GLY A 539 31.75 -13.20 -12.56
C GLY A 539 32.41 -11.89 -12.15
N ILE A 540 32.41 -10.92 -13.07
CA ILE A 540 32.82 -9.52 -12.84
C ILE A 540 31.68 -8.63 -13.32
N VAL A 541 31.20 -7.72 -12.46
CA VAL A 541 30.11 -6.80 -12.78
C VAL A 541 30.43 -5.42 -12.25
N LEU A 542 31.01 -4.58 -13.10
CA LEU A 542 31.18 -3.15 -12.84
C LEU A 542 30.05 -2.38 -13.53
N GLN A 543 29.36 -1.51 -12.79
CA GLN A 543 28.33 -0.62 -13.32
C GLN A 543 28.61 0.80 -12.82
N LEU A 544 29.25 1.62 -13.66
CA LEU A 544 29.55 3.00 -13.32
C LEU A 544 28.32 3.90 -13.59
N PRO A 545 27.96 4.84 -12.70
CA PRO A 545 26.81 5.74 -12.91
C PRO A 545 27.05 6.77 -14.01
N SER A 546 28.32 7.03 -14.36
CA SER A 546 28.76 7.88 -15.46
C SER A 546 30.01 7.28 -16.13
N GLN A 547 30.47 7.83 -17.25
CA GLN A 547 31.61 7.24 -17.98
C GLN A 547 32.96 7.50 -17.28
N GLY A 548 33.44 6.53 -16.51
CA GLY A 548 34.78 6.51 -15.89
C GLY A 548 35.83 5.73 -16.70
N GLU A 549 37.11 5.98 -16.43
CA GLU A 549 38.23 5.27 -17.07
C GLU A 549 38.55 3.94 -16.35
N LEU A 550 38.87 2.89 -17.11
CA LEU A 550 39.23 1.57 -16.57
C LEU A 550 40.47 1.03 -17.29
N HIS A 551 41.60 0.94 -16.59
CA HIS A 551 42.81 0.33 -17.14
C HIS A 551 42.71 -1.20 -17.08
N ILE A 552 42.64 -1.86 -18.23
CA ILE A 552 42.67 -3.32 -18.32
C ILE A 552 44.04 -3.74 -18.89
N SER A 553 44.83 -4.41 -18.07
CA SER A 553 46.15 -4.91 -18.45
C SER A 553 46.09 -6.03 -19.48
N ARG A 554 47.10 -6.08 -20.35
CA ARG A 554 47.28 -7.21 -21.27
C ARG A 554 47.52 -8.48 -20.47
N GLY A 555 46.66 -9.47 -20.68
CA GLY A 555 46.69 -10.75 -19.99
C GLY A 555 45.68 -10.91 -18.85
N ALA A 556 44.98 -9.85 -18.41
CA ALA A 556 44.08 -9.89 -17.23
C ALA A 556 43.09 -11.06 -17.20
N PHE A 557 42.50 -11.42 -18.35
CA PHE A 557 41.51 -12.50 -18.48
C PHE A 557 42.10 -13.90 -18.75
N THR A 558 43.42 -14.08 -18.69
CA THR A 558 44.11 -15.34 -19.08
C THR A 558 43.97 -16.44 -18.01
N CYS A 559 44.00 -16.04 -16.74
CA CYS A 559 43.92 -16.97 -15.61
C CYS A 559 42.47 -17.25 -15.16
N MET A 560 41.52 -16.37 -15.50
CA MET A 560 40.09 -16.44 -15.16
C MET A 560 39.30 -17.51 -15.96
N ARG A 561 39.77 -18.75 -16.05
CA ARG A 561 39.18 -19.79 -16.92
C ARG A 561 37.78 -20.28 -16.47
N ARG A 562 37.30 -19.85 -15.29
CA ARG A 562 35.93 -20.05 -14.80
C ARG A 562 34.99 -18.87 -15.04
N LEU A 563 35.45 -17.76 -15.61
CA LEU A 563 34.62 -16.59 -15.89
C LEU A 563 33.43 -16.95 -16.81
N LYS A 564 32.23 -16.63 -16.33
CA LYS A 564 30.90 -16.89 -16.93
C LYS A 564 30.17 -15.59 -17.29
N LEU A 565 30.38 -14.53 -16.52
CA LEU A 565 29.71 -13.24 -16.63
C LEU A 565 30.75 -12.11 -16.62
N LEU A 566 30.66 -11.19 -17.59
CA LEU A 566 31.46 -9.98 -17.62
C LEU A 566 30.55 -8.80 -18.00
N ILE A 567 30.25 -7.95 -17.02
CA ILE A 567 29.52 -6.68 -17.20
C ILE A 567 30.49 -5.54 -16.85
N LEU A 568 30.64 -4.57 -17.75
CA LEU A 568 31.52 -3.41 -17.62
C LEU A 568 30.80 -2.14 -18.09
N SER A 569 29.63 -1.84 -17.51
CA SER A 569 28.79 -0.72 -17.96
C SER A 569 29.45 0.64 -17.71
N ASN A 570 29.33 1.53 -18.70
CA ASN A 570 29.91 2.86 -18.81
C ASN A 570 31.46 2.94 -18.76
N ALA A 571 32.17 1.81 -18.85
CA ALA A 571 33.64 1.81 -18.79
C ALA A 571 34.28 2.40 -20.06
N ARG A 572 35.19 3.38 -19.89
CA ARG A 572 36.15 3.84 -20.91
C ARG A 572 37.46 3.07 -20.71
N ILE A 573 37.64 1.97 -21.45
CA ILE A 573 38.88 1.18 -21.34
C ILE A 573 40.03 1.99 -21.96
N SER A 574 41.11 2.23 -21.22
CA SER A 574 42.25 2.99 -21.73
C SER A 574 43.26 2.11 -22.50
N GLY A 575 43.83 2.67 -23.58
CA GLY A 575 44.69 1.94 -24.52
C GLY A 575 44.50 2.28 -26.02
N GLY A 576 43.51 3.12 -26.36
CA GLY A 576 43.26 3.57 -27.74
C GLY A 576 41.86 3.17 -28.24
N PRO A 577 41.67 2.88 -29.54
CA PRO A 577 40.43 2.30 -30.05
C PRO A 577 40.10 0.98 -29.35
N VAL A 578 39.15 1.00 -28.42
CA VAL A 578 38.83 -0.17 -27.59
C VAL A 578 38.32 -1.31 -28.47
N CYS A 579 39.24 -2.24 -28.69
CA CYS A 579 38.94 -3.64 -28.94
C CYS A 579 38.93 -4.33 -27.57
N LEU A 580 38.14 -5.39 -27.42
CA LEU A 580 38.34 -6.29 -26.27
C LEU A 580 39.76 -6.88 -26.38
N PRO A 581 40.55 -6.95 -25.29
CA PRO A 581 41.92 -7.47 -25.35
C PRO A 581 41.98 -8.85 -26.03
N ASP A 582 42.97 -9.12 -26.88
CA ASP A 582 43.11 -10.43 -27.54
C ASP A 582 43.17 -11.59 -26.53
N ASP A 583 43.60 -11.31 -25.30
CA ASP A 583 43.64 -12.23 -24.16
C ASP A 583 42.24 -12.75 -23.75
N LEU A 584 41.16 -12.04 -24.11
CA LEU A 584 39.79 -12.56 -24.02
C LEU A 584 39.58 -13.78 -24.92
N SER A 585 40.34 -13.97 -26.01
CA SER A 585 40.29 -15.20 -26.82
C SER A 585 41.18 -16.35 -26.30
N ALA A 586 42.06 -16.12 -25.32
CA ALA A 586 43.05 -17.11 -24.87
C ALA A 586 42.44 -18.31 -24.09
N GLY A 587 41.92 -19.32 -24.81
CA GLY A 587 41.52 -20.64 -24.29
C GLY A 587 40.01 -20.91 -24.26
N ARG A 588 39.63 -22.19 -24.10
CA ARG A 588 38.23 -22.66 -24.05
C ARG A 588 37.46 -22.04 -22.88
N LYS A 589 36.74 -20.95 -23.12
CA LYS A 589 36.14 -20.12 -22.07
C LYS A 589 34.70 -20.50 -21.75
N LYS A 590 34.28 -20.17 -20.52
CA LYS A 590 32.93 -20.40 -20.01
C LYS A 590 32.05 -19.14 -20.05
N LEU A 591 32.54 -18.03 -20.64
CA LEU A 591 31.82 -16.77 -20.72
C LEU A 591 30.52 -16.95 -21.52
N VAL A 592 29.40 -16.52 -20.94
CA VAL A 592 28.07 -16.66 -21.53
C VAL A 592 27.38 -15.32 -21.76
N CYS A 593 27.55 -14.38 -20.83
CA CYS A 593 27.05 -13.03 -20.97
C CYS A 593 28.21 -12.03 -20.95
N PHE A 594 28.27 -11.20 -22.00
CA PHE A 594 29.11 -10.02 -22.06
C PHE A 594 28.23 -8.76 -22.17
N ASP A 595 28.44 -7.81 -21.28
CA ASP A 595 27.77 -6.51 -21.30
C ASP A 595 28.83 -5.40 -21.23
N GLY A 596 28.87 -4.56 -22.27
CA GLY A 596 29.69 -3.36 -22.35
C GLY A 596 28.84 -2.11 -22.57
N SER A 597 27.60 -2.11 -22.08
CA SER A 597 26.65 -0.99 -22.24
C SER A 597 27.26 0.36 -21.85
N GLY A 598 27.09 1.38 -22.68
CA GLY A 598 27.65 2.72 -22.49
C GLY A 598 29.17 2.84 -22.69
N SER A 599 29.89 1.74 -22.93
CA SER A 599 31.35 1.76 -23.11
C SER A 599 31.79 2.24 -24.50
N GLN A 600 33.02 2.76 -24.57
CA GLN A 600 33.62 3.30 -25.80
C GLN A 600 34.25 2.21 -26.70
N ILE A 601 33.57 1.05 -26.83
CA ILE A 601 34.00 -0.06 -27.69
C ILE A 601 33.87 0.37 -29.16
N LYS A 602 35.00 0.36 -29.89
CA LYS A 602 35.01 0.66 -31.34
C LYS A 602 34.85 -0.58 -32.20
N LYS A 603 35.52 -1.69 -31.83
CA LYS A 603 35.57 -2.90 -32.66
C LYS A 603 35.48 -4.17 -31.82
N PHE A 604 34.38 -4.89 -31.96
CA PHE A 604 34.21 -6.22 -31.41
C PHE A 604 34.83 -7.26 -32.37
N ARG A 605 36.16 -7.43 -32.29
CA ARG A 605 36.98 -8.34 -33.12
C ARG A 605 37.84 -9.25 -32.24
N GLY A 606 38.29 -10.36 -32.81
CA GLY A 606 39.15 -11.37 -32.15
C GLY A 606 38.84 -12.79 -32.67
N TYR A 607 39.47 -13.82 -32.10
CA TYR A 607 39.12 -15.22 -32.34
C TYR A 607 37.82 -15.61 -31.61
N LEU A 608 36.72 -14.98 -32.00
CA LEU A 608 35.42 -15.10 -31.30
C LEU A 608 34.86 -16.53 -31.30
N LYS A 609 35.39 -17.43 -32.16
CA LYS A 609 35.06 -18.86 -32.21
C LYS A 609 35.35 -19.60 -30.89
N ASP A 610 36.31 -19.14 -30.10
CA ASP A 610 36.65 -19.76 -28.80
C ASP A 610 35.60 -19.47 -27.70
N PHE A 611 34.63 -18.59 -27.97
CA PHE A 611 33.48 -18.30 -27.13
C PHE A 611 32.26 -19.17 -27.46
N GLU A 612 32.45 -20.49 -27.57
CA GLU A 612 31.36 -21.44 -27.84
C GLU A 612 30.18 -21.36 -26.86
N LYS A 613 30.38 -20.79 -25.65
CA LYS A 613 29.34 -20.63 -24.63
C LYS A 613 28.61 -19.29 -24.63
N LEU A 614 29.04 -18.30 -25.43
CA LEU A 614 28.49 -16.95 -25.40
C LEU A 614 27.09 -16.90 -26.03
N LYS A 615 26.09 -16.55 -25.21
CA LYS A 615 24.66 -16.46 -25.55
C LYS A 615 24.13 -15.02 -25.58
N PHE A 616 24.68 -14.13 -24.74
CA PHE A 616 24.15 -12.80 -24.53
C PHE A 616 25.25 -11.76 -24.76
N ILE A 617 25.00 -10.81 -25.65
CA ILE A 617 25.87 -9.65 -25.88
C ILE A 617 25.02 -8.38 -25.75
N ASN A 618 25.38 -7.52 -24.80
CA ASN A 618 24.82 -6.19 -24.67
C ASN A 618 25.90 -5.14 -24.95
N LEU A 619 25.64 -4.27 -25.92
CA LEU A 619 26.45 -3.10 -26.31
C LEU A 619 25.55 -1.86 -26.44
N ASP A 620 24.44 -1.82 -25.67
CA ASP A 620 23.56 -0.66 -25.60
C ASP A 620 24.34 0.64 -25.37
N GLY A 621 24.08 1.68 -26.15
CA GLY A 621 24.74 2.98 -25.99
C GLY A 621 26.24 2.99 -26.34
N CYS A 622 26.80 1.94 -26.95
CA CYS A 622 28.17 1.95 -27.46
C CYS A 622 28.33 2.87 -28.68
N GLN A 623 28.29 4.18 -28.45
CA GLN A 623 28.36 5.22 -29.49
C GLN A 623 29.65 5.14 -30.35
N SER A 624 30.71 4.51 -29.84
CA SER A 624 31.96 4.28 -30.58
C SER A 624 31.89 3.15 -31.61
N LEU A 625 30.89 2.27 -31.57
CA LEU A 625 30.80 1.09 -32.43
C LEU A 625 30.48 1.49 -33.87
N ASP A 626 31.42 1.25 -34.79
CA ASP A 626 31.29 1.58 -36.22
C ASP A 626 30.74 0.41 -37.06
N TYR A 627 30.88 -0.83 -36.58
CA TYR A 627 30.56 -2.03 -37.35
C TYR A 627 30.05 -3.17 -36.47
N MET A 628 29.02 -3.88 -36.94
CA MET A 628 28.39 -5.00 -36.23
C MET A 628 29.33 -6.23 -36.15
N PRO A 629 29.43 -6.91 -34.99
CA PRO A 629 30.19 -8.16 -34.88
C PRO A 629 29.68 -9.26 -35.83
N ASN A 630 30.60 -10.03 -36.38
CA ASN A 630 30.26 -11.21 -37.19
C ASN A 630 29.74 -12.35 -36.29
N VAL A 631 28.42 -12.46 -36.16
CA VAL A 631 27.77 -13.46 -35.31
C VAL A 631 27.99 -14.92 -35.73
N SER A 632 28.45 -15.20 -36.96
CA SER A 632 28.83 -16.57 -37.36
C SER A 632 30.02 -17.14 -36.57
N CYS A 633 30.83 -16.28 -35.96
CA CYS A 633 31.89 -16.71 -35.03
C CYS A 633 31.35 -17.04 -33.63
N ILE A 634 30.07 -16.81 -33.33
CA ILE A 634 29.46 -16.96 -32.00
C ILE A 634 28.22 -17.86 -32.12
N PRO A 635 28.37 -19.14 -32.50
CA PRO A 635 27.27 -19.98 -33.01
C PRO A 635 26.16 -20.29 -31.99
N ASN A 636 26.38 -19.98 -30.71
CA ASN A 636 25.42 -20.14 -29.63
C ASN A 636 24.81 -18.82 -29.12
N LEU A 637 25.03 -17.70 -29.81
CA LEU A 637 24.40 -16.42 -29.48
C LEU A 637 22.87 -16.54 -29.57
N GLU A 638 22.16 -16.08 -28.53
CA GLU A 638 20.71 -16.13 -28.38
C GLU A 638 20.10 -14.72 -28.39
N GLU A 639 20.75 -13.74 -27.76
CA GLU A 639 20.34 -12.33 -27.80
C GLU A 639 21.52 -11.40 -28.11
N LEU A 640 21.29 -10.41 -28.98
CA LEU A 640 22.23 -9.33 -29.28
C LEU A 640 21.53 -7.97 -29.18
N ASN A 641 22.01 -7.13 -28.26
CA ASN A 641 21.54 -5.76 -28.10
C ASN A 641 22.61 -4.76 -28.52
N LEU A 642 22.35 -4.02 -29.60
CA LEU A 642 23.14 -2.90 -30.11
C LEU A 642 22.34 -1.58 -30.07
N HIS A 643 21.30 -1.48 -29.22
CA HIS A 643 20.51 -0.27 -29.03
C HIS A 643 21.40 0.97 -28.86
N GLY A 644 21.02 2.12 -29.42
CA GLY A 644 21.77 3.37 -29.27
C GLY A 644 23.19 3.39 -29.89
N CYS A 645 23.59 2.37 -30.67
CA CYS A 645 24.86 2.35 -31.42
C CYS A 645 24.82 3.30 -32.63
N LYS A 646 24.74 4.62 -32.36
CA LYS A 646 24.52 5.70 -33.35
C LYS A 646 25.51 5.75 -34.53
N ASN A 647 26.67 5.10 -34.42
CA ASN A 647 27.67 5.05 -35.50
C ASN A 647 27.54 3.85 -36.45
N LEU A 648 26.71 2.86 -36.13
CA LEU A 648 26.50 1.66 -36.95
C LEU A 648 25.74 2.01 -38.24
N ASP A 649 26.33 1.70 -39.42
CA ASP A 649 25.72 1.99 -40.74
C ASP A 649 25.02 0.77 -41.37
N ARG A 650 25.43 -0.45 -41.01
CA ARG A 650 25.00 -1.73 -41.62
C ARG A 650 24.91 -2.86 -40.59
N VAL A 651 23.93 -3.74 -40.78
CA VAL A 651 23.88 -5.07 -40.13
C VAL A 651 24.85 -6.03 -40.84
N HIS A 652 25.40 -7.01 -40.13
CA HIS A 652 26.29 -8.03 -40.71
C HIS A 652 25.49 -9.23 -41.26
N ASP A 653 25.73 -9.62 -42.52
CA ASP A 653 24.97 -10.67 -43.27
C ASP A 653 24.86 -12.03 -42.55
N SER A 654 25.78 -12.33 -41.65
CA SER A 654 25.76 -13.56 -40.85
C SER A 654 24.59 -13.66 -39.87
N VAL A 655 23.85 -12.57 -39.62
CA VAL A 655 22.54 -12.60 -38.93
C VAL A 655 21.57 -13.54 -39.63
N ALA A 656 21.46 -13.45 -40.96
CA ALA A 656 20.48 -14.21 -41.74
C ALA A 656 20.60 -15.74 -41.57
N ASN A 657 21.84 -16.23 -41.43
CA ASN A 657 22.14 -17.66 -41.35
C ASN A 657 22.43 -18.13 -39.91
N HIS A 658 22.22 -17.27 -38.91
CA HIS A 658 22.40 -17.64 -37.51
C HIS A 658 21.25 -18.55 -37.03
N ARG A 659 21.58 -19.56 -36.21
CA ARG A 659 20.64 -20.66 -35.84
C ARG A 659 20.06 -20.61 -34.42
N LYS A 660 20.52 -19.69 -33.57
CA LYS A 660 20.03 -19.55 -32.18
C LYS A 660 19.62 -18.13 -31.77
N LEU A 661 20.24 -17.12 -32.37
CA LEU A 661 19.86 -15.71 -32.23
C LEU A 661 18.36 -15.54 -32.47
N TRP A 662 17.63 -15.24 -31.39
CA TRP A 662 16.18 -15.06 -31.40
C TRP A 662 15.80 -13.59 -31.19
N LYS A 663 16.66 -12.81 -30.54
CA LYS A 663 16.46 -11.37 -30.31
C LYS A 663 17.62 -10.56 -30.91
N LEU A 664 17.29 -9.62 -31.80
CA LEU A 664 18.21 -8.63 -32.33
C LEU A 664 17.65 -7.22 -32.09
N ASN A 665 18.36 -6.42 -31.30
CA ASN A 665 17.99 -5.03 -31.06
C ASN A 665 18.99 -4.04 -31.66
N LEU A 666 18.48 -3.15 -32.51
CA LEU A 666 19.19 -2.09 -33.24
C LEU A 666 18.45 -0.74 -33.10
N GLU A 667 17.49 -0.62 -32.17
CA GLU A 667 16.75 0.63 -31.95
C GLU A 667 17.71 1.81 -31.66
N TYR A 668 17.40 3.01 -32.17
CA TYR A 668 18.25 4.22 -32.12
C TYR A 668 19.64 4.11 -32.78
N CYS A 669 19.90 3.10 -33.62
CA CYS A 669 21.07 3.09 -34.52
C CYS A 669 20.87 4.08 -35.68
N SER A 670 20.96 5.38 -35.39
CA SER A 670 20.50 6.45 -36.29
C SER A 670 21.23 6.56 -37.65
N LYS A 671 22.39 5.93 -37.83
CA LYS A 671 23.07 5.80 -39.14
C LYS A 671 22.73 4.53 -39.92
N LEU A 672 22.04 3.56 -39.32
CA LEU A 672 21.73 2.28 -39.96
C LEU A 672 20.77 2.50 -41.13
N GLN A 673 21.20 2.22 -42.35
CA GLN A 673 20.42 2.50 -43.58
C GLN A 673 19.75 1.28 -44.21
N ARG A 674 20.26 0.07 -43.93
CA ARG A 674 19.77 -1.17 -44.54
C ARG A 674 19.81 -2.34 -43.56
N PHE A 675 18.78 -3.17 -43.62
CA PHE A 675 18.77 -4.53 -43.07
C PHE A 675 19.40 -5.49 -44.11
N PRO A 676 20.04 -6.62 -43.71
CA PRO A 676 20.78 -7.46 -44.64
C PRO A 676 19.85 -8.48 -45.32
N ASP A 677 20.26 -8.99 -46.48
CA ASP A 677 19.50 -10.02 -47.17
C ASP A 677 19.49 -11.36 -46.43
N ILE A 678 18.33 -12.03 -46.44
CA ILE A 678 18.08 -13.31 -45.78
C ILE A 678 17.82 -14.39 -46.83
N PRO A 679 18.87 -14.98 -47.44
CA PRO A 679 18.71 -15.89 -48.59
C PRO A 679 18.07 -17.25 -48.25
N ASN A 680 17.93 -17.60 -46.97
CA ASN A 680 17.41 -18.89 -46.50
C ASN A 680 16.34 -18.67 -45.43
N LYS A 681 15.33 -19.56 -45.32
CA LYS A 681 14.32 -19.53 -44.24
C LYS A 681 15.03 -19.62 -42.86
N ASN A 682 14.81 -18.62 -42.00
CA ASN A 682 15.40 -18.50 -40.66
C ASN A 682 14.34 -18.81 -39.59
N GLU A 683 14.60 -19.85 -38.80
CA GLU A 683 13.68 -20.34 -37.77
C GLU A 683 14.01 -19.86 -36.34
N SER A 684 15.13 -19.14 -36.14
CA SER A 684 15.56 -18.71 -34.81
C SER A 684 15.09 -17.32 -34.42
N LEU A 685 15.13 -16.35 -35.34
CA LEU A 685 14.75 -14.95 -35.08
C LEU A 685 13.24 -14.84 -34.76
N ARG A 686 12.95 -14.22 -33.61
CA ARG A 686 11.60 -14.02 -33.03
C ARG A 686 11.30 -12.56 -32.71
N GLU A 687 12.31 -11.76 -32.39
CA GLU A 687 12.19 -10.35 -32.05
C GLU A 687 13.27 -9.54 -32.79
N VAL A 688 12.84 -8.61 -33.65
CA VAL A 688 13.73 -7.70 -34.38
C VAL A 688 13.29 -6.25 -34.12
N ARG A 689 14.21 -5.43 -33.63
CA ARG A 689 13.97 -4.01 -33.29
C ARG A 689 14.86 -3.11 -34.12
N LEU A 690 14.24 -2.21 -34.87
CA LEU A 690 14.84 -1.33 -35.88
C LEU A 690 14.36 0.13 -35.77
N GLY A 691 13.57 0.48 -34.76
CA GLY A 691 13.06 1.84 -34.57
C GLY A 691 14.15 2.92 -34.43
N MET A 692 13.85 4.16 -34.78
CA MET A 692 14.75 5.33 -34.72
C MET A 692 16.05 5.15 -35.53
N THR A 693 16.00 4.33 -36.58
CA THR A 693 17.09 4.13 -37.54
C THR A 693 16.90 4.97 -38.81
N SER A 694 17.92 4.98 -39.68
CA SER A 694 17.89 5.61 -41.00
C SER A 694 17.43 4.64 -42.12
N ILE A 695 16.74 3.54 -41.80
CA ILE A 695 16.37 2.53 -42.80
C ILE A 695 15.40 3.11 -43.83
N GLU A 696 15.72 2.92 -45.11
CA GLU A 696 14.97 3.46 -46.25
C GLU A 696 14.01 2.41 -46.86
N GLU A 697 14.40 1.13 -46.82
CA GLU A 697 13.65 -0.03 -47.32
C GLU A 697 13.98 -1.29 -46.49
N LEU A 698 13.05 -2.25 -46.42
CA LEU A 698 13.35 -3.62 -45.98
C LEU A 698 13.50 -4.54 -47.20
N PRO A 699 14.47 -5.47 -47.20
CA PRO A 699 14.68 -6.37 -48.34
C PRO A 699 13.52 -7.36 -48.47
N ALA A 700 13.16 -7.75 -49.69
CA ALA A 700 12.10 -8.73 -49.96
C ALA A 700 12.41 -10.13 -49.38
N SER A 701 13.65 -10.38 -48.98
CA SER A 701 14.05 -11.56 -48.23
C SER A 701 13.59 -11.54 -46.75
N ILE A 702 13.05 -10.44 -46.22
CA ILE A 702 12.54 -10.35 -44.84
C ILE A 702 11.47 -11.40 -44.53
N GLY A 703 10.66 -11.80 -45.52
CA GLY A 703 9.64 -12.84 -45.39
C GLY A 703 10.20 -14.23 -45.04
N ASN A 704 11.52 -14.45 -45.16
CA ASN A 704 12.18 -15.68 -44.74
C ASN A 704 12.36 -15.79 -43.21
N LEU A 705 12.06 -14.77 -42.41
CA LEU A 705 12.05 -14.85 -40.93
C LEU A 705 10.81 -15.60 -40.40
N VAL A 706 10.64 -16.86 -40.78
CA VAL A 706 9.43 -17.68 -40.55
C VAL A 706 9.10 -17.95 -39.06
N SER A 707 9.93 -17.51 -38.12
CA SER A 707 9.69 -17.55 -36.67
C SER A 707 9.50 -16.17 -36.02
N LEU A 708 9.45 -15.09 -36.81
CA LEU A 708 9.35 -13.73 -36.26
C LEU A 708 7.99 -13.51 -35.60
N ASN A 709 8.00 -13.14 -34.31
CA ASN A 709 6.83 -12.86 -33.49
C ASN A 709 6.64 -11.34 -33.26
N PHE A 710 7.71 -10.56 -33.29
CA PHE A 710 7.71 -9.12 -33.03
C PHE A 710 8.66 -8.39 -34.00
N ILE A 711 8.18 -7.31 -34.63
CA ILE A 711 9.03 -6.35 -35.32
C ILE A 711 8.66 -4.90 -34.97
N SER A 712 9.68 -4.10 -34.64
CA SER A 712 9.58 -2.66 -34.38
C SER A 712 10.37 -1.88 -35.41
N LEU A 713 9.70 -0.90 -36.03
CA LEU A 713 10.22 0.10 -36.96
C LEU A 713 9.84 1.53 -36.49
N LEU A 714 9.50 1.68 -35.20
CA LEU A 714 9.07 2.94 -34.57
C LEU A 714 9.94 4.13 -34.99
N CYS A 715 9.35 5.17 -35.57
CA CYS A 715 9.99 6.42 -35.99
C CYS A 715 11.13 6.25 -37.01
N CYS A 716 11.09 5.24 -37.88
CA CYS A 716 11.95 5.16 -39.06
C CYS A 716 11.50 6.19 -40.12
N LYS A 717 11.73 7.48 -39.88
CA LYS A 717 11.32 8.63 -40.72
C LYS A 717 11.91 8.64 -42.15
N LYS A 718 12.73 7.65 -42.49
CA LYS A 718 13.27 7.40 -43.83
C LYS A 718 12.57 6.29 -44.59
N LEU A 719 11.86 5.38 -43.91
CA LEU A 719 11.26 4.18 -44.49
C LEU A 719 10.17 4.55 -45.48
N ALA A 720 10.40 4.27 -46.76
CA ALA A 720 9.48 4.61 -47.85
C ALA A 720 8.71 3.38 -48.38
N VAL A 721 9.28 2.18 -48.24
CA VAL A 721 8.73 0.95 -48.80
C VAL A 721 8.87 -0.22 -47.81
N LEU A 722 7.78 -0.97 -47.63
CA LEU A 722 7.77 -2.32 -47.09
C LEU A 722 7.51 -3.31 -48.25
N PRO A 723 8.20 -4.46 -48.32
CA PRO A 723 7.98 -5.45 -49.37
C PRO A 723 6.74 -6.32 -49.08
N SER A 724 6.03 -6.75 -50.13
CA SER A 724 4.88 -7.67 -50.02
C SER A 724 5.23 -9.02 -49.39
N SER A 725 6.51 -9.42 -49.39
CA SER A 725 7.02 -10.55 -48.61
C SER A 725 6.74 -10.49 -47.10
N ILE A 726 6.37 -9.32 -46.56
CA ILE A 726 5.99 -9.16 -45.15
C ILE A 726 4.82 -10.08 -44.75
N TYR A 727 3.91 -10.38 -45.70
CA TYR A 727 2.77 -11.30 -45.51
C TYR A 727 3.16 -12.79 -45.39
N ARG A 728 4.45 -13.14 -45.52
CA ARG A 728 4.97 -14.50 -45.25
C ARG A 728 5.28 -14.73 -43.77
N LEU A 729 5.24 -13.68 -42.95
CA LEU A 729 5.55 -13.72 -41.52
C LEU A 729 4.35 -14.22 -40.69
N GLN A 730 3.85 -15.42 -41.00
CA GLN A 730 2.62 -15.99 -40.42
C GLN A 730 2.57 -15.96 -38.87
N LYS A 731 3.72 -16.10 -38.19
CA LYS A 731 3.82 -16.09 -36.72
C LYS A 731 3.90 -14.69 -36.09
N LEU A 732 3.97 -13.63 -36.89
CA LEU A 732 4.12 -12.26 -36.41
C LEU A 732 2.90 -11.86 -35.60
N ARG A 733 3.11 -11.52 -34.31
CA ARG A 733 2.06 -11.10 -33.37
C ARG A 733 1.97 -9.59 -33.23
N ILE A 734 3.09 -8.89 -33.40
CA ILE A 734 3.19 -7.44 -33.19
C ILE A 734 4.01 -6.82 -34.32
N LEU A 735 3.42 -5.83 -35.01
CA LEU A 735 4.04 -5.01 -36.06
C LEU A 735 3.87 -3.53 -35.69
N GLN A 736 4.98 -2.84 -35.40
CA GLN A 736 4.97 -1.42 -34.99
C GLN A 736 5.74 -0.53 -35.96
N LEU A 737 5.08 0.50 -36.48
CA LEU A 737 5.59 1.45 -37.49
C LEU A 737 5.34 2.93 -37.16
N PHE A 738 4.76 3.25 -35.98
CA PHE A 738 4.45 4.62 -35.53
C PHE A 738 5.53 5.65 -35.95
N GLY A 739 5.16 6.71 -36.67
CA GLY A 739 6.08 7.78 -37.07
C GLY A 739 6.96 7.48 -38.29
N CYS A 740 6.67 6.42 -39.06
CA CYS A 740 7.28 6.16 -40.37
C CYS A 740 6.74 7.08 -41.46
N SER A 741 6.87 8.41 -41.30
CA SER A 741 6.19 9.45 -42.09
C SER A 741 6.54 9.56 -43.59
N ARG A 742 7.26 8.58 -44.15
CA ARG A 742 7.47 8.41 -45.61
C ARG A 742 6.76 7.18 -46.18
N LEU A 743 6.10 6.37 -45.35
CA LEU A 743 5.37 5.17 -45.75
C LEU A 743 3.97 5.55 -46.27
N ILE A 744 3.94 6.24 -47.41
CA ILE A 744 2.70 6.79 -48.03
C ILE A 744 1.69 5.68 -48.37
N LYS A 745 2.17 4.45 -48.59
CA LYS A 745 1.37 3.24 -48.87
C LYS A 745 1.88 2.07 -48.04
N PHE A 746 0.95 1.29 -47.50
CA PHE A 746 1.24 -0.06 -47.00
C PHE A 746 1.24 -1.05 -48.19
N PRO A 747 2.09 -2.10 -48.21
CA PRO A 747 2.10 -3.07 -49.30
C PRO A 747 0.76 -3.80 -49.41
N LYS A 748 0.33 -4.05 -50.66
CA LYS A 748 -0.81 -4.95 -50.91
C LYS A 748 -0.37 -6.40 -50.71
N GLU A 749 -1.31 -7.25 -50.29
CA GLU A 749 -1.09 -8.70 -50.27
C GLU A 749 -1.08 -9.19 -51.74
N GLU A 750 -0.01 -9.88 -52.13
CA GLU A 750 0.21 -10.40 -53.48
C GLU A 750 0.28 -11.93 -53.39
N GLU A 751 -0.52 -12.63 -54.20
CA GLU A 751 -0.41 -14.09 -54.33
C GLU A 751 0.99 -14.45 -54.84
N ASP A 752 1.76 -15.26 -54.08
CA ASP A 752 3.05 -15.73 -54.56
C ASP A 752 2.86 -16.84 -55.61
N LEU A 753 2.80 -16.42 -56.87
CA LEU A 753 2.73 -17.28 -58.05
C LEU A 753 3.89 -18.30 -58.15
N SER A 754 4.94 -18.20 -57.31
CA SER A 754 6.04 -19.17 -57.22
C SER A 754 5.88 -20.26 -56.14
N GLU A 755 5.07 -20.03 -55.09
CA GLU A 755 4.72 -21.04 -54.06
C GLU A 755 3.18 -21.13 -53.87
N PRO A 756 2.39 -21.61 -54.86
CA PRO A 756 0.91 -21.54 -54.90
C PRO A 756 0.17 -22.45 -53.90
N HIS A 757 0.83 -22.90 -52.84
CA HIS A 757 0.27 -23.70 -51.73
C HIS A 757 0.60 -23.12 -50.35
N THR A 758 1.23 -21.94 -50.28
CA THR A 758 1.58 -21.27 -49.04
C THR A 758 0.49 -20.28 -48.66
N GLU A 759 -0.18 -20.48 -47.52
CA GLU A 759 -1.14 -19.50 -46.97
C GLU A 759 -0.45 -18.15 -46.71
N THR A 760 -0.76 -17.14 -47.53
CA THR A 760 -0.32 -15.76 -47.27
C THR A 760 -1.18 -15.13 -46.17
N GLY A 761 -0.58 -14.24 -45.39
CA GLY A 761 -1.29 -13.48 -44.38
C GLY A 761 -0.56 -13.34 -43.06
N PHE A 762 -1.06 -12.38 -42.29
CA PHE A 762 -0.68 -12.09 -40.91
C PHE A 762 -1.46 -12.98 -39.93
N LEU A 763 -1.35 -14.30 -40.10
CA LEU A 763 -2.21 -15.31 -39.45
C LEU A 763 -2.23 -15.23 -37.90
N MET A 764 -1.15 -14.81 -37.25
CA MET A 764 -1.07 -14.64 -35.79
C MET A 764 -1.01 -13.19 -35.30
N LEU A 765 -1.23 -12.19 -36.17
CA LEU A 765 -1.04 -10.78 -35.83
C LEU A 765 -2.15 -10.29 -34.90
N ALA A 766 -1.77 -9.88 -33.69
CA ALA A 766 -2.67 -9.40 -32.64
C ALA A 766 -2.60 -7.88 -32.44
N PHE A 767 -1.51 -7.22 -32.87
CA PHE A 767 -1.34 -5.77 -32.78
C PHE A 767 -0.63 -5.21 -34.00
N LEU A 768 -1.31 -4.28 -34.68
CA LEU A 768 -0.78 -3.49 -35.80
C LEU A 768 -0.81 -2.00 -35.44
N ASN A 769 0.34 -1.34 -35.40
CA ASN A 769 0.45 0.10 -35.19
C ASN A 769 1.10 0.78 -36.40
N LEU A 770 0.33 1.66 -37.05
CA LEU A 770 0.66 2.46 -38.23
C LEU A 770 0.49 3.96 -37.96
N HIS A 771 0.58 4.42 -36.71
CA HIS A 771 0.39 5.84 -36.37
C HIS A 771 1.37 6.74 -37.13
N GLU A 772 0.96 7.96 -37.50
CA GLU A 772 1.83 8.97 -38.14
C GLU A 772 2.67 8.45 -39.33
N CYS A 773 2.20 7.42 -40.03
CA CYS A 773 2.89 6.86 -41.20
C CYS A 773 2.71 7.69 -42.47
N ASN A 774 1.85 8.72 -42.43
CA ASN A 774 1.47 9.57 -43.56
C ASN A 774 0.76 8.79 -44.69
N LEU A 775 0.14 7.65 -44.36
CA LEU A 775 -0.63 6.79 -45.27
C LEU A 775 -1.82 7.56 -45.86
N SER A 776 -2.06 7.40 -47.17
CA SER A 776 -3.23 7.99 -47.86
C SER A 776 -4.30 6.98 -48.28
N GLU A 777 -4.00 5.68 -48.24
CA GLU A 777 -4.86 4.62 -48.78
C GLU A 777 -5.05 3.51 -47.74
N ALA A 778 -6.31 3.17 -47.44
CA ALA A 778 -6.69 2.17 -46.44
C ALA A 778 -7.09 0.79 -47.03
N GLU A 779 -7.11 0.65 -48.37
CA GLU A 779 -7.54 -0.56 -49.10
C GLU A 779 -6.86 -1.87 -48.67
N PHE A 780 -5.65 -1.77 -48.11
CA PHE A 780 -4.90 -2.94 -47.61
C PHE A 780 -5.65 -3.65 -46.47
N LEU A 781 -6.48 -2.94 -45.69
CA LEU A 781 -7.28 -3.51 -44.60
C LEU A 781 -8.45 -4.39 -45.10
N GLU A 782 -8.99 -4.12 -46.29
CA GLU A 782 -10.11 -4.90 -46.86
C GLU A 782 -9.69 -6.33 -47.23
N ASN A 783 -8.42 -6.46 -47.64
CA ASN A 783 -7.81 -7.69 -48.12
C ASN A 783 -6.89 -8.36 -47.09
N LEU A 784 -6.70 -7.77 -45.90
CA LEU A 784 -5.75 -8.25 -44.90
C LEU A 784 -6.16 -9.60 -44.30
N SER A 785 -5.38 -10.64 -44.57
CA SER A 785 -5.55 -11.95 -43.93
C SER A 785 -4.98 -11.93 -42.50
N CYS A 786 -5.75 -11.47 -41.52
CA CYS A 786 -5.32 -11.31 -40.11
C CYS A 786 -6.41 -11.69 -39.07
N PRO A 787 -6.78 -12.98 -38.95
CA PRO A 787 -7.96 -13.42 -38.20
C PRO A 787 -7.94 -13.08 -36.69
N HIS A 788 -6.75 -12.89 -36.09
CA HIS A 788 -6.56 -12.66 -34.66
C HIS A 788 -6.18 -11.22 -34.28
N LEU A 789 -6.41 -10.24 -35.17
CA LEU A 789 -6.05 -8.85 -34.95
C LEU A 789 -6.95 -8.20 -33.89
N SER A 790 -6.48 -8.18 -32.64
CA SER A 790 -7.16 -7.58 -31.47
C SER A 790 -7.02 -6.06 -31.40
N ARG A 791 -5.90 -5.47 -31.86
CA ARG A 791 -5.67 -4.02 -31.78
C ARG A 791 -5.13 -3.42 -33.08
N LEU A 792 -5.80 -2.39 -33.59
CA LEU A 792 -5.48 -1.71 -34.85
C LEU A 792 -5.34 -0.20 -34.65
N PHE A 793 -4.11 0.28 -34.74
CA PHE A 793 -3.70 1.64 -34.39
C PHE A 793 -3.33 2.37 -35.69
N LEU A 794 -4.12 3.36 -36.09
CA LEU A 794 -4.14 4.05 -37.39
C LEU A 794 -4.08 5.59 -37.30
N SER A 795 -4.01 6.17 -36.10
CA SER A 795 -4.04 7.62 -35.85
C SER A 795 -2.99 8.45 -36.61
N GLY A 796 -3.32 9.69 -36.95
CA GLY A 796 -2.39 10.65 -37.58
C GLY A 796 -2.05 10.36 -39.05
N ASN A 797 -2.94 9.70 -39.79
CA ASN A 797 -2.79 9.41 -41.22
C ASN A 797 -3.75 10.25 -42.10
N ASN A 798 -3.54 10.22 -43.42
CA ASN A 798 -4.29 11.00 -44.41
C ASN A 798 -5.43 10.19 -45.07
N PHE A 799 -6.04 9.26 -44.34
CA PHE A 799 -7.18 8.50 -44.85
C PHE A 799 -8.38 9.41 -45.08
N THR A 800 -9.02 9.29 -46.24
CA THR A 800 -10.32 9.96 -46.52
C THR A 800 -11.49 9.11 -46.08
N ASN A 801 -11.40 7.79 -46.23
CA ASN A 801 -12.37 6.78 -45.78
C ASN A 801 -11.61 5.51 -45.36
N LEU A 802 -12.22 4.69 -44.52
CA LEU A 802 -11.74 3.34 -44.18
C LEU A 802 -12.62 2.28 -44.90
N PRO A 803 -12.09 1.10 -45.25
CA PRO A 803 -12.89 0.00 -45.78
C PRO A 803 -13.67 -0.72 -44.67
N THR A 804 -14.67 -1.52 -45.04
CA THR A 804 -15.50 -2.30 -44.11
C THR A 804 -14.66 -3.25 -43.26
N LEU A 805 -14.68 -3.06 -41.94
CA LEU A 805 -13.80 -3.79 -41.02
C LEU A 805 -14.38 -5.13 -40.51
N GLU A 806 -15.63 -5.47 -40.86
CA GLU A 806 -16.37 -6.65 -40.33
C GLU A 806 -15.64 -8.00 -40.40
N ARG A 807 -14.64 -8.15 -41.29
CA ARG A 807 -13.81 -9.36 -41.40
C ARG A 807 -12.89 -9.56 -40.18
N LEU A 808 -12.56 -8.48 -39.47
CA LEU A 808 -11.68 -8.45 -38.29
C LEU A 808 -12.41 -8.89 -37.02
N ASN A 809 -12.84 -10.16 -37.00
CA ASN A 809 -13.76 -10.71 -35.98
C ASN A 809 -13.19 -10.75 -34.56
N ASP A 810 -11.87 -10.66 -34.38
CA ASP A 810 -11.19 -10.62 -33.08
C ASP A 810 -10.79 -9.19 -32.64
N LEU A 811 -11.15 -8.14 -33.40
CA LEU A 811 -10.77 -6.75 -33.10
C LEU A 811 -11.52 -6.19 -31.88
N GLU A 812 -10.75 -5.78 -30.86
CA GLU A 812 -11.23 -5.21 -29.61
C GLU A 812 -10.94 -3.70 -29.50
N GLU A 813 -9.85 -3.20 -30.10
CA GLU A 813 -9.44 -1.78 -30.02
C GLU A 813 -9.08 -1.20 -31.39
N LEU A 814 -9.66 -0.05 -31.74
CA LEU A 814 -9.40 0.70 -32.97
C LEU A 814 -9.10 2.18 -32.64
N GLU A 815 -7.90 2.64 -32.99
CA GLU A 815 -7.49 4.05 -32.82
C GLU A 815 -7.30 4.69 -34.21
N VAL A 816 -8.08 5.73 -34.55
CA VAL A 816 -8.01 6.48 -35.82
C VAL A 816 -7.91 8.00 -35.60
N SER A 817 -7.60 8.41 -34.36
CA SER A 817 -7.46 9.81 -33.92
C SER A 817 -6.54 10.66 -34.80
N ASN A 818 -6.74 11.97 -34.82
CA ASN A 818 -6.01 12.96 -35.62
C ASN A 818 -6.05 12.77 -37.16
N CYS A 819 -6.80 11.82 -37.72
CA CYS A 819 -6.94 11.64 -39.17
C CYS A 819 -7.77 12.77 -39.80
N GLN A 820 -7.12 13.91 -40.10
CA GLN A 820 -7.80 15.17 -40.43
C GLN A 820 -8.74 15.10 -41.64
N GLN A 821 -8.48 14.20 -42.60
CA GLN A 821 -9.22 14.06 -43.85
C GLN A 821 -10.34 13.00 -43.80
N LEU A 822 -10.48 12.26 -42.70
CA LEU A 822 -11.38 11.12 -42.59
C LEU A 822 -12.85 11.58 -42.53
N GLN A 823 -13.67 11.13 -43.48
CA GLN A 823 -15.06 11.56 -43.66
C GLN A 823 -16.09 10.59 -43.09
N GLU A 824 -15.83 9.28 -43.19
CA GLU A 824 -16.72 8.22 -42.72
C GLU A 824 -15.90 7.07 -42.10
N ILE A 825 -16.30 6.66 -40.89
CA ILE A 825 -15.91 5.37 -40.31
C ILE A 825 -17.04 4.37 -40.62
N PRO A 826 -16.77 3.28 -41.36
CA PRO A 826 -17.79 2.31 -41.73
C PRO A 826 -18.17 1.42 -40.55
N LYS A 827 -19.12 0.50 -40.79
CA LYS A 827 -19.58 -0.49 -39.81
C LYS A 827 -18.41 -1.32 -39.22
N ILE A 828 -18.40 -1.44 -37.89
CA ILE A 828 -17.30 -2.03 -37.09
C ILE A 828 -17.59 -3.47 -36.66
N PRO A 829 -16.56 -4.27 -36.30
CA PRO A 829 -16.73 -5.64 -35.80
C PRO A 829 -17.52 -5.74 -34.51
N GLY A 830 -18.27 -6.83 -34.34
CA GLY A 830 -19.11 -7.08 -33.16
C GLY A 830 -18.38 -7.41 -31.86
N LYS A 831 -17.04 -7.42 -31.84
CA LYS A 831 -16.22 -7.53 -30.61
C LYS A 831 -15.51 -6.23 -30.23
N LEU A 832 -15.69 -5.14 -30.98
CA LEU A 832 -14.97 -3.90 -30.72
C LEU A 832 -15.40 -3.31 -29.36
N ARG A 833 -14.48 -3.31 -28.41
CA ARG A 833 -14.65 -2.75 -27.06
C ARG A 833 -14.34 -1.26 -27.04
N ARG A 834 -13.32 -0.83 -27.80
CA ARG A 834 -12.77 0.53 -27.73
C ARG A 834 -12.57 1.15 -29.13
N LEU A 835 -13.07 2.37 -29.30
CA LEU A 835 -12.95 3.16 -30.53
C LEU A 835 -12.53 4.59 -30.20
N GLU A 836 -11.34 5.00 -30.64
CA GLU A 836 -10.94 6.42 -30.64
C GLU A 836 -10.91 6.98 -32.06
N ALA A 837 -11.55 8.13 -32.28
CA ALA A 837 -11.47 8.94 -33.49
C ALA A 837 -11.44 10.44 -33.13
N ASN A 838 -10.60 10.78 -32.15
CA ASN A 838 -10.46 12.13 -31.62
C ASN A 838 -9.86 13.08 -32.67
N ASN A 839 -10.25 14.36 -32.67
CA ASN A 839 -9.74 15.40 -33.57
C ASN A 839 -9.80 15.06 -35.08
N CYS A 840 -10.78 14.26 -35.52
CA CYS A 840 -11.00 13.91 -36.92
C CYS A 840 -11.93 14.95 -37.57
N LYS A 841 -11.35 16.10 -37.96
CA LYS A 841 -12.11 17.32 -38.30
C LYS A 841 -13.07 17.18 -39.50
N SER A 842 -12.79 16.32 -40.47
CA SER A 842 -13.68 16.05 -41.61
C SER A 842 -14.76 15.00 -41.35
N LEU A 843 -14.83 14.41 -40.15
CA LEU A 843 -15.68 13.24 -39.89
C LEU A 843 -17.17 13.64 -39.87
N THR A 844 -17.92 13.14 -40.84
CA THR A 844 -19.37 13.40 -40.99
C THR A 844 -20.24 12.20 -40.59
N ARG A 845 -19.66 10.99 -40.55
CA ARG A 845 -20.38 9.73 -40.34
C ARG A 845 -19.59 8.75 -39.48
N ILE A 846 -20.34 8.01 -38.67
CA ILE A 846 -19.87 7.00 -37.71
C ILE A 846 -20.56 5.64 -37.96
N PRO A 847 -20.00 4.52 -37.45
CA PRO A 847 -20.65 3.21 -37.52
C PRO A 847 -22.05 3.22 -36.91
N SER A 848 -23.02 2.62 -37.61
CA SER A 848 -24.40 2.49 -37.13
C SER A 848 -24.52 1.63 -35.86
N ASN A 849 -23.55 0.75 -35.61
CA ASN A 849 -23.42 -0.07 -34.41
C ASN A 849 -22.44 0.49 -33.35
N ILE A 850 -22.11 1.79 -33.38
CA ILE A 850 -21.27 2.42 -32.33
C ILE A 850 -21.88 2.27 -30.92
N ARG A 851 -23.21 2.10 -30.85
CA ARG A 851 -23.99 1.98 -29.61
C ARG A 851 -23.66 0.74 -28.79
N ASP A 852 -22.94 -0.22 -29.36
CA ASP A 852 -22.66 -1.53 -28.77
C ASP A 852 -21.20 -1.69 -28.33
N VAL A 853 -20.39 -0.63 -28.54
CA VAL A 853 -19.00 -0.49 -28.07
C VAL A 853 -18.99 -0.05 -26.60
N GLU A 854 -17.98 -0.48 -25.83
CA GLU A 854 -17.87 -0.18 -24.39
C GLU A 854 -17.25 1.21 -24.13
N ASP A 855 -16.23 1.59 -24.90
CA ASP A 855 -15.42 2.80 -24.74
C ASP A 855 -15.29 3.56 -26.08
N VAL A 856 -15.81 4.78 -26.17
CA VAL A 856 -15.94 5.53 -27.44
C VAL A 856 -15.48 6.97 -27.30
N GLU A 857 -14.38 7.35 -27.95
CA GLU A 857 -13.87 8.72 -27.94
C GLU A 857 -13.91 9.34 -29.35
N LEU A 858 -14.61 10.46 -29.51
CA LEU A 858 -14.81 11.20 -30.77
C LEU A 858 -14.52 12.71 -30.61
N TYR A 859 -13.84 13.13 -29.54
CA TYR A 859 -13.82 14.52 -29.11
C TYR A 859 -13.11 15.44 -30.10
N SER A 860 -13.58 16.69 -30.25
CA SER A 860 -13.19 17.65 -31.31
C SER A 860 -13.46 17.28 -32.78
N SER A 861 -14.16 16.18 -33.07
CA SER A 861 -14.58 15.82 -34.45
C SER A 861 -15.86 16.58 -34.88
N TRP A 862 -15.71 17.89 -35.09
CA TRP A 862 -16.81 18.87 -35.12
C TRP A 862 -17.78 18.81 -36.33
N GLU A 863 -17.41 18.21 -37.46
CA GLU A 863 -18.37 18.04 -38.57
C GLU A 863 -19.53 17.09 -38.20
N LEU A 864 -19.33 16.15 -37.26
CA LEU A 864 -20.42 15.35 -36.69
C LEU A 864 -21.49 16.27 -36.08
N VAL A 865 -21.07 17.24 -35.26
CA VAL A 865 -21.96 18.17 -34.56
C VAL A 865 -22.74 19.03 -35.55
N ARG A 866 -22.08 19.54 -36.61
CA ARG A 866 -22.76 20.32 -37.66
C ARG A 866 -23.78 19.51 -38.46
N ASN A 867 -23.54 18.22 -38.66
CA ASN A 867 -24.46 17.32 -39.35
C ASN A 867 -25.55 16.74 -38.43
N GLY A 868 -25.72 17.28 -37.21
CA GLY A 868 -26.87 16.99 -36.34
C GLY A 868 -26.75 15.69 -35.53
N PHE A 869 -25.52 15.30 -35.16
CA PHE A 869 -25.22 14.09 -34.38
C PHE A 869 -26.07 13.99 -33.08
N PRO A 870 -27.00 13.02 -32.96
CA PRO A 870 -27.95 12.97 -31.86
C PRO A 870 -27.36 12.26 -30.63
N VAL A 871 -26.59 13.00 -29.82
CA VAL A 871 -26.00 12.54 -28.54
C VAL A 871 -27.04 11.83 -27.66
N ASN A 872 -28.24 12.40 -27.55
CA ASN A 872 -29.34 11.88 -26.74
C ASN A 872 -29.83 10.49 -27.18
N ASP A 873 -29.76 10.16 -28.47
CA ASP A 873 -30.39 8.96 -29.03
C ASP A 873 -29.45 7.74 -29.00
N LEU A 874 -28.15 7.93 -28.74
CA LEU A 874 -27.11 6.89 -28.83
C LEU A 874 -26.92 6.12 -27.52
N PHE A 875 -26.90 6.83 -26.39
CA PHE A 875 -26.56 6.28 -25.06
C PHE A 875 -27.69 6.59 -24.07
N MET A 876 -28.67 5.69 -24.02
CA MET A 876 -29.84 5.73 -23.13
C MET A 876 -29.52 5.10 -21.76
N PRO A 877 -30.14 5.55 -20.65
CA PRO A 877 -29.86 5.04 -19.31
C PRO A 877 -30.07 3.52 -19.17
N GLU A 878 -31.01 2.97 -19.94
CA GLU A 878 -31.32 1.53 -20.03
C GLU A 878 -30.10 0.66 -20.42
N LYS A 879 -29.10 1.18 -21.16
CA LYS A 879 -27.96 0.36 -21.62
C LYS A 879 -26.88 0.14 -20.55
N PHE A 880 -26.67 1.07 -19.62
CA PHE A 880 -25.50 1.04 -18.72
C PHE A 880 -25.46 -0.17 -17.78
N HIS A 881 -26.61 -0.69 -17.37
CA HIS A 881 -26.67 -1.90 -16.54
C HIS A 881 -26.24 -3.18 -17.29
N CYS A 882 -26.18 -3.16 -18.62
CA CYS A 882 -25.67 -4.25 -19.47
C CYS A 882 -24.22 -4.05 -19.92
N GLN A 883 -23.68 -2.83 -19.82
CA GLN A 883 -22.32 -2.47 -20.26
C GLN A 883 -21.54 -1.86 -19.08
N PRO A 884 -20.98 -2.69 -18.18
CA PRO A 884 -20.21 -2.21 -17.04
C PRO A 884 -19.00 -1.39 -17.50
N ASN A 885 -18.69 -0.30 -16.78
CA ASN A 885 -17.59 0.61 -17.10
C ASN A 885 -17.68 1.30 -18.48
N CYS A 886 -18.88 1.41 -19.07
CA CYS A 886 -19.11 2.11 -20.34
C CYS A 886 -18.68 3.59 -20.28
N ARG A 887 -17.99 4.04 -21.33
CA ARG A 887 -17.38 5.37 -21.48
C ARG A 887 -17.66 5.95 -22.85
N VAL A 888 -17.95 7.23 -22.89
CA VAL A 888 -18.17 7.98 -24.14
C VAL A 888 -17.61 9.39 -23.99
N VAL A 889 -16.92 9.87 -25.02
CA VAL A 889 -16.44 11.25 -25.11
C VAL A 889 -16.83 11.79 -26.49
N LEU A 890 -17.74 12.75 -26.54
CA LEU A 890 -18.37 13.22 -27.77
C LEU A 890 -18.05 14.70 -28.03
N PRO A 891 -17.99 15.16 -29.29
CA PRO A 891 -17.88 16.58 -29.58
C PRO A 891 -19.23 17.27 -29.37
N GLY A 892 -19.24 18.48 -28.81
CA GLY A 892 -20.44 19.29 -28.57
C GLY A 892 -20.62 19.78 -27.13
N GLY A 893 -21.59 20.67 -26.93
CA GLY A 893 -21.89 21.31 -25.63
C GLY A 893 -23.19 20.86 -24.95
N GLU A 894 -23.88 19.86 -25.49
CA GLU A 894 -25.18 19.39 -24.98
C GLU A 894 -25.06 18.16 -24.09
N MET A 895 -25.35 18.33 -22.79
CA MET A 895 -25.51 17.22 -21.85
C MET A 895 -26.78 16.41 -22.19
N PRO A 896 -26.77 15.07 -22.08
CA PRO A 896 -27.97 14.26 -22.36
C PRO A 896 -29.14 14.62 -21.43
N LYS A 897 -30.35 14.75 -22.00
CA LYS A 897 -31.58 15.19 -21.30
C LYS A 897 -31.99 14.32 -20.11
N TRP A 898 -31.50 13.09 -20.03
CA TRP A 898 -31.85 12.13 -18.98
C TRP A 898 -30.94 12.22 -17.74
N LEU A 899 -29.86 13.00 -17.78
CA LEU A 899 -29.00 13.31 -16.63
C LEU A 899 -29.47 14.58 -15.92
N LEU A 900 -29.36 14.62 -14.59
CA LEU A 900 -29.67 15.83 -13.83
C LEU A 900 -28.49 16.81 -13.90
N PRO A 901 -28.70 18.08 -14.28
CA PRO A 901 -27.63 19.09 -14.26
C PRO A 901 -27.27 19.43 -12.82
N ASN A 902 -26.07 19.03 -12.41
CA ASN A 902 -25.50 19.37 -11.11
C ASN A 902 -24.60 20.61 -11.26
N LYS A 903 -24.73 21.53 -10.32
CA LYS A 903 -23.94 22.77 -10.24
C LYS A 903 -23.20 22.86 -8.90
N GLU A 904 -22.60 21.77 -8.46
CA GLU A 904 -21.64 21.75 -7.34
C GLU A 904 -20.40 20.87 -7.65
N GLY A 905 -20.35 20.23 -8.81
CA GLY A 905 -19.32 19.24 -9.15
C GLY A 905 -19.42 17.94 -8.33
N TYR A 906 -20.43 17.79 -7.46
CA TYR A 906 -20.60 16.63 -6.60
C TYR A 906 -22.08 16.32 -6.31
N ILE A 907 -22.34 15.07 -5.92
CA ILE A 907 -23.58 14.67 -5.25
C ILE A 907 -23.26 14.07 -3.87
N SER A 908 -24.09 14.35 -2.87
CA SER A 908 -23.93 13.88 -1.49
C SER A 908 -25.29 13.40 -0.98
N PHE A 909 -25.37 12.20 -0.42
CA PHE A 909 -26.63 11.59 0.01
C PHE A 909 -26.44 10.56 1.13
N MET A 910 -27.50 10.26 1.89
CA MET A 910 -27.49 9.18 2.90
C MET A 910 -28.43 8.06 2.49
N ALA A 911 -27.89 6.88 2.14
CA ALA A 911 -28.69 5.72 1.78
C ALA A 911 -28.70 4.68 2.91
N SER A 912 -29.85 4.03 3.10
CA SER A 912 -29.97 2.83 3.92
C SER A 912 -29.28 1.64 3.24
N LYS A 913 -29.02 0.57 4.01
CA LYS A 913 -28.51 -0.69 3.48
C LYS A 913 -29.37 -1.25 2.33
N ASP A 914 -30.69 -1.23 2.47
CA ASP A 914 -31.60 -1.79 1.46
C ASP A 914 -31.66 -0.94 0.18
N LEU A 915 -31.56 0.39 0.32
CA LEU A 915 -31.43 1.30 -0.84
C LEU A 915 -30.07 1.13 -1.53
N TYR A 916 -28.99 0.94 -0.77
CA TYR A 916 -27.65 0.65 -1.30
C TYR A 916 -27.62 -0.66 -2.10
N GLU A 917 -28.25 -1.74 -1.62
CA GLU A 917 -28.34 -3.01 -2.36
C GLU A 917 -29.18 -2.93 -3.65
N LYS A 918 -29.97 -1.85 -3.82
CA LYS A 918 -30.69 -1.53 -5.07
C LYS A 918 -29.90 -0.62 -6.02
N ILE A 919 -28.86 0.12 -5.57
CA ILE A 919 -28.02 0.96 -6.44
C ILE A 919 -27.00 0.12 -7.22
N LEU A 920 -27.16 0.09 -8.55
CA LEU A 920 -26.26 -0.62 -9.46
C LEU A 920 -24.98 0.19 -9.72
N GLY A 921 -25.10 1.51 -9.88
CA GLY A 921 -23.99 2.41 -10.18
C GLY A 921 -24.44 3.83 -10.43
N VAL A 922 -23.53 4.67 -10.91
CA VAL A 922 -23.79 6.09 -11.20
C VAL A 922 -23.35 6.41 -12.62
N ALA A 923 -24.27 7.01 -13.38
CA ALA A 923 -23.96 7.65 -14.65
C ALA A 923 -23.56 9.11 -14.39
N ILE A 924 -22.46 9.54 -14.99
CA ILE A 924 -21.84 10.84 -14.77
C ILE A 924 -21.59 11.50 -16.12
N CYS A 925 -21.86 12.79 -16.24
CA CYS A 925 -21.52 13.57 -17.42
C CYS A 925 -20.84 14.89 -17.08
N VAL A 926 -19.89 15.29 -17.92
CA VAL A 926 -19.20 16.58 -17.86
C VAL A 926 -19.15 17.17 -19.27
N VAL A 927 -19.68 18.38 -19.42
CA VAL A 927 -19.45 19.23 -20.60
C VAL A 927 -18.29 20.15 -20.28
N PHE A 928 -17.19 20.05 -21.04
CA PHE A 928 -15.97 20.81 -20.81
C PHE A 928 -15.38 21.34 -22.13
N GLN A 929 -14.64 22.45 -22.03
CA GLN A 929 -13.84 23.04 -23.10
C GLN A 929 -12.42 23.24 -22.57
N VAL A 930 -11.41 23.16 -23.44
CA VAL A 930 -10.07 23.69 -23.18
C VAL A 930 -9.88 24.95 -24.03
N GLU A 931 -9.27 26.00 -23.49
CA GLU A 931 -8.76 27.11 -24.30
C GLU A 931 -7.30 26.81 -24.70
N ALA A 932 -6.95 26.77 -26.00
CA ALA A 932 -5.57 26.51 -26.40
C ALA A 932 -4.75 27.81 -26.51
N LYS A 933 -4.03 28.18 -25.44
CA LYS A 933 -3.01 29.24 -25.49
C LYS A 933 -1.63 28.70 -25.09
N LEU A 934 -0.91 28.19 -26.10
CA LEU A 934 0.49 27.75 -26.06
C LEU A 934 0.73 26.41 -25.32
N TYR A 935 0.27 25.31 -25.93
CA TYR A 935 0.51 23.93 -25.46
C TYR A 935 1.32 23.10 -26.46
N GLU A 936 2.02 22.07 -25.96
CA GLU A 936 2.66 21.05 -26.80
C GLU A 936 1.65 19.94 -27.16
N PRO A 937 1.82 19.18 -28.27
CA PRO A 937 0.82 18.22 -28.75
C PRO A 937 0.49 17.03 -27.83
N ASP A 938 1.25 16.83 -26.76
CA ASP A 938 1.08 15.76 -25.77
C ASP A 938 0.55 16.23 -24.41
N ASP A 939 0.26 17.53 -24.24
CA ASP A 939 -0.40 18.02 -23.03
C ASP A 939 -1.81 17.42 -22.85
N SER A 940 -2.17 17.13 -21.60
CA SER A 940 -3.46 16.55 -21.24
C SER A 940 -3.97 17.04 -19.88
N CYS A 941 -5.29 17.08 -19.73
CA CYS A 941 -5.97 17.45 -18.49
C CYS A 941 -6.53 16.20 -17.81
N ASN A 942 -6.29 16.03 -16.52
CA ASN A 942 -6.84 14.92 -15.73
C ASN A 942 -8.08 15.35 -14.95
N PHE A 943 -9.16 14.56 -15.02
CA PHE A 943 -10.29 14.62 -14.11
C PHE A 943 -10.16 13.51 -13.05
N GLU A 944 -10.07 13.90 -11.78
CA GLU A 944 -10.09 12.99 -10.63
C GLU A 944 -11.53 12.88 -10.11
N LEU A 945 -12.20 11.77 -10.40
CA LEU A 945 -13.44 11.41 -9.73
C LEU A 945 -13.12 10.75 -8.39
N ILE A 946 -13.78 11.20 -7.33
CA ILE A 946 -13.66 10.63 -5.98
C ILE A 946 -15.03 10.22 -5.45
N GLY A 947 -15.20 8.92 -5.20
CA GLY A 947 -16.29 8.39 -4.38
C GLY A 947 -15.83 8.20 -2.94
N PHE A 948 -16.55 8.78 -1.98
CA PHE A 948 -16.35 8.59 -0.54
C PHE A 948 -17.56 7.92 0.10
N VAL A 949 -17.29 7.03 1.05
CA VAL A 949 -18.26 6.50 2.02
C VAL A 949 -17.62 6.49 3.40
N ASN A 950 -18.27 7.16 4.37
CA ASN A 950 -17.80 7.23 5.77
C ASN A 950 -16.29 7.52 5.90
N CYS A 951 -15.81 8.54 5.16
CA CYS A 951 -14.41 8.99 5.06
C CYS A 951 -13.38 7.98 4.48
N LYS A 952 -13.78 6.77 4.06
CA LYS A 952 -13.02 5.94 3.12
C LYS A 952 -13.38 6.37 1.70
N GLY A 953 -12.44 6.39 0.76
CA GLY A 953 -12.75 6.78 -0.61
C GLY A 953 -11.91 6.09 -1.67
N LYS A 954 -12.53 5.84 -2.82
CA LYS A 954 -11.87 5.40 -4.06
C LYS A 954 -11.68 6.59 -4.99
N ARG A 955 -10.60 6.56 -5.78
CA ARG A 955 -10.21 7.61 -6.71
C ARG A 955 -9.97 7.05 -8.09
N HIS A 956 -10.41 7.78 -9.10
CA HIS A 956 -10.51 7.33 -10.48
C HIS A 956 -10.12 8.49 -11.41
N ASN A 957 -9.05 8.32 -12.18
CA ASN A 957 -8.44 9.40 -12.98
C ASN A 957 -8.74 9.23 -14.48
N ARG A 958 -8.89 10.35 -15.19
CA ARG A 958 -9.27 10.42 -16.61
C ARG A 958 -8.52 11.54 -17.32
N ASN A 959 -7.54 11.16 -18.14
CA ASN A 959 -6.74 12.11 -18.91
C ASN A 959 -7.36 12.34 -20.31
N PHE A 960 -7.56 13.61 -20.69
CA PHE A 960 -8.01 14.02 -22.03
C PHE A 960 -6.97 14.94 -22.66
N LYS A 961 -6.63 14.73 -23.94
CA LYS A 961 -5.72 15.64 -24.69
C LYS A 961 -6.41 16.99 -24.99
N LEU A 962 -5.65 18.08 -24.98
CA LEU A 962 -6.17 19.46 -25.03
C LEU A 962 -6.61 19.90 -26.45
N PHE A 963 -7.85 20.41 -26.59
CA PHE A 963 -8.36 21.03 -27.83
C PHE A 963 -9.45 22.11 -27.57
N ASP A 964 -9.50 23.12 -28.44
CA ASP A 964 -10.27 24.39 -28.34
C ASP A 964 -11.81 24.31 -28.20
N LEU A 965 -12.43 23.14 -28.19
CA LEU A 965 -13.88 22.97 -28.41
C LEU A 965 -14.59 22.28 -27.25
N ASP A 966 -15.90 22.51 -27.16
CA ASP A 966 -16.80 21.84 -26.22
C ASP A 966 -16.86 20.34 -26.52
N ASN A 967 -16.69 19.53 -25.48
CA ASN A 967 -16.84 18.09 -25.52
C ASN A 967 -17.66 17.59 -24.33
N VAL A 968 -18.34 16.47 -24.51
CA VAL A 968 -19.21 15.80 -23.54
C VAL A 968 -18.56 14.47 -23.15
N TRP A 969 -17.97 14.40 -21.96
CA TRP A 969 -17.61 13.13 -21.32
C TRP A 969 -18.84 12.55 -20.62
N LEU A 970 -19.09 11.26 -20.80
CA LEU A 970 -20.17 10.48 -20.23
C LEU A 970 -19.59 9.13 -19.80
N GLU A 971 -19.69 8.77 -18.52
CA GLU A 971 -19.16 7.51 -18.00
C GLU A 971 -20.09 6.91 -16.95
N TYR A 972 -20.23 5.58 -16.99
CA TYR A 972 -20.97 4.81 -16.00
C TYR A 972 -20.01 3.98 -15.14
N LEU A 973 -20.16 4.09 -13.83
CA LEU A 973 -19.36 3.36 -12.85
C LEU A 973 -20.27 2.55 -11.94
N GLU A 974 -19.96 1.25 -11.82
CA GLU A 974 -20.65 0.36 -10.89
C GLU A 974 -20.39 0.78 -9.44
N SER A 975 -21.36 0.53 -8.55
CA SER A 975 -21.28 0.92 -7.15
C SER A 975 -20.02 0.37 -6.45
N LYS A 976 -19.59 -0.85 -6.82
CA LYS A 976 -18.36 -1.49 -6.35
C LYS A 976 -17.07 -0.73 -6.70
N ASP A 977 -17.06 0.04 -7.80
CA ASP A 977 -15.88 0.75 -8.31
C ASP A 977 -15.77 2.15 -7.69
N LEU A 978 -16.91 2.75 -7.34
CA LEU A 978 -17.01 4.02 -6.62
C LEU A 978 -16.72 3.89 -5.12
N TRP A 979 -17.11 2.78 -4.48
CA TRP A 979 -16.96 2.60 -3.03
C TRP A 979 -17.01 1.12 -2.60
N THR A 980 -16.59 0.87 -1.35
CA THR A 980 -16.70 -0.42 -0.67
C THR A 980 -17.16 -0.19 0.77
N VAL A 981 -18.27 -0.82 1.16
CA VAL A 981 -18.85 -0.69 2.50
C VAL A 981 -18.57 -1.97 3.28
N ASP A 982 -17.57 -1.93 4.17
CA ASP A 982 -17.17 -3.11 4.93
C ASP A 982 -18.27 -3.54 5.92
N HIS A 983 -18.87 -2.57 6.61
CA HIS A 983 -20.02 -2.73 7.51
C HIS A 983 -20.89 -1.46 7.47
N PHE A 984 -22.22 -1.63 7.55
CA PHE A 984 -23.13 -0.54 7.89
C PHE A 984 -23.09 -0.26 9.40
N GLY A 985 -23.38 0.98 9.80
CA GLY A 985 -23.43 1.38 11.20
C GLY A 985 -24.71 0.90 11.92
N PRO A 986 -24.80 1.02 13.26
CA PRO A 986 -25.95 0.53 14.05
C PRO A 986 -27.28 1.27 13.80
N ASN A 987 -27.32 2.22 12.85
CA ASN A 987 -28.50 2.95 12.43
C ASN A 987 -28.88 2.64 10.95
N ASP A 988 -28.22 1.67 10.30
CA ASP A 988 -28.36 1.22 8.90
C ASP A 988 -28.26 2.27 7.77
N LEU A 989 -28.20 3.56 8.09
CA LEU A 989 -27.87 4.66 7.18
C LEU A 989 -26.35 4.82 7.00
N THR A 990 -25.94 5.27 5.82
CA THR A 990 -24.53 5.56 5.49
C THR A 990 -24.43 6.72 4.49
N HIS A 991 -23.43 7.59 4.68
CA HIS A 991 -23.26 8.79 3.86
C HIS A 991 -22.32 8.53 2.67
N PHE A 992 -22.87 8.72 1.47
CA PHE A 992 -22.22 8.60 0.17
C PHE A 992 -21.94 9.98 -0.42
N HIS A 993 -20.77 10.19 -1.01
CA HIS A 993 -20.42 11.44 -1.67
C HIS A 993 -19.58 11.16 -2.92
N ILE A 994 -19.99 11.66 -4.09
CA ILE A 994 -19.22 11.58 -5.33
C ILE A 994 -18.87 13.00 -5.76
N SER A 995 -17.58 13.31 -5.88
CA SER A 995 -17.10 14.59 -6.42
C SER A 995 -16.24 14.40 -7.66
N ILE A 996 -16.42 15.26 -8.66
CA ILE A 996 -15.56 15.41 -9.83
C ILE A 996 -14.59 16.57 -9.54
N ARG A 997 -13.29 16.30 -9.67
CA ARG A 997 -12.24 17.31 -9.55
C ARG A 997 -11.44 17.38 -10.85
N VAL A 998 -10.78 18.50 -11.05
CA VAL A 998 -9.83 18.72 -12.14
C VAL A 998 -8.43 18.80 -11.53
N CYS A 999 -7.48 18.07 -12.08
CA CYS A 999 -6.12 17.95 -11.59
C CYS A 999 -5.12 18.27 -12.71
N ASN A 1000 -4.55 19.47 -12.69
CA ASN A 1000 -3.56 19.88 -13.69
C ASN A 1000 -2.15 19.39 -13.30
N TYR A 1001 -1.56 18.50 -14.11
CA TYR A 1001 -0.13 18.18 -14.04
C TYR A 1001 0.43 17.76 -15.41
N ASN A 1002 1.21 18.66 -16.04
CA ASN A 1002 2.64 18.36 -16.31
C ASN A 1002 3.48 19.58 -16.74
N CYS A 1003 2.87 20.70 -17.14
CA CYS A 1003 3.61 21.91 -17.53
C CYS A 1003 3.84 22.90 -16.38
N GLY A 1004 5.06 23.45 -16.29
CA GLY A 1004 5.49 24.42 -15.27
C GLY A 1004 5.06 25.87 -15.52
N ALA A 1005 3.88 26.07 -16.11
CA ALA A 1005 3.33 27.37 -16.49
C ALA A 1005 2.09 27.73 -15.65
N PHE A 1006 1.67 29.00 -15.68
CA PHE A 1006 0.63 29.53 -14.80
C PHE A 1006 -0.80 29.35 -15.34
N ASP A 1007 -1.70 28.98 -14.42
CA ASP A 1007 -3.13 29.28 -14.34
C ASP A 1007 -4.03 29.36 -15.60
N LYS A 1008 -5.11 28.55 -15.56
CA LYS A 1008 -6.40 28.65 -16.29
C LYS A 1008 -6.42 28.39 -17.81
N ASP A 1009 -6.68 27.12 -18.20
CA ASP A 1009 -7.15 26.79 -19.56
C ASP A 1009 -8.24 25.69 -19.67
N LEU A 1010 -8.66 24.98 -18.60
CA LEU A 1010 -9.85 24.10 -18.66
C LEU A 1010 -11.09 24.79 -18.07
N LEU A 1011 -12.16 24.86 -18.88
CA LEU A 1011 -13.49 25.33 -18.50
C LEU A 1011 -14.49 24.16 -18.46
N VAL A 1012 -14.84 23.69 -17.27
CA VAL A 1012 -16.04 22.85 -17.08
C VAL A 1012 -17.27 23.74 -17.18
N LYS A 1013 -18.13 23.49 -18.18
CA LYS A 1013 -19.32 24.31 -18.46
C LYS A 1013 -20.58 23.79 -17.78
N LYS A 1014 -20.74 22.47 -17.71
CA LYS A 1014 -21.86 21.77 -17.05
C LYS A 1014 -21.36 20.43 -16.51
N CYS A 1015 -21.94 19.94 -15.43
CA CYS A 1015 -21.82 18.53 -15.06
C CYS A 1015 -23.20 17.98 -14.68
N GLY A 1016 -23.30 16.66 -14.54
CA GLY A 1016 -24.54 16.00 -14.14
C GLY A 1016 -24.32 14.57 -13.70
N PHE A 1017 -25.25 14.07 -12.89
CA PHE A 1017 -25.20 12.75 -12.28
C PHE A 1017 -26.58 12.09 -12.35
N ARG A 1018 -26.62 10.75 -12.35
CA ARG A 1018 -27.84 9.99 -12.04
C ARG A 1018 -27.49 8.62 -11.44
N LEU A 1019 -28.16 8.25 -10.35
CA LEU A 1019 -28.07 6.94 -9.73
C LEU A 1019 -28.90 5.95 -10.56
N ILE A 1020 -28.28 4.86 -11.03
CA ILE A 1020 -28.97 3.78 -11.73
C ILE A 1020 -29.30 2.69 -10.71
N CYS A 1021 -30.58 2.36 -10.56
CA CYS A 1021 -31.07 1.41 -9.56
C CYS A 1021 -31.98 0.31 -10.14
N LYS A 1022 -32.12 -0.77 -9.38
CA LYS A 1022 -33.21 -1.74 -9.52
C LYS A 1022 -34.54 -1.07 -9.11
N PRO A 1023 -35.70 -1.59 -9.56
CA PRO A 1023 -37.01 -1.03 -9.20
C PRO A 1023 -37.22 -0.86 -7.69
N LEU A 1024 -37.89 0.23 -7.32
CA LEU A 1024 -38.17 0.61 -5.93
C LEU A 1024 -39.58 0.14 -5.55
N GLU A 1025 -39.64 -1.05 -4.92
CA GLU A 1025 -40.85 -1.54 -4.24
C GLU A 1025 -41.37 -0.52 -3.23
N ASN A 1026 -42.70 -0.41 -3.07
CA ASN A 1026 -43.40 0.66 -2.33
C ASN A 1026 -42.79 1.05 -0.97
N ASP A 1027 -42.32 0.08 -0.17
CA ASP A 1027 -41.72 0.38 1.15
C ASP A 1027 -40.42 1.19 1.03
N SER A 1028 -39.74 1.13 -0.13
CA SER A 1028 -38.58 1.96 -0.48
C SER A 1028 -38.97 3.37 -0.94
N GLU A 1029 -40.16 3.58 -1.52
CA GLU A 1029 -40.69 4.93 -1.81
C GLU A 1029 -41.05 5.68 -0.52
N VAL A 1030 -41.53 4.97 0.51
CA VAL A 1030 -41.82 5.57 1.83
C VAL A 1030 -40.54 6.05 2.50
N LEU A 1031 -39.45 5.27 2.45
CA LEU A 1031 -38.15 5.68 2.97
C LEU A 1031 -37.62 6.97 2.29
N LEU A 1032 -37.86 7.14 0.98
CA LEU A 1032 -37.52 8.38 0.25
C LEU A 1032 -38.40 9.60 0.62
N GLN A 1033 -39.46 9.42 1.42
CA GLN A 1033 -40.30 10.53 1.91
C GLN A 1033 -40.02 10.89 3.37
N ASP A 1034 -39.61 9.92 4.20
CA ASP A 1034 -39.20 10.17 5.59
C ASP A 1034 -37.75 10.69 5.69
N ASP A 1035 -36.80 10.13 4.91
CA ASP A 1035 -35.44 10.68 4.81
C ASP A 1035 -35.42 11.91 3.87
N GLN A 1036 -35.55 13.11 4.44
CA GLN A 1036 -35.49 14.42 3.75
C GLN A 1036 -34.09 14.77 3.16
N LEU A 1037 -33.32 13.77 2.76
CA LEU A 1037 -31.88 13.79 2.53
C LEU A 1037 -31.48 13.20 1.16
N LEU A 1038 -32.46 12.78 0.35
CA LEU A 1038 -32.31 12.50 -1.08
C LEU A 1038 -33.38 13.22 -1.90
N ASP A 1039 -33.01 13.67 -3.09
CA ASP A 1039 -33.95 14.06 -4.14
C ASP A 1039 -34.34 12.80 -4.95
N PRO A 1040 -35.63 12.38 -4.98
CA PRO A 1040 -36.07 11.25 -5.78
C PRO A 1040 -35.76 11.36 -7.28
N ALA A 1041 -35.63 12.58 -7.83
CA ALA A 1041 -35.26 12.78 -9.23
C ALA A 1041 -33.86 12.22 -9.57
N LEU A 1042 -32.99 12.07 -8.57
CA LEU A 1042 -31.63 11.57 -8.71
C LEU A 1042 -31.56 10.09 -9.14
N PHE A 1043 -32.64 9.33 -8.99
CA PHE A 1043 -32.72 7.93 -9.40
C PHE A 1043 -33.19 7.75 -10.85
N TYR A 1044 -32.76 6.64 -11.44
CA TYR A 1044 -33.34 6.06 -12.64
C TYR A 1044 -33.54 4.56 -12.40
N GLU A 1045 -34.81 4.14 -12.31
CA GLU A 1045 -35.18 2.74 -12.14
C GLU A 1045 -35.12 2.00 -13.47
N VAL A 1046 -34.30 0.94 -13.51
CA VAL A 1046 -34.30 -0.01 -14.64
C VAL A 1046 -35.50 -0.95 -14.47
N LEU A 1047 -36.65 -0.55 -15.03
CA LEU A 1047 -37.82 -1.42 -15.17
C LEU A 1047 -37.43 -2.72 -15.90
N HIS A 1048 -38.07 -3.83 -15.52
CA HIS A 1048 -37.66 -5.18 -15.96
C HIS A 1048 -37.50 -5.30 -17.47
N ALA A 1049 -36.31 -5.71 -17.90
CA ALA A 1049 -35.97 -5.93 -19.30
C ALA A 1049 -36.64 -7.20 -19.84
N ASP A 1050 -37.74 -7.03 -20.58
CA ASP A 1050 -38.32 -8.07 -21.44
C ASP A 1050 -38.64 -7.49 -22.84
N ASN A 1051 -37.74 -7.78 -23.78
CA ASN A 1051 -37.70 -7.40 -25.21
C ASN A 1051 -37.29 -5.95 -25.58
N PRO A 1052 -36.43 -5.78 -26.59
CA PRO A 1052 -36.05 -4.47 -27.13
C PRO A 1052 -37.08 -3.97 -28.15
N ILE A 1053 -37.66 -2.79 -27.93
CA ILE A 1053 -38.52 -2.11 -28.91
C ILE A 1053 -38.03 -0.67 -29.13
N SER A 1054 -37.74 -0.37 -30.39
CA SER A 1054 -37.30 0.93 -30.90
C SER A 1054 -38.40 1.99 -30.95
N TRP A 1055 -38.02 3.28 -30.99
CA TRP A 1055 -38.63 4.49 -31.63
C TRP A 1055 -38.39 5.72 -30.73
N SER A 1056 -38.49 6.99 -31.15
CA SER A 1056 -38.24 7.66 -32.45
C SER A 1056 -38.26 9.19 -32.20
N SER A 1057 -37.35 9.94 -32.81
CA SER A 1057 -37.15 11.40 -32.67
C SER A 1057 -38.39 12.31 -32.50
N GLN A 1058 -38.34 13.27 -31.54
CA GLN A 1058 -38.87 14.65 -31.68
C GLN A 1058 -38.55 15.56 -30.46
N GLY A 1059 -38.44 16.88 -30.68
CA GLY A 1059 -38.68 17.92 -29.65
C GLY A 1059 -37.47 18.61 -28.98
N LEU A 1060 -37.34 19.93 -29.23
CA LEU A 1060 -36.66 20.91 -28.36
C LEU A 1060 -37.69 21.45 -27.31
N THR A 1061 -37.39 22.20 -26.24
CA THR A 1061 -36.59 23.45 -26.15
C THR A 1061 -36.17 23.87 -24.71
N MET A 1062 -34.93 24.35 -24.58
CA MET A 1062 -34.48 25.61 -23.92
C MET A 1062 -34.58 25.91 -22.40
N VAL A 1063 -33.39 26.22 -21.84
CA VAL A 1063 -33.02 27.32 -20.89
C VAL A 1063 -33.19 27.13 -19.36
N ASP A 1064 -32.08 26.67 -18.77
CA ASP A 1064 -31.29 27.18 -17.63
C ASP A 1064 -31.93 27.72 -16.32
N PHE A 1065 -31.40 27.16 -15.22
CA PHE A 1065 -31.23 27.79 -13.90
C PHE A 1065 -29.77 28.22 -13.70
N SER A 1066 -29.52 29.26 -12.91
CA SER A 1066 -28.21 29.55 -12.28
C SER A 1066 -28.13 28.91 -10.88
N ILE A 1067 -27.05 28.98 -10.08
CA ILE A 1067 -25.61 29.10 -10.40
C ILE A 1067 -24.87 27.89 -9.77
N GLU A 1068 -23.56 27.91 -9.54
CA GLU A 1068 -22.79 26.91 -8.75
C GLU A 1068 -22.16 27.57 -7.52
N HIS A 1069 -22.14 26.88 -6.36
CA HIS A 1069 -21.13 27.15 -5.33
C HIS A 1069 -20.64 25.91 -4.57
N ARG A 1070 -19.80 25.14 -5.27
CA ARG A 1070 -18.46 24.72 -4.81
C ARG A 1070 -17.79 25.82 -3.91
N TYR A 1071 -16.77 25.59 -3.08
CA TYR A 1071 -15.56 24.65 -3.11
C TYR A 1071 -14.53 23.06 -0.76
N SER A 1072 -13.45 22.16 -0.70
CA SER A 1072 -12.91 21.37 0.43
C SER A 1072 -11.37 21.30 0.36
N GLU A 1073 -10.69 22.17 1.10
CA GLU A 1073 -9.24 22.41 0.96
C GLU A 1073 -8.36 21.78 2.06
N LYS A 1074 -7.14 21.35 1.68
CA LYS A 1074 -5.98 21.24 2.58
C LYS A 1074 -4.69 21.66 1.85
N TRP A 1075 -3.76 22.26 2.60
CA TRP A 1075 -2.64 23.04 2.09
C TRP A 1075 -1.38 22.25 1.72
N SER A 1076 -0.61 22.83 0.80
CA SER A 1076 0.81 22.58 0.51
C SER A 1076 1.67 23.79 0.91
N THR A 1077 2.98 23.59 1.10
CA THR A 1077 3.93 24.67 1.42
C THR A 1077 4.36 25.49 0.19
N TYR A 1078 4.96 26.67 0.46
CA TYR A 1078 5.52 27.63 -0.51
C TYR A 1078 4.54 28.34 -1.48
N ARG A 1079 3.81 29.36 -0.97
CA ARG A 1079 3.23 30.44 -1.80
C ARG A 1079 2.94 31.78 -1.08
N ASN A 1080 3.37 31.92 0.17
CA ASN A 1080 2.87 32.93 1.11
C ASN A 1080 3.71 34.23 1.20
N ILE A 1081 4.46 34.56 0.15
CA ILE A 1081 5.37 35.71 0.11
C ILE A 1081 5.13 36.45 -1.21
N SER A 1082 5.02 37.78 -1.18
CA SER A 1082 5.06 38.63 -2.38
C SER A 1082 5.93 39.88 -2.18
N PRO A 1083 6.59 40.40 -3.22
CA PRO A 1083 7.20 41.72 -3.14
C PRO A 1083 6.11 42.80 -3.01
N GLY A 1084 6.32 43.79 -2.13
CA GLY A 1084 5.33 44.85 -1.91
C GLY A 1084 5.64 45.74 -0.70
N ARG A 1085 5.14 46.98 -0.75
CA ARG A 1085 5.49 48.05 0.21
C ARG A 1085 4.36 48.55 1.11
N GLU A 1086 3.12 48.17 0.83
CA GLU A 1086 1.93 48.74 1.47
C GLU A 1086 1.05 47.64 2.07
N MET A 1087 0.49 47.90 3.26
CA MET A 1087 -0.46 46.99 3.90
C MET A 1087 -1.78 46.96 3.11
N PRO A 1088 -2.36 45.79 2.79
CA PRO A 1088 -3.60 45.71 2.01
C PRO A 1088 -4.82 46.29 2.74
N LYS A 1089 -5.74 46.88 1.98
CA LYS A 1089 -7.02 47.39 2.51
C LYS A 1089 -7.81 46.25 3.14
N GLY A 1090 -8.22 46.41 4.40
CA GLY A 1090 -8.94 45.39 5.19
C GLY A 1090 -8.13 44.80 6.36
N PHE A 1091 -6.80 44.94 6.37
CA PHE A 1091 -5.99 44.52 7.52
C PHE A 1091 -5.92 45.64 8.57
N PHE A 1092 -6.23 45.29 9.83
CA PHE A 1092 -6.08 46.19 10.98
C PHE A 1092 -4.61 46.26 11.38
N LEU A 1093 -4.03 47.46 11.42
CA LEU A 1093 -2.63 47.70 11.73
C LEU A 1093 -2.31 47.54 13.23
N VAL A 1094 -1.11 47.05 13.54
CA VAL A 1094 -0.63 46.75 14.90
C VAL A 1094 0.64 47.56 15.16
N GLU A 1095 0.58 48.52 16.08
CA GLU A 1095 1.70 49.44 16.35
C GLU A 1095 2.78 48.81 17.25
N ASP A 1096 2.39 48.03 18.27
CA ASP A 1096 3.29 47.50 19.31
C ASP A 1096 3.75 46.04 19.10
N GLY A 1097 3.66 45.50 17.87
CA GLY A 1097 4.07 44.12 17.55
C GLY A 1097 3.21 42.99 18.16
N THR A 1098 2.31 43.31 19.08
CA THR A 1098 1.42 42.35 19.78
C THR A 1098 -0.04 42.57 19.40
N ILE A 1099 -0.67 41.56 18.79
CA ILE A 1099 -2.12 41.53 18.58
C ILE A 1099 -2.78 41.12 19.90
N SER A 1100 -3.85 41.79 20.34
CA SER A 1100 -4.66 41.30 21.47
C SER A 1100 -6.13 41.67 21.38
N PHE A 1101 -7.01 40.75 21.79
CA PHE A 1101 -8.47 40.92 21.79
C PHE A 1101 -9.11 40.11 22.93
N LYS A 1102 -10.39 40.35 23.21
CA LYS A 1102 -11.20 39.59 24.18
C LYS A 1102 -12.30 38.84 23.44
N ALA A 1103 -12.50 37.57 23.77
CA ALA A 1103 -13.62 36.78 23.27
C ALA A 1103 -14.47 36.22 24.42
N SER A 1104 -15.78 36.16 24.19
CA SER A 1104 -16.72 35.34 24.96
C SER A 1104 -16.76 33.91 24.39
N GLN A 1105 -17.48 33.01 25.07
CA GLN A 1105 -17.71 31.65 24.56
C GLN A 1105 -18.44 31.65 23.22
N ASP A 1106 -19.49 32.46 23.07
CA ASP A 1106 -20.25 32.61 21.82
C ASP A 1106 -19.37 33.06 20.65
N LEU A 1107 -18.47 34.04 20.89
CA LEU A 1107 -17.56 34.55 19.87
C LEU A 1107 -16.46 33.54 19.53
N TYR A 1108 -15.92 32.85 20.53
CA TYR A 1108 -14.91 31.80 20.32
C TYR A 1108 -15.49 30.62 19.51
N ASN A 1109 -16.73 30.23 19.78
CA ASN A 1109 -17.40 29.13 19.08
C ASN A 1109 -17.69 29.43 17.60
N LYS A 1110 -17.87 30.71 17.23
CA LYS A 1110 -18.04 31.17 15.84
C LYS A 1110 -16.72 31.61 15.16
N PHE A 1111 -15.57 31.47 15.83
CA PHE A 1111 -14.29 31.99 15.31
C PHE A 1111 -13.61 30.99 14.36
N VAL A 1112 -13.43 31.40 13.10
CA VAL A 1112 -12.93 30.54 12.00
C VAL A 1112 -11.40 30.60 11.88
N GLY A 1113 -10.79 31.74 12.21
CA GLY A 1113 -9.34 31.90 12.33
C GLY A 1113 -8.83 33.32 12.02
N LEU A 1114 -7.51 33.48 11.97
CA LEU A 1114 -6.84 34.79 11.84
C LEU A 1114 -5.89 34.81 10.64
N TYR A 1115 -6.06 35.81 9.76
CA TYR A 1115 -5.06 36.23 8.78
C TYR A 1115 -4.05 37.16 9.44
N LEU A 1116 -2.77 36.90 9.21
CA LEU A 1116 -1.64 37.75 9.59
C LEU A 1116 -0.94 38.26 8.33
N CYS A 1117 -0.51 39.53 8.32
CA CYS A 1117 0.35 40.12 7.29
C CYS A 1117 1.51 40.88 7.94
N VAL A 1118 2.73 40.63 7.47
CA VAL A 1118 3.95 41.33 7.90
C VAL A 1118 4.67 41.89 6.68
N VAL A 1119 4.94 43.19 6.66
CA VAL A 1119 5.72 43.88 5.62
C VAL A 1119 7.10 44.21 6.21
N PHE A 1120 8.18 43.78 5.57
CA PHE A 1120 9.54 43.86 6.11
C PHE A 1120 10.61 44.11 5.04
N ASP A 1121 11.72 44.71 5.47
CA ASP A 1121 12.97 44.84 4.72
C ASP A 1121 14.02 43.91 5.31
N VAL A 1122 14.77 43.20 4.46
CA VAL A 1122 15.92 42.40 4.89
C VAL A 1122 17.14 43.31 5.06
N GLU A 1123 17.93 43.07 6.10
CA GLU A 1123 19.08 43.91 6.44
C GLU A 1123 20.34 43.50 5.65
N ASP A 1124 21.14 44.49 5.23
CA ASP A 1124 22.28 44.34 4.31
C ASP A 1124 23.32 43.30 4.81
N GLY A 1125 23.21 42.06 4.33
CA GLY A 1125 24.17 40.98 4.56
C GLY A 1125 23.57 39.65 5.03
N GLU A 1126 22.36 39.64 5.57
CA GLU A 1126 21.67 38.41 5.99
C GLU A 1126 20.95 37.76 4.79
N LYS A 1127 20.74 36.42 4.84
CA LYS A 1127 20.09 35.65 3.75
C LYS A 1127 18.83 34.91 4.17
N GLU A 1128 18.52 34.90 5.45
CA GLU A 1128 17.35 34.24 6.03
C GLU A 1128 16.67 35.17 7.02
N VAL A 1129 15.34 35.13 7.06
CA VAL A 1129 14.51 35.90 7.99
C VAL A 1129 13.72 34.92 8.84
N SER A 1130 13.80 35.04 10.16
CA SER A 1130 13.10 34.17 11.11
C SER A 1130 11.94 34.90 11.78
N PHE A 1131 10.78 34.24 11.82
CA PHE A 1131 9.55 34.72 12.47
C PHE A 1131 9.23 33.83 13.67
N ASP A 1132 9.21 34.40 14.87
CA ASP A 1132 8.77 33.75 16.10
C ASP A 1132 7.40 34.32 16.52
N ILE A 1133 6.40 33.44 16.60
CA ILE A 1133 5.02 33.78 16.96
C ILE A 1133 4.71 33.15 18.31
N ILE A 1134 4.43 33.99 19.31
CA ILE A 1134 4.23 33.60 20.70
C ILE A 1134 2.76 33.79 21.10
N PRO A 1135 1.91 32.76 20.95
CA PRO A 1135 0.54 32.79 21.44
C PRO A 1135 0.48 32.79 22.97
N SER A 1136 -0.44 33.55 23.53
CA SER A 1136 -0.80 33.55 24.95
C SER A 1136 -2.32 33.73 25.17
N VAL A 1137 -2.84 33.15 26.25
CA VAL A 1137 -4.26 33.27 26.65
C VAL A 1137 -4.32 33.68 28.13
N ASN A 1138 -5.03 34.78 28.44
CA ASN A 1138 -5.01 35.45 29.75
C ASN A 1138 -3.57 35.69 30.30
N GLY A 1139 -2.62 35.97 29.41
CA GLY A 1139 -1.20 36.16 29.73
C GLY A 1139 -0.39 34.87 29.92
N GLN A 1140 -1.00 33.69 29.93
CA GLN A 1140 -0.27 32.42 29.92
C GLN A 1140 0.21 32.11 28.50
N ARG A 1141 1.54 32.11 28.29
CA ARG A 1141 2.17 31.71 27.01
C ARG A 1141 1.84 30.24 26.68
N ARG A 1142 1.64 29.98 25.40
CA ARG A 1142 1.42 28.67 24.78
C ARG A 1142 2.65 28.31 23.93
N ASN A 1143 2.58 27.21 23.18
CA ASN A 1143 3.71 26.76 22.36
C ASN A 1143 4.04 27.79 21.27
N GLU A 1144 5.26 28.31 21.36
CA GLU A 1144 5.90 29.21 20.40
C GLU A 1144 6.02 28.54 19.02
N LYS A 1145 5.91 29.35 17.97
CA LYS A 1145 5.98 28.92 16.57
C LYS A 1145 7.01 29.72 15.81
N SER A 1146 8.16 29.11 15.61
CA SER A 1146 9.25 29.63 14.80
C SER A 1146 9.17 29.14 13.35
N GLY A 1147 9.70 29.94 12.42
CA GLY A 1147 9.89 29.55 11.02
C GLY A 1147 10.87 30.48 10.30
N THR A 1148 11.70 29.91 9.42
CA THR A 1148 12.68 30.66 8.61
C THR A 1148 12.27 30.71 7.14
N LEU A 1149 12.55 31.84 6.50
CA LEU A 1149 12.37 32.09 5.06
C LEU A 1149 13.72 32.50 4.45
N SER A 1150 14.07 32.01 3.26
CA SER A 1150 15.41 32.18 2.67
C SER A 1150 15.39 32.93 1.33
N SER A 1151 16.39 33.78 1.11
CA SER A 1151 16.66 34.63 -0.08
C SER A 1151 15.61 35.71 -0.40
N PHE A 1152 16.04 36.97 -0.35
CA PHE A 1152 15.27 38.18 -0.63
C PHE A 1152 16.20 39.31 -1.09
N ASP A 1153 15.78 40.12 -2.08
CA ASP A 1153 16.59 41.22 -2.63
C ASP A 1153 15.93 42.63 -2.53
N ILE A 1154 14.68 42.73 -2.03
CA ILE A 1154 13.85 43.97 -1.93
C ILE A 1154 12.85 43.88 -0.75
N ASP A 1155 12.01 44.91 -0.53
CA ASP A 1155 10.88 44.88 0.42
C ASP A 1155 9.91 43.72 0.11
N HIS A 1156 9.59 42.90 1.12
CA HIS A 1156 8.67 41.76 0.98
C HIS A 1156 7.54 41.76 2.00
N MET A 1157 6.44 41.10 1.62
CA MET A 1157 5.26 40.87 2.42
C MET A 1157 5.11 39.36 2.66
N TRP A 1158 4.92 38.96 3.91
CA TRP A 1158 4.59 37.58 4.30
C TRP A 1158 3.19 37.52 4.90
N PHE A 1159 2.39 36.56 4.44
CA PHE A 1159 0.99 36.39 4.82
C PHE A 1159 0.76 34.99 5.38
N GLN A 1160 0.00 34.84 6.46
CA GLN A 1160 -0.33 33.52 6.97
C GLN A 1160 -1.70 33.49 7.65
N PHE A 1161 -2.57 32.58 7.20
CA PHE A 1161 -3.77 32.23 7.96
C PHE A 1161 -3.44 31.18 9.03
N PHE A 1162 -4.04 31.33 10.22
CA PHE A 1162 -3.97 30.34 11.29
C PHE A 1162 -5.37 30.01 11.82
N LYS A 1163 -5.71 28.71 11.84
CA LYS A 1163 -6.92 28.20 12.50
C LYS A 1163 -6.82 28.36 14.03
N PRO A 1164 -7.93 28.46 14.79
CA PRO A 1164 -7.89 28.65 16.24
C PRO A 1164 -7.13 27.55 16.98
N ASN A 1165 -7.33 26.29 16.59
CA ASN A 1165 -6.59 25.14 17.14
C ASN A 1165 -5.11 25.10 16.71
N VAL A 1166 -4.73 25.85 15.68
CA VAL A 1166 -3.35 26.00 15.21
C VAL A 1166 -2.63 27.13 15.97
N LEU A 1167 -3.32 28.19 16.42
CA LEU A 1167 -2.74 29.22 17.30
C LEU A 1167 -2.69 28.78 18.77
N TRP A 1168 -3.83 28.31 19.29
CA TRP A 1168 -4.02 28.12 20.73
C TRP A 1168 -3.86 26.66 21.19
N GLY A 1169 -3.67 25.75 20.23
CA GLY A 1169 -3.63 24.30 20.42
C GLY A 1169 -5.00 23.64 20.35
N PHE A 1170 -5.04 22.31 20.31
CA PHE A 1170 -6.25 21.58 20.70
C PHE A 1170 -6.45 21.79 22.21
N LEU A 1171 -7.40 22.65 22.54
CA LEU A 1171 -8.00 22.67 23.88
C LEU A 1171 -8.92 21.45 23.93
N GLU A 1172 -8.58 20.47 24.79
CA GLU A 1172 -9.32 19.21 24.88
C GLU A 1172 -10.67 19.45 25.55
N GLY A 1173 -11.76 19.31 24.77
CA GLY A 1173 -13.12 19.66 25.19
C GLY A 1173 -13.49 21.10 24.90
N ALA A 1174 -14.79 21.42 25.02
CA ALA A 1174 -15.27 22.80 24.88
C ALA A 1174 -14.58 23.69 25.93
N VAL A 1175 -14.12 24.88 25.51
CA VAL A 1175 -13.39 25.80 26.39
C VAL A 1175 -14.26 26.16 27.60
N ASP A 1176 -13.85 25.73 28.79
CA ASP A 1176 -14.56 26.05 30.03
C ASP A 1176 -14.18 27.45 30.51
N PHE A 1177 -14.99 28.44 30.14
CA PHE A 1177 -14.86 29.82 30.62
C PHE A 1177 -15.04 29.92 32.15
N GLY A 1178 -15.66 28.92 32.80
CA GLY A 1178 -15.81 28.85 34.25
C GLY A 1178 -14.49 28.71 35.01
N GLN A 1179 -13.45 28.11 34.42
CA GLN A 1179 -12.14 27.98 35.09
C GLN A 1179 -11.39 29.31 35.27
N PHE A 1180 -11.77 30.37 34.56
CA PHE A 1180 -11.01 31.63 34.50
C PHE A 1180 -11.65 32.80 35.25
N ASP A 1181 -12.77 32.55 35.95
CA ASP A 1181 -13.49 33.49 36.83
C ASP A 1181 -13.83 34.85 36.16
N LYS A 1182 -14.01 34.81 34.83
CA LYS A 1182 -14.21 35.97 33.95
C LYS A 1182 -15.12 35.59 32.78
N SER A 1183 -16.06 36.47 32.46
CA SER A 1183 -16.98 36.33 31.31
C SER A 1183 -16.33 36.46 29.92
N TYR A 1184 -15.02 36.78 29.87
CA TYR A 1184 -14.25 36.89 28.63
C TYR A 1184 -12.80 36.44 28.85
N LEU A 1185 -12.22 35.77 27.85
CA LEU A 1185 -10.80 35.43 27.80
C LEU A 1185 -10.06 36.45 26.93
N ILE A 1186 -8.87 36.89 27.38
CA ILE A 1186 -7.94 37.69 26.57
C ILE A 1186 -7.09 36.73 25.75
N PHE A 1187 -7.05 36.92 24.43
CA PHE A 1187 -6.13 36.25 23.53
C PHE A 1187 -5.08 37.26 23.06
N SER A 1188 -3.81 36.87 23.03
CA SER A 1188 -2.71 37.77 22.68
C SER A 1188 -1.57 37.04 21.96
N LEU A 1189 -1.05 37.65 20.89
CA LEU A 1189 -0.06 37.09 19.98
C LEU A 1189 1.11 38.08 19.85
N ASP A 1190 2.23 37.78 20.52
CA ASP A 1190 3.50 38.53 20.46
C ASP A 1190 4.30 38.01 19.26
N ILE A 1191 4.66 38.89 18.32
CA ILE A 1191 5.28 38.51 17.04
C ILE A 1191 6.65 39.18 16.93
N ARG A 1192 7.66 38.36 16.66
CA ARG A 1192 9.07 38.76 16.62
C ARG A 1192 9.67 38.34 15.29
N VAL A 1193 10.54 39.20 14.76
CA VAL A 1193 11.23 38.97 13.49
C VAL A 1193 12.71 39.28 13.70
N ALA A 1194 13.58 38.46 13.13
CA ALA A 1194 15.03 38.69 13.09
C ALA A 1194 15.57 38.41 11.68
N GLY A 1195 16.69 39.05 11.33
CA GLY A 1195 17.19 39.15 9.95
C GLY A 1195 16.48 40.20 9.08
N ALA A 1196 15.46 40.89 9.63
CA ALA A 1196 14.69 41.90 8.91
C ALA A 1196 14.07 42.97 9.83
N THR A 1197 14.01 44.20 9.33
CA THR A 1197 13.27 45.31 9.94
C THR A 1197 11.80 45.28 9.48
N VAL A 1198 10.87 45.13 10.42
CA VAL A 1198 9.42 45.16 10.14
C VAL A 1198 8.95 46.61 9.93
N LYS A 1199 8.33 46.88 8.78
CA LYS A 1199 7.73 48.18 8.42
C LYS A 1199 6.27 48.32 8.84
N ARG A 1200 5.46 47.28 8.67
CA ARG A 1200 4.03 47.26 9.04
C ARG A 1200 3.62 45.85 9.45
N LEU A 1201 2.88 45.73 10.55
CA LEU A 1201 2.24 44.51 11.01
C LEU A 1201 0.71 44.71 10.94
N GLY A 1202 -0.03 43.71 10.48
CA GLY A 1202 -1.49 43.80 10.41
C GLY A 1202 -2.18 42.43 10.51
N TYR A 1203 -3.44 42.43 10.95
CA TYR A 1203 -4.25 41.22 11.08
C TYR A 1203 -5.71 41.44 10.65
N MET A 1204 -6.39 40.33 10.36
CA MET A 1204 -7.83 40.29 10.11
C MET A 1204 -8.38 38.96 10.67
N MET A 1205 -9.55 39.00 11.28
CA MET A 1205 -10.18 37.87 11.97
C MET A 1205 -11.43 37.42 11.23
N GLN A 1206 -11.61 36.12 11.04
CA GLN A 1206 -12.75 35.55 10.33
C GLN A 1206 -13.70 34.84 11.31
N SER A 1207 -15.01 35.03 11.13
CA SER A 1207 -16.03 34.33 11.91
C SER A 1207 -17.24 33.93 11.07
N ASP A 1208 -17.96 32.91 11.53
CA ASP A 1208 -19.32 32.62 11.07
C ASP A 1208 -20.24 33.84 11.33
N PRO A 1209 -21.37 33.99 10.60
CA PRO A 1209 -22.24 35.16 10.74
C PRO A 1209 -22.70 35.39 12.19
N LEU A 1210 -22.42 36.58 12.72
CA LEU A 1210 -22.91 36.99 14.03
C LEU A 1210 -24.34 37.52 13.93
N GLU A 1211 -25.14 37.28 14.96
CA GLU A 1211 -26.44 37.95 15.11
C GLU A 1211 -26.20 39.42 15.45
N ASP A 1212 -27.05 40.34 14.98
CA ASP A 1212 -26.87 41.78 15.24
C ASP A 1212 -26.84 42.13 16.74
N ALA A 1213 -27.54 41.34 17.57
CA ALA A 1213 -27.50 41.44 19.03
C ALA A 1213 -26.11 41.09 19.63
N LEU A 1214 -25.31 40.26 18.96
CA LEU A 1214 -23.90 40.01 19.28
C LEU A 1214 -23.01 41.14 18.75
N LYS A 1215 -23.23 41.64 17.53
CA LYS A 1215 -22.46 42.76 16.95
C LYS A 1215 -22.53 44.01 17.85
N VAL A 1216 -23.75 44.39 18.27
CA VAL A 1216 -23.98 45.49 19.22
C VAL A 1216 -23.36 45.24 20.60
N LYS A 1217 -23.20 43.98 21.04
CA LYS A 1217 -22.44 43.64 22.26
C LYS A 1217 -20.92 43.82 22.06
N LEU A 1218 -20.36 43.46 20.91
CA LEU A 1218 -18.92 43.57 20.63
C LEU A 1218 -18.47 45.04 20.67
N GLU A 1219 -19.16 45.91 19.93
CA GLU A 1219 -18.94 47.36 19.92
C GLU A 1219 -19.03 47.96 21.34
N LYS A 1220 -20.18 47.73 21.99
CA LYS A 1220 -20.50 48.36 23.28
C LYS A 1220 -19.57 47.95 24.42
N ASN A 1221 -19.03 46.73 24.37
CA ASN A 1221 -18.14 46.20 25.39
C ASN A 1221 -16.64 46.30 25.03
N ARG A 1222 -16.29 46.81 23.83
CA ARG A 1222 -14.91 46.89 23.30
C ARG A 1222 -14.14 45.57 23.46
N LEU A 1223 -14.73 44.49 22.95
CA LEU A 1223 -14.16 43.15 23.04
C LEU A 1223 -13.14 42.90 21.92
N MET A 1224 -13.46 43.37 20.73
CA MET A 1224 -12.68 43.31 19.50
C MET A 1224 -13.02 44.56 18.69
N ASP A 1225 -12.17 44.97 17.75
CA ASP A 1225 -12.54 46.03 16.81
C ASP A 1225 -13.40 45.42 15.69
N PRO A 1226 -14.64 45.89 15.43
CA PRO A 1226 -15.47 45.35 14.36
C PRO A 1226 -14.84 45.48 12.97
N ALA A 1227 -13.98 46.49 12.74
CA ALA A 1227 -13.31 46.69 11.46
C ALA A 1227 -12.19 45.68 11.19
N SER A 1228 -11.78 44.87 12.19
CA SER A 1228 -10.89 43.72 11.98
C SER A 1228 -11.63 42.40 11.73
N LEU A 1229 -12.96 42.39 11.76
CA LEU A 1229 -13.79 41.20 11.62
C LEU A 1229 -14.37 41.03 10.21
N LEU A 1230 -14.12 39.87 9.60
CA LEU A 1230 -14.72 39.41 8.35
C LEU A 1230 -15.76 38.34 8.65
N GLU A 1231 -17.04 38.70 8.51
CA GLU A 1231 -18.17 37.78 8.53
C GLU A 1231 -18.39 37.19 7.13
N ASP A 1232 -18.49 35.86 7.03
CA ASP A 1232 -18.74 35.15 5.77
C ASP A 1232 -20.07 34.38 5.79
N GLU A 1233 -20.97 34.71 4.87
CA GLU A 1233 -22.18 33.91 4.59
C GLU A 1233 -21.91 32.74 3.63
N HIS A 1234 -20.72 32.71 2.99
CA HIS A 1234 -20.27 31.65 2.08
C HIS A 1234 -18.84 31.23 2.45
N SER A 1235 -18.59 29.92 2.62
CA SER A 1235 -17.36 29.44 3.25
C SER A 1235 -16.16 29.35 2.28
N PRO A 1236 -15.04 30.07 2.49
CA PRO A 1236 -13.91 30.09 1.56
C PRO A 1236 -12.88 28.96 1.80
N TRP A 1237 -13.26 27.86 2.47
CA TRP A 1237 -12.39 26.72 2.84
C TRP A 1237 -12.00 25.80 1.67
N TYR A 1238 -11.54 26.41 0.58
CA TYR A 1238 -11.65 25.86 -0.75
C TYR A 1238 -10.56 26.28 -1.75
N TYR A 1239 -10.09 27.53 -1.71
CA TYR A 1239 -9.19 28.12 -2.70
C TYR A 1239 -7.72 27.76 -2.46
N GLY A 1240 -7.43 26.47 -2.65
CA GLY A 1240 -6.10 25.86 -2.54
C GLY A 1240 -5.00 26.68 -3.20
N SER A 1241 -4.25 27.41 -2.38
CA SER A 1241 -3.08 28.21 -2.76
C SER A 1241 -3.32 29.37 -3.76
N SER A 1242 -4.57 29.81 -3.97
CA SER A 1242 -4.91 31.01 -4.78
C SER A 1242 -5.56 32.14 -3.99
N GLY A 1243 -6.23 31.82 -2.86
CA GLY A 1243 -7.22 32.67 -2.21
C GLY A 1243 -6.79 34.06 -1.74
N TRP A 1244 -5.50 34.42 -1.81
CA TRP A 1244 -5.07 35.80 -1.61
C TRP A 1244 -5.61 36.74 -2.69
N LYS A 1245 -5.59 36.31 -3.96
CA LYS A 1245 -6.03 37.16 -5.07
C LYS A 1245 -7.54 37.39 -5.04
N ASP A 1246 -8.29 36.32 -4.79
CA ASP A 1246 -9.75 36.34 -4.63
C ASP A 1246 -10.17 37.19 -3.41
N LEU A 1247 -9.40 37.17 -2.32
CA LEU A 1247 -9.62 38.01 -1.13
C LEU A 1247 -9.34 39.49 -1.41
N CYS A 1248 -8.27 39.83 -2.16
CA CYS A 1248 -8.02 41.20 -2.62
C CYS A 1248 -9.15 41.71 -3.51
N GLU A 1249 -9.52 40.97 -4.55
CA GLU A 1249 -10.59 41.35 -5.49
C GLU A 1249 -11.93 41.53 -4.74
N THR A 1250 -12.22 40.70 -3.72
CA THR A 1250 -13.42 40.82 -2.87
C THR A 1250 -13.38 42.04 -1.93
N LEU A 1251 -12.22 42.37 -1.34
CA LEU A 1251 -12.07 43.54 -0.45
C LEU A 1251 -12.13 44.86 -1.24
N GLU A 1252 -11.61 44.90 -2.46
CA GLU A 1252 -11.78 46.03 -3.37
C GLU A 1252 -13.26 46.20 -3.80
N TYR A 1253 -13.97 45.10 -4.03
CA TYR A 1253 -15.40 45.12 -4.35
C TYR A 1253 -16.27 45.61 -3.19
N LYS A 1254 -16.02 45.15 -1.95
CA LYS A 1254 -16.77 45.55 -0.75
C LYS A 1254 -16.54 47.03 -0.36
N HIS A 1255 -15.37 47.62 -0.66
CA HIS A 1255 -15.04 49.00 -0.28
C HIS A 1255 -15.13 50.05 -1.41
N GLY A 1256 -15.62 49.68 -2.60
CA GLY A 1256 -16.20 50.63 -3.55
C GLY A 1256 -15.22 51.64 -4.16
N GLY A 1257 -14.04 51.18 -4.60
CA GLY A 1257 -13.03 52.05 -5.25
C GLY A 1257 -12.40 51.42 -6.48
N ARG A 1258 -12.94 51.71 -7.67
CA ARG A 1258 -12.21 51.53 -8.93
C ARG A 1258 -11.18 52.64 -9.07
N ASP A 1259 -9.91 52.30 -8.93
CA ASP A 1259 -8.81 53.01 -9.58
C ASP A 1259 -7.79 51.99 -10.09
N SER A 1260 -7.29 52.20 -11.30
CA SER A 1260 -6.46 51.21 -12.01
C SER A 1260 -4.98 51.59 -11.97
N THR A 1261 -4.11 50.65 -11.56
CA THR A 1261 -2.89 50.20 -12.27
C THR A 1261 -2.06 49.29 -11.35
N TYR A 1262 -1.75 48.07 -11.78
CA TYR A 1262 -0.40 47.67 -12.21
C TYR A 1262 -0.42 46.33 -12.96
#